data_AF-Q4CPD4-F1
#
_entry.id   AF-Q4CPD4-F1
#
_cell.length_a   1.000
_cell.length_b   1.000
_cell.length_c   1.000
_cell.angle_alpha   90.00
_cell.angle_beta   90.00
_cell.angle_gamma   90.00
#
_symmetry.space_group_name_H-M   'P 1'
#
loop_
_entity.id
_entity.type
_entity.pdbx_description
1 polymer ?
#
loop_
_entity_poly.entity_id
_entity_poly.type
_entity_poly.pdbx_seq_one_letter_code
_entity_poly.pdbx_strand_id
1 'polypeptide(L)'
;MVDGASATHHDSLIGNCLGRWMRSSVGACPRSRHHLRSSAIATVRVALLVVLALVAAAAWMPAVHAVVLRLRGGTVDRAITVGRAVDTVLMDGVCITNGVAVVFDVAAMLPGALRIELRSCVCDGGAQIYVRGYSGEPASDRSLEVSVSGLSGSYCSLVFVHNLPAHTNVTVRDSTIVTAGPMRYSQLRGLTDAVASPLVLHATSLLQTRLRVSNTVLRSSHAGGSAVYVGGGVDLLSSAVVLDGVLLEASGGATASAMRVASSSRLSLRSHSVFSVTNVSVVSSGGLVLGERLAVFDSVLRLVGVEGSVALSLVCCGGGTVGVGGWLDMHDVWAVGEASTVASLSGVTLSGGTVSIARCAATGATLVSGLAVTSGVVSVQCNRAGGRVLQSSGDYRMAGLPSVSVVPCDGCAAALACFDALTASFSDCVCSCRAGGVGEACLPFDVPPARSGGGGGGAQDCVSGVTLTESVTVGGGRATACFDSVGFSGPITVAVDLRSMDAFADALNVTLRHCVLAGGAQLWIGGLSESTARLVPHALVNMTNVTSMEGTIVLHGAMPLHSSVLLANSTLRATVGGSQYVPTTPGYAGSRYGPALVLDGVRLLSTRFVMTRSMLACGGGSCAAILVERGLGAKLSSVFYMDNCAVLSQTHVMYALASDLRVSGGSVFSIQNGSWSAPSIEYYESACVFEDVVVDGGSVLQVVSSTFRLGFAMLIANTLTVTGGSWLVHRNNEFRTAYVVYVVHENGVAFRDRSVWSILDSNFTYGSYSSTIACMTSNWSPPSDTHPIIYGMCNEARGSPVTNYGVVLNIGAPVTVLDCGACTVDAVCFATRTSSISGCACVCAAGGHGDTCLPAAVPDGLGPLPLPDADDTEVRCVHGGSISSVDDPDPGVRGLCFVNVTFTAAIVLDLWSFDAPQQTLNITLLQCVLVGLSIKGSGARVHVNVTSSLLDSGALEFEGHFCTSSQIVVVGSTFVKTSVHAIGFLEFFPGRNTTLMLLDNSIEGNSYAVYFSDAVVVDGGGIIVKGNTLSTIENDGVESSVYAYAVDVRNGGYIDVENSTMSAANGLYLNGDTTVSSAGLLRVADCTFVSRTKIFESSLVYFDGFVILQGGAQWRVEGNNMRAASLIGMPNSLYEIQLSGSGTTVALAHNRQVDSRMPFFNYILVSTVVMLPAQFVFGCNLQGEKEASYDGVFPEEVMVFRCGTCNDNAACYMPGTESVDRSSCSCSCKDGWHGASCLPFEVPHTVVPPLPERAVDGDTSCVVNQTLTSLTLNMWKTHHCYVGVTFSGVGAVLTFSFDSMPLHLPINITITGCTFHEGAVLWFVGGAEAAESSGVLIRVSQTVMRSSVVVFALALPQHCDIAVTDVDAVQSSAVHLLDTVNKRLSVMTLDNVELTASSLLVGNVNAHASKYGGFGLYSTGTLKLVDGSSLYVRYCSFDGYMHLFHV
;
A
#
# COMPACT_ATOMS: atom_id res chain seq x y z
N MET A 1 -6.13 17.69 20.40
CA MET A 1 -7.48 18.06 20.90
C MET A 1 -7.55 17.56 22.33
N VAL A 2 -7.63 18.49 23.28
CA VAL A 2 -7.68 18.20 24.72
C VAL A 2 -9.02 18.75 25.18
N ASP A 3 -9.97 17.85 25.45
CA ASP A 3 -11.26 18.21 26.02
C ASP A 3 -11.07 18.55 27.50
N GLY A 4 -11.48 19.78 27.84
CA GLY A 4 -11.48 20.30 29.19
C GLY A 4 -12.59 19.67 30.02
N ALA A 5 -12.22 18.78 30.94
CA ALA A 5 -13.08 18.40 32.05
C ALA A 5 -12.83 19.35 33.23
N SER A 6 -13.80 20.23 33.45
CA SER A 6 -13.91 21.12 34.61
C SER A 6 -14.02 20.32 35.92
N ALA A 7 -13.05 20.49 36.82
CA ALA A 7 -13.19 20.12 38.23
C ALA A 7 -13.12 21.41 39.08
N THR A 8 -14.30 21.96 39.36
CA THR A 8 -14.53 23.03 40.33
C THR A 8 -14.55 22.49 41.77
N HIS A 9 -14.15 23.35 42.70
CA HIS A 9 -14.34 23.31 44.17
C HIS A 9 -13.41 22.44 45.02
N HIS A 10 -12.62 23.09 45.90
CA HIS A 10 -12.88 23.18 47.35
C HIS A 10 -11.90 24.18 47.99
N ASP A 11 -12.37 25.41 48.22
CA ASP A 11 -11.68 26.41 49.05
C ASP A 11 -11.77 26.00 50.52
N SER A 12 -10.64 25.66 51.15
CA SER A 12 -10.55 25.51 52.61
C SER A 12 -9.96 26.77 53.25
N LEU A 13 -10.60 27.24 54.32
CA LEU A 13 -10.40 28.54 54.98
C LEU A 13 -9.08 28.72 55.78
N ILE A 14 -8.06 27.88 55.55
CA ILE A 14 -6.77 27.96 56.26
C ILE A 14 -5.79 28.94 55.57
N GLY A 15 -6.11 29.43 54.36
CA GLY A 15 -5.26 30.35 53.61
C GLY A 15 -5.15 31.80 54.14
N ASN A 16 -6.04 32.24 55.04
CA ASN A 16 -6.16 33.68 55.35
C ASN A 16 -5.41 34.19 56.58
N CYS A 17 -4.65 33.36 57.31
CA CYS A 17 -3.94 33.84 58.53
C CYS A 17 -2.42 34.01 58.42
N LEU A 18 -1.77 33.68 57.29
CA LEU A 18 -0.32 33.84 57.12
C LEU A 18 0.10 35.12 56.37
N GLY A 19 -0.84 35.95 55.92
CA GLY A 19 -0.59 37.13 55.08
C GLY A 19 -0.06 38.39 55.78
N ARG A 20 0.28 38.39 57.08
CA ARG A 20 0.61 39.63 57.81
C ARG A 20 2.03 39.78 58.37
N TRP A 21 2.93 38.83 58.11
CA TRP A 21 4.33 38.88 58.59
C TRP A 21 5.36 38.94 57.45
N MET A 22 5.22 39.91 56.54
CA MET A 22 6.31 40.30 55.63
C MET A 22 6.25 41.81 55.38
N ARG A 23 6.88 42.60 56.27
CA ARG A 23 7.16 44.02 55.99
C ARG A 23 8.62 44.17 55.56
N SER A 24 8.79 44.75 54.38
CA SER A 24 10.04 45.01 53.69
C SER A 24 10.99 45.89 54.49
N SER A 25 12.22 45.43 54.68
CA SER A 25 13.35 46.24 55.15
C SER A 25 14.20 46.65 53.95
N VAL A 26 13.89 47.78 53.30
CA VAL A 26 14.78 48.39 52.30
C VAL A 26 14.89 49.89 52.56
N GLY A 27 16.04 50.27 53.11
CA GLY A 27 16.82 51.46 52.76
C GLY A 27 16.23 52.85 52.97
N ALA A 28 16.64 53.54 54.05
CA ALA A 28 16.83 54.99 54.02
C ALA A 28 17.83 55.49 55.08
N CYS A 29 18.91 56.10 54.56
CA CYS A 29 19.66 57.25 55.08
C CYS A 29 20.59 57.13 56.31
N PRO A 30 21.88 57.51 56.15
CA PRO A 30 22.81 57.78 57.24
C PRO A 30 22.83 59.29 57.57
N ARG A 31 22.88 59.66 58.85
CA ARG A 31 23.69 60.79 59.35
C ARG A 31 23.65 60.91 60.88
N SER A 32 24.85 61.07 61.40
CA SER A 32 25.29 61.46 62.75
C SER A 32 24.34 62.35 63.56
N ARG A 33 24.22 62.09 64.88
CA ARG A 33 24.81 62.92 65.95
C ARG A 33 24.47 62.35 67.34
N HIS A 34 25.47 62.39 68.21
CA HIS A 34 25.43 62.12 69.65
C HIS A 34 24.29 62.86 70.36
N HIS A 35 23.67 62.24 71.37
CA HIS A 35 23.38 62.90 72.66
C HIS A 35 22.92 61.89 73.73
N LEU A 36 23.61 61.94 74.88
CA LEU A 36 23.24 61.63 76.27
C LEU A 36 22.15 60.56 76.56
N ARG A 37 22.50 59.40 77.14
CA ARG A 37 22.66 59.10 78.59
C ARG A 37 21.38 59.30 79.44
N SER A 38 20.88 58.16 79.95
CA SER A 38 20.22 57.91 81.24
C SER A 38 18.72 57.51 81.26
N SER A 39 18.47 56.43 82.02
CA SER A 39 17.19 55.94 82.56
C SER A 39 16.23 55.13 81.65
N ALA A 40 16.58 53.87 81.35
CA ALA A 40 15.58 52.82 81.09
C ALA A 40 16.15 51.41 81.38
N ILE A 41 16.82 51.23 82.53
CA ILE A 41 17.46 49.93 82.87
C ILE A 41 16.44 48.91 83.43
N ALA A 42 15.20 49.31 83.73
CA ALA A 42 14.20 48.38 84.27
C ALA A 42 13.40 47.62 83.19
N THR A 43 13.01 48.27 82.09
CA THR A 43 12.18 47.64 81.05
C THR A 43 12.97 46.70 80.13
N VAL A 44 14.25 46.99 79.90
CA VAL A 44 15.11 46.12 79.07
C VAL A 44 15.39 44.78 79.75
N ARG A 45 15.49 44.70 81.09
CA ARG A 45 15.73 43.42 81.76
C ARG A 45 14.53 42.47 81.69
N VAL A 46 13.30 42.98 81.76
CA VAL A 46 12.11 42.13 81.59
C VAL A 46 11.98 41.67 80.14
N ALA A 47 12.25 42.54 79.16
CA ALA A 47 12.27 42.15 77.76
C ALA A 47 13.37 41.11 77.47
N LEU A 48 14.57 41.28 78.06
CA LEU A 48 15.66 40.31 77.90
C LEU A 48 15.34 38.98 78.57
N LEU A 49 14.67 38.99 79.74
CA LEU A 49 14.21 37.78 80.41
C LEU A 49 13.12 37.05 79.63
N VAL A 50 12.19 37.77 78.98
CA VAL A 50 11.19 37.15 78.09
C VAL A 50 11.85 36.58 76.85
N VAL A 51 12.85 37.26 76.26
CA VAL A 51 13.62 36.74 75.13
C VAL A 51 14.46 35.52 75.56
N LEU A 52 15.12 35.56 76.72
CA LEU A 52 15.86 34.42 77.27
C LEU A 52 14.94 33.26 77.63
N ALA A 53 13.73 33.53 78.16
CA ALA A 53 12.73 32.51 78.43
C ALA A 53 12.17 31.91 77.14
N LEU A 54 11.99 32.69 76.07
CA LEU A 54 11.62 32.19 74.74
C LEU A 54 12.76 31.36 74.11
N VAL A 55 14.03 31.77 74.31
CA VAL A 55 15.20 31.00 73.85
C VAL A 55 15.37 29.71 74.67
N ALA A 56 15.13 29.76 75.99
CA ALA A 56 15.19 28.58 76.85
C ALA A 56 13.99 27.64 76.60
N ALA A 57 12.80 28.18 76.35
CA ALA A 57 11.65 27.39 75.93
C ALA A 57 11.88 26.76 74.55
N ALA A 58 12.58 27.44 73.62
CA ALA A 58 13.00 26.85 72.36
C ALA A 58 14.08 25.76 72.55
N ALA A 59 14.96 25.88 73.56
CA ALA A 59 15.93 24.84 73.91
C ALA A 59 15.29 23.62 74.61
N TRP A 60 14.09 23.77 75.15
CA TRP A 60 13.33 22.71 75.83
C TRP A 60 12.12 22.22 75.02
N MET A 61 12.04 22.53 73.72
CA MET A 61 11.12 21.83 72.82
C MET A 61 11.72 20.44 72.51
N PRO A 62 11.12 19.34 73.00
CA PRO A 62 11.55 18.01 72.66
C PRO A 62 11.34 17.80 71.16
N ALA A 63 12.36 17.28 70.47
CA ALA A 63 12.33 16.90 69.06
C ALA A 63 11.63 17.95 68.17
N VAL A 64 12.40 18.90 67.64
CA VAL A 64 11.96 19.71 66.50
C VAL A 64 11.45 18.73 65.45
N HIS A 65 10.13 18.68 65.29
CA HIS A 65 9.48 17.78 64.36
C HIS A 65 9.99 18.17 62.98
N ALA A 66 10.58 17.21 62.26
CA ALA A 66 10.88 17.27 60.85
C ALA A 66 9.76 18.03 60.10
N VAL A 67 10.04 19.23 59.58
CA VAL A 67 9.06 19.96 58.78
C VAL A 67 9.24 19.56 57.34
N VAL A 68 8.27 18.80 56.83
CA VAL A 68 8.17 18.46 55.42
C VAL A 68 7.49 19.62 54.67
N LEU A 69 8.22 20.27 53.77
CA LEU A 69 7.63 21.23 52.83
C LEU A 69 7.07 20.47 51.63
N ARG A 70 5.74 20.40 51.49
CA ARG A 70 5.07 19.77 50.35
C ARG A 70 4.28 20.81 49.55
N LEU A 71 4.64 20.99 48.28
CA LEU A 71 3.94 21.83 47.32
C LEU A 71 3.42 20.93 46.20
N ARG A 72 2.10 20.89 46.03
CA ARG A 72 1.43 20.13 44.98
C ARG A 72 0.62 21.08 44.13
N GLY A 73 0.93 21.16 42.83
CA GLY A 73 0.34 22.13 41.93
C GLY A 73 0.73 23.59 42.27
N GLY A 74 0.07 24.51 41.57
CA GLY A 74 0.22 25.95 41.79
C GLY A 74 1.41 26.58 41.06
N THR A 75 1.56 27.90 41.23
CA THR A 75 2.59 28.70 40.57
C THR A 75 3.46 29.40 41.59
N VAL A 76 4.78 29.27 41.44
CA VAL A 76 5.80 30.03 42.17
C VAL A 76 6.30 31.14 41.25
N ASP A 77 5.86 32.37 41.53
CA ASP A 77 6.17 33.58 40.76
C ASP A 77 6.98 34.62 41.55
N ARG A 78 7.39 34.26 42.77
CA ARG A 78 8.30 35.01 43.65
C ARG A 78 9.45 34.14 44.08
N ALA A 79 10.62 34.74 44.31
CA ALA A 79 11.80 34.00 44.75
C ALA A 79 11.55 33.37 46.14
N ILE A 80 11.91 32.10 46.29
CA ILE A 80 11.75 31.33 47.53
C ILE A 80 13.11 30.79 47.93
N THR A 81 13.45 30.90 49.22
CA THR A 81 14.60 30.20 49.81
C THR A 81 14.08 29.24 50.88
N VAL A 82 14.24 27.95 50.63
CA VAL A 82 13.87 26.87 51.53
C VAL A 82 15.13 26.43 52.28
N GLY A 83 15.07 26.44 53.61
CA GLY A 83 16.22 26.09 54.44
C GLY A 83 15.79 25.85 55.89
N ARG A 84 15.68 26.92 56.68
CA ARG A 84 15.45 26.84 58.13
C ARG A 84 14.27 25.95 58.50
N ALA A 85 14.53 25.02 59.42
CA ALA A 85 13.58 24.07 59.99
C ALA A 85 12.99 23.02 59.03
N VAL A 86 13.45 22.95 57.77
CA VAL A 86 13.00 21.95 56.79
C VAL A 86 14.04 20.84 56.65
N ASP A 87 13.60 19.59 56.58
CA ASP A 87 14.45 18.43 56.27
C ASP A 87 14.05 17.72 54.96
N THR A 88 12.76 17.72 54.64
CA THR A 88 12.21 17.14 53.41
C THR A 88 11.46 18.19 52.59
N VAL A 89 11.72 18.24 51.29
CA VAL A 89 10.99 19.05 50.31
C VAL A 89 10.43 18.15 49.22
N LEU A 90 9.14 18.31 48.93
CA LEU A 90 8.48 17.67 47.78
C LEU A 90 7.70 18.72 47.00
N MET A 91 8.13 18.99 45.78
CA MET A 91 7.42 19.79 44.79
C MET A 91 6.90 18.86 43.69
N ASP A 92 5.60 18.90 43.43
CA ASP A 92 4.93 17.95 42.53
C ASP A 92 3.90 18.71 41.68
N GLY A 93 4.12 18.82 40.38
CA GLY A 93 3.24 19.57 39.47
C GLY A 93 3.30 21.10 39.64
N VAL A 94 4.38 21.64 40.21
CA VAL A 94 4.53 23.09 40.48
C VAL A 94 5.08 23.82 39.25
N CYS A 95 4.47 24.95 38.89
CA CYS A 95 4.96 25.84 37.83
C CYS A 95 5.83 26.96 38.42
N ILE A 96 7.09 27.11 38.02
CA ILE A 96 8.02 28.15 38.47
C ILE A 96 8.23 29.12 37.31
N THR A 97 7.93 30.41 37.49
CA THR A 97 7.92 31.38 36.39
C THR A 97 8.44 32.77 36.80
N ASN A 98 8.31 33.78 35.94
CA ASN A 98 8.70 35.17 36.18
C ASN A 98 10.19 35.36 36.54
N GLY A 99 11.07 34.49 36.04
CA GLY A 99 12.51 34.62 36.24
C GLY A 99 12.98 34.42 37.68
N VAL A 100 12.15 33.80 38.52
CA VAL A 100 12.44 33.68 39.95
C VAL A 100 13.40 32.56 40.27
N ALA A 101 14.15 32.76 41.37
CA ALA A 101 15.03 31.75 41.92
C ALA A 101 14.33 30.98 43.05
N VAL A 102 14.25 29.67 42.92
CA VAL A 102 13.91 28.74 44.00
C VAL A 102 15.22 28.17 44.53
N VAL A 103 15.55 28.45 45.78
CA VAL A 103 16.82 28.09 46.40
C VAL A 103 16.58 27.10 47.54
N PHE A 104 17.09 25.88 47.39
CA PHE A 104 17.21 24.91 48.48
C PHE A 104 18.58 25.10 49.15
N ASP A 105 18.59 25.85 50.25
CA ASP A 105 19.79 26.16 51.02
C ASP A 105 20.04 25.03 52.04
N VAL A 106 20.76 24.00 51.59
CA VAL A 106 21.04 22.76 52.34
C VAL A 106 21.77 23.06 53.65
N ALA A 107 22.63 24.08 53.66
CA ALA A 107 23.35 24.49 54.86
C ALA A 107 22.41 25.09 55.93
N ALA A 108 21.28 25.67 55.52
CA ALA A 108 20.28 26.22 56.42
C ALA A 108 19.19 25.20 56.84
N MET A 109 19.14 24.02 56.21
CA MET A 109 18.23 22.92 56.56
C MET A 109 18.59 22.24 57.88
N LEU A 110 17.63 21.48 58.44
CA LEU A 110 17.83 20.74 59.69
C LEU A 110 19.03 19.76 59.58
N PRO A 111 19.77 19.50 60.66
CA PRO A 111 20.77 18.43 60.68
C PRO A 111 20.13 17.05 60.47
N GLY A 112 20.85 16.14 59.80
CA GLY A 112 20.41 14.77 59.56
C GLY A 112 20.28 14.41 58.08
N ALA A 113 19.39 13.47 57.77
CA ALA A 113 19.09 13.01 56.41
C ALA A 113 18.11 13.98 55.74
N LEU A 114 18.55 14.59 54.63
CA LEU A 114 17.80 15.57 53.88
C LEU A 114 17.27 14.98 52.58
N ARG A 115 16.08 15.43 52.15
CA ARG A 115 15.48 14.98 50.89
C ARG A 115 14.85 16.14 50.14
N ILE A 116 15.18 16.29 48.87
CA ILE A 116 14.61 17.28 47.95
C ILE A 116 14.09 16.53 46.73
N GLU A 117 12.79 16.65 46.47
CA GLU A 117 12.14 15.91 45.40
C GLU A 117 11.27 16.84 44.55
N LEU A 118 11.54 16.85 43.23
CA LEU A 118 10.83 17.60 42.21
C LEU A 118 10.22 16.61 41.21
N ARG A 119 8.90 16.59 41.10
CA ARG A 119 8.14 15.72 40.20
C ARG A 119 7.28 16.54 39.26
N SER A 120 7.36 16.26 37.97
CA SER A 120 6.48 16.83 36.94
C SER A 120 6.34 18.36 37.04
N CYS A 121 7.42 19.03 37.45
CA CYS A 121 7.42 20.48 37.63
C CYS A 121 7.67 21.16 36.29
N VAL A 122 7.13 22.36 36.13
CA VAL A 122 7.35 23.18 34.95
C VAL A 122 8.15 24.41 35.36
N CYS A 123 9.22 24.75 34.65
CA CYS A 123 9.98 25.97 34.90
C CYS A 123 10.12 26.79 33.62
N ASP A 124 9.79 28.08 33.68
CA ASP A 124 9.79 28.93 32.49
C ASP A 124 10.09 30.40 32.83
N GLY A 125 10.15 31.26 31.81
CA GLY A 125 10.34 32.70 31.98
C GLY A 125 11.71 33.08 32.58
N GLY A 126 12.72 32.22 32.42
CA GLY A 126 14.05 32.40 33.00
C GLY A 126 14.16 31.96 34.46
N ALA A 127 13.26 31.08 34.92
CA ALA A 127 13.27 30.52 36.27
C ALA A 127 14.55 29.73 36.56
N GLN A 128 15.00 29.78 37.82
CA GLN A 128 16.25 29.17 38.27
C GLN A 128 16.00 28.31 39.51
N ILE A 129 16.45 27.05 39.49
CA ILE A 129 16.32 26.13 40.61
C ILE A 129 17.71 25.85 41.15
N TYR A 130 17.97 26.22 42.41
CA TYR A 130 19.27 26.07 43.05
C TYR A 130 19.23 25.00 44.14
N VAL A 131 20.20 24.09 44.11
CA VAL A 131 20.59 23.29 45.27
C VAL A 131 21.93 23.84 45.76
N ARG A 132 21.90 24.55 46.90
CA ARG A 132 23.06 25.25 47.46
C ARG A 132 23.61 24.47 48.65
N GLY A 133 24.84 24.02 48.52
CA GLY A 133 25.63 23.39 49.59
C GLY A 133 26.44 24.39 50.43
N TYR A 134 27.46 23.86 51.11
CA TYR A 134 28.36 24.56 52.01
C TYR A 134 29.49 25.24 51.25
N SER A 135 29.72 26.54 51.48
CA SER A 135 30.82 27.28 50.85
C SER A 135 32.21 26.86 51.34
N GLY A 136 32.30 26.12 52.44
CA GLY A 136 33.53 25.53 52.99
C GLY A 136 33.50 24.00 52.87
N GLU A 137 34.14 23.29 53.79
CA GLU A 137 34.14 21.82 53.79
C GLU A 137 32.71 21.22 53.80
N PRO A 138 32.48 20.10 53.07
CA PRO A 138 31.20 19.41 53.08
C PRO A 138 30.90 18.84 54.48
N ALA A 139 29.63 18.90 54.90
CA ALA A 139 29.19 18.27 56.13
C ALA A 139 29.26 16.74 56.01
N SER A 140 29.94 16.07 56.95
CA SER A 140 30.05 14.60 57.00
C SER A 140 29.01 13.93 57.90
N ASP A 141 28.33 14.69 58.75
CA ASP A 141 27.28 14.24 59.66
C ASP A 141 25.87 14.27 59.03
N ARG A 142 25.77 14.51 57.72
CA ARG A 142 24.51 14.63 56.98
C ARG A 142 24.54 13.81 55.70
N SER A 143 23.36 13.39 55.24
CA SER A 143 23.16 12.82 53.90
C SER A 143 22.09 13.63 53.17
N LEU A 144 22.15 13.66 51.85
CA LEU A 144 21.19 14.38 51.01
C LEU A 144 20.75 13.50 49.83
N GLU A 145 19.45 13.38 49.65
CA GLU A 145 18.85 12.83 48.43
C GLU A 145 18.19 13.95 47.63
N VAL A 146 18.60 14.14 46.38
CA VAL A 146 17.95 15.04 45.43
C VAL A 146 17.40 14.21 44.28
N SER A 147 16.10 14.32 44.01
CA SER A 147 15.48 13.67 42.86
C SER A 147 14.67 14.67 42.04
N VAL A 148 14.98 14.77 40.76
CA VAL A 148 14.28 15.59 39.78
C VAL A 148 13.78 14.65 38.69
N SER A 149 12.47 14.56 38.51
CA SER A 149 11.85 13.72 37.49
C SER A 149 10.73 14.47 36.78
N GLY A 150 10.69 14.45 35.46
CA GLY A 150 9.65 15.15 34.70
C GLY A 150 9.77 16.67 34.73
N LEU A 151 10.96 17.24 34.96
CA LEU A 151 11.14 18.69 34.90
C LEU A 151 11.10 19.14 33.44
N SER A 152 10.19 20.06 33.12
CA SER A 152 10.00 20.57 31.76
C SER A 152 10.04 22.09 31.72
N GLY A 153 10.62 22.68 30.67
CA GLY A 153 10.71 24.14 30.58
C GLY A 153 11.35 24.67 29.31
N SER A 154 10.79 25.73 28.73
CA SER A 154 11.34 26.43 27.55
C SER A 154 12.45 27.44 27.89
N TYR A 155 12.41 28.01 29.10
CA TYR A 155 13.42 28.95 29.55
C TYR A 155 13.72 28.79 31.05
N CYS A 156 14.62 27.86 31.37
CA CYS A 156 14.90 27.42 32.73
C CYS A 156 16.38 27.04 32.94
N SER A 157 16.85 27.02 34.18
CA SER A 157 18.17 26.51 34.57
C SER A 157 18.13 25.82 35.94
N LEU A 158 18.75 24.65 36.03
CA LEU A 158 19.00 23.87 37.24
C LEU A 158 20.46 24.02 37.66
N VAL A 159 20.69 24.46 38.89
CA VAL A 159 22.01 24.89 39.36
C VAL A 159 22.39 24.18 40.65
N PHE A 160 23.52 23.48 40.65
CA PHE A 160 24.16 22.96 41.85
C PHE A 160 25.35 23.84 42.18
N VAL A 161 25.41 24.35 43.41
CA VAL A 161 26.45 25.29 43.84
C VAL A 161 27.02 24.90 45.19
N HIS A 162 28.32 25.10 45.35
CA HIS A 162 29.08 24.79 46.58
C HIS A 162 29.11 23.30 46.91
N ASN A 163 29.65 22.94 48.08
CA ASN A 163 29.91 21.55 48.45
C ASN A 163 28.67 20.90 49.05
N LEU A 164 28.16 19.86 48.40
CA LEU A 164 27.05 19.05 48.93
C LEU A 164 27.55 18.21 50.12
N PRO A 165 26.68 17.80 51.07
CA PRO A 165 27.05 16.87 52.14
C PRO A 165 27.73 15.60 51.60
N ALA A 166 28.56 14.95 52.43
CA ALA A 166 29.08 13.64 52.08
C ALA A 166 27.92 12.65 51.86
N HIS A 167 28.13 11.59 51.06
CA HIS A 167 27.11 10.58 50.79
C HIS A 167 25.82 11.13 50.15
N THR A 168 25.93 12.19 49.33
CA THR A 168 24.80 12.75 48.60
C THR A 168 24.46 11.90 47.38
N ASN A 169 23.16 11.77 47.06
CA ASN A 169 22.69 11.15 45.82
C ASN A 169 21.77 12.11 45.06
N VAL A 170 22.16 12.51 43.85
CA VAL A 170 21.42 13.41 42.97
C VAL A 170 21.01 12.66 41.72
N THR A 171 19.71 12.67 41.42
CA THR A 171 19.15 12.06 40.21
C THR A 171 18.32 13.09 39.45
N VAL A 172 18.60 13.25 38.15
CA VAL A 172 17.78 14.04 37.21
C VAL A 172 17.37 13.10 36.09
N ARG A 173 16.07 12.87 35.90
CA ARG A 173 15.59 11.96 34.87
C ARG A 173 14.32 12.40 34.17
N ASP A 174 14.08 11.84 32.98
CA ASP A 174 12.84 12.00 32.23
C ASP A 174 12.44 13.48 32.07
N SER A 175 13.43 14.35 31.81
CA SER A 175 13.28 15.80 31.88
C SER A 175 13.67 16.47 30.55
N THR A 176 13.07 17.62 30.25
CA THR A 176 13.39 18.44 29.07
C THR A 176 13.59 19.89 29.52
N ILE A 177 14.85 20.29 29.69
CA ILE A 177 15.21 21.59 30.23
C ILE A 177 15.86 22.42 29.11
N VAL A 178 15.15 23.46 28.71
CA VAL A 178 15.62 24.39 27.66
C VAL A 178 15.97 25.73 28.29
N THR A 179 17.09 26.31 27.88
CA THR A 179 17.49 27.68 28.22
C THR A 179 17.53 28.52 26.96
N ALA A 180 16.46 29.27 26.70
CA ALA A 180 16.32 30.05 25.48
C ALA A 180 17.22 31.31 25.41
N GLY A 181 17.68 31.81 26.56
CA GLY A 181 18.39 33.08 26.65
C GLY A 181 19.44 33.13 27.77
N PRO A 182 20.17 34.26 27.88
CA PRO A 182 21.19 34.43 28.89
C PRO A 182 20.58 34.54 30.30
N MET A 183 21.12 33.77 31.25
CA MET A 183 20.64 33.76 32.64
C MET A 183 21.50 34.63 33.55
N ARG A 184 20.86 35.37 34.47
CA ARG A 184 21.55 36.14 35.51
C ARG A 184 21.58 35.36 36.81
N TYR A 185 22.71 34.72 37.09
CA TYR A 185 22.92 33.94 38.32
C TYR A 185 23.27 34.82 39.51
N SER A 186 22.33 35.68 39.93
CA SER A 186 22.52 36.59 41.08
C SER A 186 22.88 35.89 42.40
N GLN A 187 22.57 34.60 42.50
CA GLN A 187 22.87 33.75 43.67
C GLN A 187 24.32 33.20 43.68
N LEU A 188 25.08 33.35 42.60
CA LEU A 188 26.47 32.88 42.48
C LEU A 188 27.43 34.07 42.58
N ARG A 189 28.39 34.01 43.52
CA ARG A 189 29.52 34.95 43.52
C ARG A 189 30.59 34.46 42.53
N GLY A 190 31.05 35.34 41.65
CA GLY A 190 32.14 35.06 40.71
C GLY A 190 31.72 34.65 39.30
N LEU A 191 30.45 34.28 39.07
CA LEU A 191 29.91 34.09 37.72
C LEU A 191 29.35 35.42 37.21
N THR A 192 30.22 36.26 36.64
CA THR A 192 29.85 37.59 36.12
C THR A 192 29.21 37.53 34.74
N ASP A 193 29.62 36.56 33.94
CA ASP A 193 29.16 36.41 32.56
C ASP A 193 27.78 35.75 32.53
N ALA A 194 26.91 36.23 31.65
CA ALA A 194 25.59 35.64 31.49
C ALA A 194 25.71 34.31 30.74
N VAL A 195 25.48 33.21 31.44
CA VAL A 195 25.59 31.85 30.88
C VAL A 195 24.20 31.33 30.56
N ALA A 196 23.93 31.03 29.29
CA ALA A 196 22.75 30.29 28.89
C ALA A 196 23.02 28.79 29.03
N SER A 197 22.60 28.20 30.15
CA SER A 197 22.79 26.77 30.38
C SER A 197 21.68 26.11 31.22
N PRO A 198 21.08 25.01 30.72
CA PRO A 198 20.08 24.23 31.43
C PRO A 198 20.58 23.61 32.73
N LEU A 199 21.85 23.17 32.76
CA LEU A 199 22.45 22.52 33.92
C LEU A 199 23.79 23.17 34.27
N VAL A 200 23.91 23.71 35.48
CA VAL A 200 25.10 24.40 35.95
C VAL A 200 25.66 23.73 37.21
N LEU A 201 26.95 23.39 37.19
CA LEU A 201 27.72 22.99 38.37
C LEU A 201 28.72 24.11 38.71
N HIS A 202 28.65 24.67 39.91
CA HIS A 202 29.48 25.81 40.28
C HIS A 202 30.18 25.66 41.64
N ALA A 203 31.52 25.71 41.64
CA ALA A 203 32.36 25.62 42.83
C ALA A 203 31.99 24.41 43.71
N THR A 204 31.89 23.23 43.09
CA THR A 204 31.31 22.02 43.72
C THR A 204 32.40 20.97 43.96
N SER A 205 32.78 20.75 45.21
CA SER A 205 33.53 19.57 45.62
C SER A 205 32.58 18.50 46.13
N LEU A 206 32.61 17.34 45.48
CA LEU A 206 31.79 16.18 45.77
C LEU A 206 32.61 15.17 46.54
N LEU A 207 32.12 14.78 47.72
CA LEU A 207 32.73 13.76 48.57
C LEU A 207 31.75 12.60 48.73
N GLN A 208 32.15 11.39 48.31
CA GLN A 208 31.29 10.19 48.38
C GLN A 208 29.90 10.39 47.77
N THR A 209 29.80 11.24 46.76
CA THR A 209 28.53 11.70 46.18
C THR A 209 28.32 11.12 44.79
N ARG A 210 27.05 10.88 44.43
CA ARG A 210 26.65 10.44 43.08
C ARG A 210 25.72 11.49 42.48
N LEU A 211 26.04 11.96 41.28
CA LEU A 211 25.18 12.82 40.47
C LEU A 211 24.92 12.13 39.14
N ARG A 212 23.66 11.77 38.89
CA ARG A 212 23.25 11.09 37.66
C ARG A 212 22.18 11.90 36.93
N VAL A 213 22.40 12.14 35.64
CA VAL A 213 21.41 12.67 34.70
C VAL A 213 21.11 11.60 33.68
N SER A 214 19.85 11.18 33.54
CA SER A 214 19.48 10.10 32.63
C SER A 214 18.20 10.38 31.85
N ASN A 215 18.10 9.90 30.60
CA ASN A 215 16.90 10.06 29.77
C ASN A 215 16.37 11.51 29.77
N THR A 216 17.26 12.47 29.47
CA THR A 216 16.99 13.91 29.64
C THR A 216 17.47 14.68 28.42
N VAL A 217 16.73 15.71 28.02
CA VAL A 217 17.12 16.66 26.97
C VAL A 217 17.56 17.97 27.62
N LEU A 218 18.80 18.38 27.37
CA LEU A 218 19.34 19.67 27.80
C LEU A 218 19.65 20.50 26.56
N ARG A 219 18.91 21.60 26.37
CA ARG A 219 19.01 22.44 25.17
C ARG A 219 19.30 23.89 25.53
N SER A 220 20.34 24.47 24.94
CA SER A 220 20.59 25.92 24.94
C SER A 220 20.27 26.51 23.57
N SER A 221 19.22 27.33 23.50
CA SER A 221 18.82 28.01 22.26
C SER A 221 19.47 29.40 22.09
N HIS A 222 20.23 29.87 23.09
CA HIS A 222 20.95 31.13 23.00
C HIS A 222 22.29 30.96 22.28
N ALA A 223 22.61 31.90 21.40
CA ALA A 223 23.85 31.86 20.64
C ALA A 223 25.09 31.87 21.56
N GLY A 224 25.95 30.87 21.42
CA GLY A 224 27.16 30.70 22.24
C GLY A 224 26.93 30.06 23.61
N GLY A 225 25.70 29.62 23.90
CA GLY A 225 25.37 28.95 25.16
C GLY A 225 25.89 27.51 25.25
N SER A 226 25.56 26.83 26.34
CA SER A 226 25.97 25.44 26.57
C SER A 226 24.95 24.59 27.31
N ALA A 227 24.75 23.33 26.91
CA ALA A 227 23.76 22.46 27.56
C ALA A 227 24.12 22.12 29.02
N VAL A 228 25.43 21.94 29.29
CA VAL A 228 25.99 21.79 30.63
C VAL A 228 27.13 22.78 30.84
N TYR A 229 27.12 23.53 31.93
CA TYR A 229 28.17 24.47 32.29
C TYR A 229 28.82 24.12 33.63
N VAL A 230 30.15 24.16 33.68
CA VAL A 230 30.95 23.93 34.89
C VAL A 230 31.83 25.15 35.14
N GLY A 231 31.66 25.78 36.30
CA GLY A 231 32.42 26.96 36.72
C GLY A 231 32.89 26.90 38.17
N GLY A 232 33.82 27.77 38.56
CA GLY A 232 34.32 27.86 39.93
C GLY A 232 35.18 26.68 40.43
N GLY A 233 35.34 25.64 39.60
CA GLY A 233 36.04 24.40 39.93
C GLY A 233 35.09 23.29 40.39
N VAL A 234 35.40 22.06 39.97
CA VAL A 234 34.72 20.83 40.42
C VAL A 234 35.77 19.80 40.80
N ASP A 235 35.68 19.30 42.03
CA ASP A 235 36.59 18.30 42.58
C ASP A 235 35.78 17.07 43.02
N LEU A 236 35.98 15.92 42.36
CA LEU A 236 35.39 14.64 42.74
C LEU A 236 36.36 13.86 43.63
N LEU A 237 35.91 13.52 44.83
CA LEU A 237 36.63 12.70 45.82
C LEU A 237 35.78 11.49 46.15
N SER A 238 36.21 10.31 45.70
CA SER A 238 35.43 9.07 45.75
C SER A 238 33.98 9.29 45.32
N SER A 239 33.76 9.97 44.20
CA SER A 239 32.43 10.42 43.75
C SER A 239 32.19 10.10 42.28
N ALA A 240 30.93 10.09 41.86
CA ALA A 240 30.52 9.82 40.49
C ALA A 240 29.66 10.95 39.90
N VAL A 241 29.97 11.37 38.67
CA VAL A 241 29.09 12.17 37.82
C VAL A 241 28.81 11.38 36.55
N VAL A 242 27.54 11.10 36.26
CA VAL A 242 27.12 10.23 35.15
C VAL A 242 26.05 10.91 34.32
N LEU A 243 26.32 11.13 33.03
CA LEU A 243 25.32 11.50 32.03
C LEU A 243 25.04 10.27 31.18
N ASP A 244 23.79 9.80 31.15
CA ASP A 244 23.41 8.55 30.48
C ASP A 244 22.13 8.67 29.65
N GLY A 245 22.19 8.48 28.34
CA GLY A 245 20.99 8.63 27.49
C GLY A 245 20.51 10.08 27.46
N VAL A 246 21.44 11.02 27.31
CA VAL A 246 21.19 12.47 27.37
C VAL A 246 21.42 13.09 26.00
N LEU A 247 20.51 13.95 25.58
CA LEU A 247 20.67 14.78 24.37
C LEU A 247 21.15 16.18 24.79
N LEU A 248 22.34 16.56 24.32
CA LEU A 248 22.99 17.84 24.61
C LEU A 248 22.97 18.71 23.35
N GLU A 249 22.11 19.72 23.34
CA GLU A 249 21.99 20.63 22.21
C GLU A 249 22.43 22.05 22.60
N ALA A 250 23.29 22.66 21.79
CA ALA A 250 23.67 24.06 21.93
C ALA A 250 23.72 24.71 20.54
N SER A 251 22.85 25.69 20.35
CA SER A 251 22.81 26.51 19.12
C SER A 251 23.67 27.77 19.28
N GLY A 252 24.18 28.33 18.18
CA GLY A 252 24.84 29.64 18.25
C GLY A 252 26.12 29.91 17.49
N GLY A 253 26.45 29.12 16.48
CA GLY A 253 27.76 29.24 15.81
C GLY A 253 28.91 28.81 16.72
N ALA A 254 30.15 29.07 16.30
CA ALA A 254 31.38 28.42 16.81
C ALA A 254 31.60 28.46 18.34
N THR A 255 30.97 29.38 19.07
CA THR A 255 31.08 29.49 20.52
C THR A 255 30.10 28.60 21.28
N ALA A 256 29.15 27.93 20.63
CA ALA A 256 28.24 26.99 21.29
C ALA A 256 28.95 25.68 21.66
N SER A 257 28.66 25.14 22.84
CA SER A 257 29.26 23.88 23.34
C SER A 257 28.24 23.00 24.03
N ALA A 258 28.23 21.69 23.80
CA ALA A 258 27.36 20.77 24.53
C ALA A 258 27.68 20.78 26.03
N MET A 259 28.96 20.73 26.36
CA MET A 259 29.44 20.92 27.73
C MET A 259 30.59 21.91 27.74
N ARG A 260 30.62 22.80 28.74
CA ARG A 260 31.73 23.75 28.91
C ARG A 260 32.19 23.84 30.34
N VAL A 261 33.41 23.41 30.59
CA VAL A 261 34.21 23.79 31.76
C VAL A 261 34.89 25.11 31.46
N ALA A 262 34.66 26.13 32.28
CA ALA A 262 35.31 27.43 32.12
C ALA A 262 36.85 27.28 32.21
N SER A 263 37.62 27.98 31.36
CA SER A 263 39.10 27.84 31.29
C SER A 263 39.81 28.04 32.63
N SER A 264 39.32 28.97 33.47
CA SER A 264 39.89 29.23 34.80
C SER A 264 39.58 28.12 35.83
N SER A 265 38.58 27.29 35.55
CA SER A 265 38.06 26.26 36.45
C SER A 265 38.83 24.96 36.30
N ARG A 266 39.04 24.29 37.44
CA ARG A 266 39.65 22.97 37.50
C ARG A 266 38.57 21.90 37.48
N LEU A 267 38.77 20.84 36.70
CA LEU A 267 38.00 19.60 36.80
C LEU A 267 38.93 18.51 37.32
N SER A 268 38.76 18.09 38.58
CA SER A 268 39.63 17.08 39.22
C SER A 268 38.85 15.84 39.61
N LEU A 269 39.41 14.67 39.32
CA LEU A 269 38.91 13.37 39.74
C LEU A 269 40.01 12.69 40.57
N ARG A 270 39.69 12.36 41.82
CA ARG A 270 40.64 11.78 42.78
C ARG A 270 40.00 10.66 43.60
N SER A 271 40.84 9.78 44.14
CA SER A 271 40.45 8.76 45.13
C SER A 271 39.32 7.85 44.63
N HIS A 272 39.50 7.20 43.48
CA HIS A 272 38.51 6.30 42.88
C HIS A 272 37.20 7.02 42.54
N SER A 273 37.29 8.13 41.82
CA SER A 273 36.13 8.85 41.27
C SER A 273 35.86 8.48 39.81
N VAL A 274 34.64 8.75 39.33
CA VAL A 274 34.24 8.53 37.93
C VAL A 274 33.50 9.75 37.39
N PHE A 275 33.90 10.22 36.21
CA PHE A 275 33.09 11.11 35.39
C PHE A 275 32.77 10.36 34.08
N SER A 276 31.50 10.01 33.86
CA SER A 276 31.06 9.19 32.73
C SER A 276 30.05 9.94 31.87
N VAL A 277 30.31 9.98 30.57
CA VAL A 277 29.37 10.43 29.54
C VAL A 277 29.05 9.22 28.67
N THR A 278 27.83 8.71 28.77
CA THR A 278 27.44 7.44 28.18
C THR A 278 26.17 7.57 27.35
N ASN A 279 26.12 6.99 26.15
CA ASN A 279 24.95 7.05 25.25
C ASN A 279 24.43 8.49 25.06
N VAL A 280 25.33 9.43 24.74
CA VAL A 280 25.01 10.86 24.65
C VAL A 280 25.10 11.34 23.21
N SER A 281 24.06 12.04 22.76
CA SER A 281 24.04 12.71 21.47
C SER A 281 24.32 14.20 21.64
N VAL A 282 25.19 14.74 20.78
CA VAL A 282 25.68 16.11 20.83
C VAL A 282 25.34 16.85 19.55
N VAL A 283 24.59 17.95 19.67
CA VAL A 283 24.32 18.87 18.56
C VAL A 283 24.86 20.24 18.93
N SER A 284 26.10 20.52 18.53
CA SER A 284 26.81 21.73 18.93
C SER A 284 28.05 21.96 18.08
N SER A 285 28.39 23.19 17.72
CA SER A 285 29.61 23.46 16.97
C SER A 285 30.91 23.10 17.72
N GLY A 286 30.95 23.26 19.05
CA GLY A 286 32.17 23.15 19.86
C GLY A 286 32.32 21.91 20.74
N GLY A 287 31.40 20.94 20.67
CA GLY A 287 31.51 19.67 21.42
C GLY A 287 31.54 19.80 22.95
N LEU A 288 32.28 18.89 23.60
CA LEU A 288 32.51 18.77 25.05
C LEU A 288 33.84 19.41 25.43
N VAL A 289 33.79 20.60 26.02
CA VAL A 289 34.97 21.37 26.43
C VAL A 289 35.28 21.10 27.91
N LEU A 290 36.37 20.38 28.18
CA LEU A 290 36.83 19.97 29.53
C LEU A 290 37.73 21.02 30.22
N GLY A 291 37.96 22.16 29.57
CA GLY A 291 38.72 23.29 30.11
C GLY A 291 40.24 23.12 29.94
N GLU A 292 41.01 23.88 30.72
CA GLU A 292 42.48 23.95 30.63
C GLU A 292 43.19 23.34 31.86
N ARG A 293 42.43 22.82 32.82
CA ARG A 293 42.94 22.38 34.13
C ARG A 293 42.32 21.04 34.55
N LEU A 294 42.41 20.04 33.66
CA LEU A 294 41.98 18.67 33.96
C LEU A 294 42.99 17.96 34.88
N ALA A 295 42.52 17.18 35.85
CA ALA A 295 43.37 16.38 36.73
C ALA A 295 42.71 15.04 37.07
N VAL A 296 43.21 13.94 36.49
CA VAL A 296 42.68 12.59 36.73
C VAL A 296 43.75 11.74 37.43
N PHE A 297 43.51 11.38 38.69
CA PHE A 297 44.42 10.57 39.52
C PHE A 297 43.64 9.48 40.25
N ASP A 298 44.11 8.23 40.17
CA ASP A 298 43.43 7.05 40.74
C ASP A 298 41.92 6.98 40.42
N SER A 299 41.52 7.47 39.24
CA SER A 299 40.13 7.77 38.88
C SER A 299 39.90 7.66 37.37
N VAL A 300 38.63 7.68 36.94
CA VAL A 300 38.25 7.42 35.54
C VAL A 300 37.46 8.58 34.94
N LEU A 301 37.92 9.10 33.80
CA LEU A 301 37.14 9.95 32.90
C LEU A 301 36.79 9.12 31.66
N ARG A 302 35.50 8.89 31.42
CA ARG A 302 35.03 7.93 30.41
C ARG A 302 33.97 8.53 29.50
N LEU A 303 34.14 8.34 28.19
CA LEU A 303 33.18 8.71 27.14
C LEU A 303 32.84 7.46 26.34
N VAL A 304 31.58 7.04 26.38
CA VAL A 304 31.13 5.75 25.83
C VAL A 304 29.87 5.93 24.99
N GLY A 305 29.89 5.58 23.70
CA GLY A 305 28.70 5.74 22.85
C GLY A 305 28.30 7.22 22.75
N VAL A 306 29.28 8.09 22.47
CA VAL A 306 29.06 9.54 22.36
C VAL A 306 29.17 9.93 20.90
N GLU A 307 28.08 10.42 20.32
CA GLU A 307 28.04 10.86 18.94
C GLU A 307 27.71 12.35 18.89
N GLY A 308 28.38 13.10 18.01
CA GLY A 308 28.01 14.48 17.83
C GLY A 308 28.48 15.11 16.56
N SER A 309 27.63 16.00 16.02
CA SER A 309 28.03 16.86 14.91
C SER A 309 28.70 18.12 15.41
N VAL A 310 29.98 18.27 15.07
CA VAL A 310 30.87 19.33 15.54
C VAL A 310 31.70 19.89 14.39
N ALA A 311 32.12 21.15 14.50
CA ALA A 311 32.91 21.80 13.44
C ALA A 311 34.40 21.41 13.47
N LEU A 312 34.94 21.08 14.65
CA LEU A 312 36.38 20.80 14.83
C LEU A 312 36.64 19.54 15.65
N SER A 313 36.33 19.52 16.94
CA SER A 313 36.60 18.37 17.80
C SER A 313 35.43 18.09 18.72
N LEU A 314 35.08 16.81 18.90
CA LEU A 314 33.97 16.42 19.76
C LEU A 314 34.33 16.54 21.24
N VAL A 315 35.57 16.26 21.60
CA VAL A 315 36.12 16.48 22.93
C VAL A 315 37.29 17.46 22.85
N CYS A 316 37.24 18.54 23.63
CA CYS A 316 38.28 19.57 23.66
C CYS A 316 38.82 19.72 25.08
N CYS A 317 40.12 19.55 25.27
CA CYS A 317 40.80 19.81 26.54
C CYS A 317 42.10 20.57 26.26
N GLY A 318 42.19 21.81 26.75
CA GLY A 318 43.29 22.74 26.50
C GLY A 318 44.45 22.64 27.50
N GLY A 319 44.37 21.73 28.47
CA GLY A 319 45.41 21.54 29.48
C GLY A 319 45.03 20.57 30.59
N GLY A 320 46.04 20.00 31.24
CA GLY A 320 45.85 19.14 32.41
C GLY A 320 46.76 17.92 32.43
N THR A 321 46.45 16.97 33.33
CA THR A 321 47.23 15.75 33.51
C THR A 321 46.33 14.54 33.73
N VAL A 322 46.60 13.47 32.98
CA VAL A 322 46.15 12.11 33.30
C VAL A 322 47.32 11.43 34.01
N GLY A 323 47.25 11.41 35.33
CA GLY A 323 48.35 11.00 36.20
C GLY A 323 48.33 9.53 36.55
N VAL A 324 49.17 9.14 37.52
CA VAL A 324 49.23 7.78 38.08
C VAL A 324 47.83 7.31 38.52
N GLY A 325 47.48 6.08 38.10
CA GLY A 325 46.18 5.48 38.37
C GLY A 325 44.99 6.16 37.66
N GLY A 326 45.23 7.20 36.86
CA GLY A 326 44.22 7.87 36.06
C GLY A 326 43.94 7.13 34.76
N TRP A 327 42.67 7.00 34.41
CA TRP A 327 42.23 6.38 33.16
C TRP A 327 41.33 7.34 32.36
N LEU A 328 41.75 7.68 31.16
CA LEU A 328 40.93 8.37 30.16
C LEU A 328 40.45 7.33 29.12
N ASP A 329 39.17 6.99 29.16
CA ASP A 329 38.56 6.02 28.25
C ASP A 329 37.65 6.70 27.23
N MET A 330 37.92 6.46 25.95
CA MET A 330 37.06 6.83 24.84
C MET A 330 36.69 5.56 24.08
N HIS A 331 35.43 5.15 24.18
CA HIS A 331 34.91 3.96 23.54
C HIS A 331 33.68 4.31 22.71
N ASP A 332 33.62 3.93 21.44
CA ASP A 332 32.45 4.22 20.58
C ASP A 332 32.11 5.72 20.52
N VAL A 333 33.14 6.56 20.33
CA VAL A 333 33.00 8.02 20.20
C VAL A 333 33.06 8.45 18.74
N TRP A 334 32.00 9.06 18.23
CA TRP A 334 31.79 9.35 16.81
C TRP A 334 31.66 10.86 16.58
N ALA A 335 32.68 11.45 15.97
CA ALA A 335 32.70 12.86 15.60
C ALA A 335 32.22 13.03 14.15
N VAL A 336 31.06 13.65 13.98
CA VAL A 336 30.31 13.75 12.72
C VAL A 336 30.38 15.16 12.14
N GLY A 337 31.41 15.49 11.39
CA GLY A 337 31.56 16.82 10.79
C GLY A 337 32.66 16.90 9.74
N GLU A 338 32.58 17.84 8.82
CA GLU A 338 33.67 18.00 7.86
C GLU A 338 34.96 18.35 8.59
N ALA A 339 36.00 17.54 8.39
CA ALA A 339 37.29 17.62 9.08
C ALA A 339 37.25 17.47 10.62
N SER A 340 36.17 16.93 11.22
CA SER A 340 36.10 16.78 12.67
C SER A 340 37.01 15.68 13.22
N THR A 341 37.51 15.87 14.44
CA THR A 341 38.31 14.89 15.20
C THR A 341 37.55 14.42 16.44
N VAL A 342 37.88 13.22 16.94
CA VAL A 342 37.30 12.69 18.18
C VAL A 342 37.70 13.57 19.36
N ALA A 343 38.99 13.89 19.47
CA ALA A 343 39.48 14.74 20.54
C ALA A 343 40.60 15.70 20.11
N SER A 344 40.65 16.88 20.71
CA SER A 344 41.84 17.72 20.80
C SER A 344 42.23 17.85 22.27
N LEU A 345 43.39 17.28 22.60
CA LEU A 345 43.96 17.20 23.95
C LEU A 345 45.19 18.10 24.07
N SER A 346 45.19 19.22 23.36
CA SER A 346 46.30 20.17 23.32
C SER A 346 46.65 20.64 24.73
N GLY A 347 47.86 20.31 25.20
CA GLY A 347 48.33 20.68 26.55
C GLY A 347 48.00 19.67 27.66
N VAL A 348 47.29 18.58 27.35
CA VAL A 348 47.10 17.47 28.29
C VAL A 348 48.34 16.60 28.29
N THR A 349 48.88 16.32 29.48
CA THR A 349 50.03 15.44 29.66
C THR A 349 49.61 14.10 30.26
N LEU A 350 49.95 13.01 29.60
CA LEU A 350 49.90 11.66 30.17
C LEU A 350 51.17 11.43 30.99
N SER A 351 51.02 11.18 32.29
CA SER A 351 52.13 11.00 33.24
C SER A 351 51.83 9.87 34.22
N GLY A 352 51.99 8.64 33.74
CA GLY A 352 51.80 7.41 34.51
C GLY A 352 50.38 6.84 34.50
N GLY A 353 49.47 7.46 33.77
CA GLY A 353 48.10 6.96 33.58
C GLY A 353 47.92 6.13 32.30
N THR A 354 46.67 5.83 31.99
CA THR A 354 46.24 5.09 30.80
C THR A 354 45.27 5.90 29.96
N VAL A 355 45.43 5.87 28.64
CA VAL A 355 44.45 6.37 27.67
C VAL A 355 44.01 5.20 26.79
N SER A 356 42.72 4.90 26.76
CA SER A 356 42.15 3.91 25.83
C SER A 356 41.29 4.61 24.79
N ILE A 357 41.48 4.24 23.52
CA ILE A 357 40.68 4.74 22.40
C ILE A 357 40.26 3.55 21.57
N ALA A 358 39.00 3.15 21.69
CA ALA A 358 38.48 1.97 21.04
C ALA A 358 37.19 2.25 20.27
N ARG A 359 37.03 1.67 19.08
CA ARG A 359 35.80 1.79 18.27
C ARG A 359 35.37 3.23 18.03
N CYS A 360 36.31 4.18 17.98
CA CYS A 360 36.01 5.59 17.74
C CYS A 360 36.14 5.93 16.25
N ALA A 361 35.31 6.87 15.78
CA ALA A 361 35.25 7.27 14.39
C ALA A 361 35.34 8.80 14.23
N ALA A 362 36.19 9.25 13.31
CA ALA A 362 36.30 10.63 12.88
C ALA A 362 36.20 10.74 11.36
N THR A 363 35.43 11.72 10.88
CA THR A 363 35.36 12.08 9.46
C THR A 363 36.66 12.73 9.00
N GLY A 364 37.33 13.51 9.86
CA GLY A 364 38.66 14.05 9.60
C GLY A 364 39.76 12.98 9.64
N ALA A 365 40.88 13.25 8.96
CA ALA A 365 42.04 12.34 8.93
C ALA A 365 42.73 12.19 10.30
N THR A 366 42.53 13.15 11.20
CA THR A 366 43.06 13.13 12.57
C THR A 366 42.02 12.56 13.53
N LEU A 367 42.40 11.55 14.30
CA LEU A 367 41.55 10.97 15.35
C LEU A 367 41.65 11.80 16.62
N VAL A 368 42.88 11.96 17.13
CA VAL A 368 43.19 12.73 18.33
C VAL A 368 44.42 13.59 18.10
N SER A 369 44.42 14.83 18.60
CA SER A 369 45.56 15.74 18.50
C SER A 369 46.04 16.24 19.86
N GLY A 370 47.33 16.60 19.96
CA GLY A 370 47.86 17.43 21.05
C GLY A 370 48.23 16.73 22.37
N LEU A 371 48.00 15.43 22.51
CA LEU A 371 48.35 14.67 23.72
C LEU A 371 49.88 14.54 23.88
N ALA A 372 50.42 15.04 24.99
CA ALA A 372 51.83 14.87 25.34
C ALA A 372 52.03 13.65 26.24
N VAL A 373 52.86 12.69 25.83
CA VAL A 373 53.13 11.47 26.62
C VAL A 373 54.50 11.56 27.28
N THR A 374 54.53 11.70 28.60
CA THR A 374 55.77 11.66 29.40
C THR A 374 56.05 10.27 29.94
N SER A 375 55.00 9.59 30.43
CA SER A 375 54.99 8.21 30.89
C SER A 375 53.53 7.72 30.91
N GLY A 376 53.30 6.42 30.95
CA GLY A 376 51.96 5.82 30.86
C GLY A 376 51.75 5.08 29.55
N VAL A 377 50.53 4.63 29.29
CA VAL A 377 50.19 3.79 28.13
C VAL A 377 49.01 4.38 27.37
N VAL A 378 49.15 4.45 26.04
CA VAL A 378 48.04 4.74 25.13
C VAL A 378 47.70 3.46 24.37
N SER A 379 46.54 2.88 24.63
CA SER A 379 46.06 1.67 23.97
C SER A 379 44.94 2.02 22.99
N VAL A 380 45.04 1.51 21.78
CA VAL A 380 44.08 1.81 20.71
C VAL A 380 43.57 0.54 20.06
N GLN A 381 42.29 0.50 19.72
CA GLN A 381 41.68 -0.66 19.09
C GLN A 381 40.57 -0.26 18.11
N CYS A 382 40.64 -0.79 16.89
CA CYS A 382 39.54 -0.74 15.95
C CYS A 382 38.93 0.67 15.75
N ASN A 383 39.76 1.67 15.44
CA ASN A 383 39.30 3.04 15.21
C ASN A 383 39.29 3.38 13.72
N ARG A 384 38.51 4.39 13.33
CA ARG A 384 38.47 4.92 11.95
C ARG A 384 38.70 6.43 11.94
N ALA A 385 39.53 6.90 11.01
CA ALA A 385 39.73 8.31 10.75
C ALA A 385 39.92 8.55 9.25
N GLY A 386 39.32 9.61 8.70
CA GLY A 386 39.49 9.99 7.29
C GLY A 386 39.06 8.89 6.31
N GLY A 387 38.00 8.14 6.65
CA GLY A 387 37.44 7.09 5.80
C GLY A 387 38.16 5.73 5.85
N ARG A 388 39.20 5.54 6.68
CA ARG A 388 39.94 4.27 6.78
C ARG A 388 40.05 3.75 8.21
N VAL A 389 40.04 2.44 8.36
CA VAL A 389 40.30 1.77 9.65
C VAL A 389 41.79 1.84 9.97
N LEU A 390 42.14 2.16 11.21
CA LEU A 390 43.51 2.31 11.68
C LEU A 390 44.00 0.97 12.26
N GLN A 391 44.93 0.32 11.58
CA GLN A 391 45.38 -1.04 11.90
C GLN A 391 46.83 -1.09 12.42
N SER A 392 47.65 -0.10 12.08
CA SER A 392 49.07 -0.06 12.45
C SER A 392 49.42 1.18 13.27
N SER A 393 50.54 1.12 14.01
CA SER A 393 51.07 2.30 14.73
C SER A 393 51.43 3.46 13.78
N GLY A 394 51.75 3.16 12.51
CA GLY A 394 51.93 4.17 11.47
C GLY A 394 50.64 4.91 11.13
N ASP A 395 49.52 4.19 11.07
CA ASP A 395 48.20 4.78 10.81
C ASP A 395 47.79 5.74 11.92
N TYR A 396 47.97 5.32 13.18
CA TYR A 396 47.71 6.17 14.34
C TYR A 396 48.62 7.39 14.41
N ARG A 397 49.89 7.26 14.02
CA ARG A 397 50.81 8.40 13.92
C ARG A 397 50.29 9.45 12.94
N MET A 398 49.81 9.02 11.77
CA MET A 398 49.17 9.92 10.80
C MET A 398 47.84 10.49 11.32
N ALA A 399 47.15 9.76 12.18
CA ALA A 399 45.92 10.20 12.85
C ALA A 399 46.15 11.04 14.12
N GLY A 400 47.39 11.50 14.37
CA GLY A 400 47.75 12.42 15.44
C GLY A 400 48.19 11.79 16.77
N LEU A 401 48.37 10.46 16.82
CA LEU A 401 48.81 9.70 17.99
C LEU A 401 50.17 9.03 17.73
N PRO A 402 51.30 9.64 18.13
CA PRO A 402 52.64 9.20 17.73
C PRO A 402 53.15 7.94 18.43
N SER A 403 52.68 7.65 19.65
CA SER A 403 53.10 6.50 20.47
C SER A 403 51.88 5.79 21.04
N VAL A 404 51.58 4.59 20.53
CA VAL A 404 50.41 3.80 20.90
C VAL A 404 50.74 2.30 20.91
N SER A 405 50.01 1.55 21.72
CA SER A 405 49.90 0.09 21.67
C SER A 405 48.63 -0.27 20.90
N VAL A 406 48.78 -0.89 19.73
CA VAL A 406 47.65 -1.26 18.87
C VAL A 406 47.19 -2.67 19.21
N VAL A 407 45.91 -2.81 19.55
CA VAL A 407 45.25 -4.10 19.79
C VAL A 407 44.40 -4.44 18.56
N PRO A 408 44.45 -5.67 18.04
CA PRO A 408 43.58 -6.12 16.93
C PRO A 408 42.09 -5.94 17.24
N CYS A 409 41.25 -5.74 16.22
CA CYS A 409 39.80 -5.51 16.36
C CYS A 409 39.04 -6.66 17.05
N ASP A 410 39.52 -7.88 16.85
CA ASP A 410 39.04 -9.16 17.40
C ASP A 410 39.75 -9.54 18.71
N GLY A 411 40.85 -8.86 19.03
CA GLY A 411 41.59 -9.05 20.26
C GLY A 411 40.93 -8.38 21.46
N CYS A 412 41.49 -8.63 22.64
CA CYS A 412 41.12 -7.94 23.87
C CYS A 412 42.36 -7.66 24.71
N ALA A 413 42.32 -6.59 25.49
CA ALA A 413 43.41 -6.24 26.38
C ALA A 413 42.87 -5.55 27.64
N ALA A 414 43.45 -5.87 28.79
CA ALA A 414 43.06 -5.26 30.07
C ALA A 414 43.13 -3.73 30.04
N ALA A 415 44.13 -3.15 29.36
CA ALA A 415 44.30 -1.70 29.23
C ALA A 415 43.19 -0.99 28.43
N LEU A 416 42.33 -1.73 27.72
CA LEU A 416 41.16 -1.20 27.01
C LEU A 416 39.85 -1.46 27.76
N ALA A 417 39.77 -2.56 28.52
CA ALA A 417 38.53 -3.04 29.12
C ALA A 417 38.43 -2.76 30.63
N CYS A 418 39.55 -2.71 31.34
CA CYS A 418 39.58 -2.75 32.79
C CYS A 418 40.23 -1.50 33.41
N PHE A 419 39.66 -1.01 34.50
CA PHE A 419 40.34 -0.04 35.35
C PHE A 419 41.40 -0.71 36.22
N ASP A 420 42.67 -0.53 35.85
CA ASP A 420 43.83 -1.23 36.43
C ASP A 420 43.86 -1.20 37.97
N ALA A 421 43.60 -0.05 38.58
CA ALA A 421 43.71 0.12 40.04
C ALA A 421 42.76 -0.82 40.82
N LEU A 422 41.59 -1.14 40.26
CA LEU A 422 40.58 -2.00 40.88
C LEU A 422 40.43 -3.36 40.17
N THR A 423 41.34 -3.70 39.25
CA THR A 423 41.35 -5.00 38.56
C THR A 423 42.21 -6.00 39.32
N ALA A 424 41.67 -7.17 39.64
CA ALA A 424 42.36 -8.27 40.32
C ALA A 424 43.08 -9.19 39.32
N SER A 425 42.38 -9.57 38.24
CA SER A 425 42.91 -10.40 37.15
C SER A 425 42.16 -10.14 35.84
N PHE A 426 42.76 -10.53 34.72
CA PHE A 426 42.14 -10.46 33.39
C PHE A 426 42.35 -11.79 32.66
N SER A 427 41.25 -12.47 32.33
CA SER A 427 41.24 -13.78 31.65
C SER A 427 40.00 -13.88 30.78
N ASP A 428 40.10 -14.54 29.62
CA ASP A 428 38.98 -14.72 28.67
C ASP A 428 38.26 -13.40 28.30
N CYS A 429 39.03 -12.32 28.17
CA CYS A 429 38.54 -10.96 27.87
C CYS A 429 37.63 -10.33 28.94
N VAL A 430 37.62 -10.88 30.16
CA VAL A 430 36.80 -10.38 31.29
C VAL A 430 37.70 -9.89 32.42
N CYS A 431 37.32 -8.80 33.06
CA CYS A 431 38.00 -8.24 34.23
C CYS A 431 37.39 -8.84 35.51
N SER A 432 38.22 -9.46 36.35
CA SER A 432 37.82 -9.80 37.72
C SER A 432 38.21 -8.65 38.65
N CYS A 433 37.28 -8.13 39.44
CA CYS A 433 37.51 -6.91 40.22
C CYS A 433 38.05 -7.18 41.63
N ARG A 434 38.91 -6.27 42.12
CA ARG A 434 39.27 -6.16 43.54
C ARG A 434 38.09 -5.58 44.32
N ALA A 435 38.15 -5.67 45.65
CA ALA A 435 37.17 -5.02 46.52
C ALA A 435 37.07 -3.51 46.20
N GLY A 436 35.84 -3.04 45.98
CA GLY A 436 35.54 -1.65 45.59
C GLY A 436 35.35 -1.43 44.09
N GLY A 437 35.79 -2.35 43.23
CA GLY A 437 35.46 -2.33 41.80
C GLY A 437 34.07 -2.89 41.51
N VAL A 438 33.34 -2.24 40.60
CA VAL A 438 31.96 -2.56 40.23
C VAL A 438 31.85 -2.67 38.70
N GLY A 439 31.09 -3.66 38.24
CA GLY A 439 30.82 -3.92 36.82
C GLY A 439 31.99 -4.56 36.06
N GLU A 440 31.74 -4.89 34.79
CA GLU A 440 32.67 -5.60 33.90
C GLU A 440 34.03 -4.90 33.69
N ALA A 441 34.08 -3.58 33.89
CA ALA A 441 35.29 -2.76 33.75
C ALA A 441 35.97 -2.45 35.09
N CYS A 442 35.50 -3.02 36.21
CA CYS A 442 36.01 -2.78 37.56
C CYS A 442 36.08 -1.30 37.96
N LEU A 443 35.02 -0.54 37.64
CA LEU A 443 34.97 0.89 37.88
C LEU A 443 34.67 1.18 39.37
N PRO A 444 35.10 2.34 39.91
CA PRO A 444 34.80 2.70 41.30
C PRO A 444 33.31 2.84 41.64
N PHE A 445 32.48 3.07 40.63
CA PHE A 445 31.04 3.24 40.76
C PHE A 445 30.32 2.48 39.64
N ASP A 446 29.09 2.07 39.92
CA ASP A 446 28.21 1.48 38.92
C ASP A 446 27.84 2.54 37.87
N VAL A 447 28.29 2.32 36.64
CA VAL A 447 28.01 3.16 35.47
C VAL A 447 27.58 2.26 34.32
N PRO A 448 26.75 2.77 33.39
CA PRO A 448 26.29 1.97 32.27
C PRO A 448 27.47 1.36 31.50
N PRO A 449 27.38 0.07 31.13
CA PRO A 449 28.44 -0.56 30.36
C PRO A 449 28.55 0.08 28.98
N ALA A 450 29.70 -0.10 28.33
CA ALA A 450 29.73 0.05 26.88
C ALA A 450 28.79 -1.01 26.30
N ARG A 451 27.99 -0.64 25.29
CA ARG A 451 27.23 -1.65 24.54
C ARG A 451 28.22 -2.73 24.14
N SER A 452 27.89 -3.99 24.43
CA SER A 452 28.68 -5.10 23.93
C SER A 452 28.60 -5.03 22.41
N GLY A 453 29.61 -4.43 21.76
CA GLY A 453 29.86 -4.70 20.36
C GLY A 453 29.97 -6.21 20.27
N GLY A 454 29.06 -6.84 19.56
CA GLY A 454 29.05 -8.28 19.37
C GLY A 454 30.31 -8.70 18.62
N GLY A 455 31.45 -8.73 19.30
CA GLY A 455 32.70 -9.32 18.84
C GLY A 455 32.64 -10.85 18.80
N GLY A 456 31.46 -11.43 19.03
CA GLY A 456 31.20 -12.81 18.71
C GLY A 456 31.24 -12.99 17.21
N GLY A 457 32.40 -13.36 16.68
CA GLY A 457 32.59 -13.97 15.36
C GLY A 457 31.90 -15.34 15.23
N GLY A 458 30.68 -15.47 15.78
CA GLY A 458 29.79 -16.56 15.46
C GLY A 458 29.48 -16.48 13.97
N ALA A 459 29.60 -17.63 13.30
CA ALA A 459 29.48 -17.80 11.87
C ALA A 459 28.37 -16.90 11.28
N GLN A 460 28.74 -16.19 10.21
CA GLN A 460 27.86 -15.38 9.36
C GLN A 460 26.92 -16.29 8.54
N ASP A 461 26.22 -17.19 9.21
CA ASP A 461 25.21 -18.00 8.53
C ASP A 461 24.00 -17.14 8.20
N CYS A 462 23.54 -17.30 6.98
CA CYS A 462 22.31 -16.70 6.50
C CYS A 462 21.12 -17.24 7.29
N VAL A 463 20.17 -16.37 7.62
CA VAL A 463 18.85 -16.81 8.03
C VAL A 463 18.22 -17.48 6.82
N SER A 464 17.90 -18.77 6.91
CA SER A 464 17.40 -19.53 5.76
C SER A 464 16.27 -20.51 6.10
N GLY A 465 15.39 -20.73 5.12
CA GLY A 465 14.29 -21.71 5.22
C GLY A 465 13.22 -21.38 6.27
N VAL A 466 13.06 -20.11 6.64
CA VAL A 466 12.12 -19.66 7.67
C VAL A 466 11.11 -18.65 7.12
N THR A 467 9.95 -18.58 7.77
CA THR A 467 8.97 -17.52 7.53
C THR A 467 8.93 -16.58 8.74
N LEU A 468 9.19 -15.30 8.53
CA LEU A 468 9.12 -14.25 9.53
C LEU A 468 7.72 -13.65 9.55
N THR A 469 7.12 -13.65 10.74
CA THR A 469 5.78 -13.10 11.03
C THR A 469 5.81 -11.99 12.08
N GLU A 470 7.00 -11.59 12.54
CA GLU A 470 7.21 -10.50 13.50
C GLU A 470 8.22 -9.48 12.98
N SER A 471 8.06 -8.22 13.37
CA SER A 471 8.96 -7.12 12.98
C SER A 471 10.32 -7.26 13.67
N VAL A 472 11.41 -7.02 12.94
CA VAL A 472 12.77 -7.18 13.46
C VAL A 472 13.71 -6.12 12.90
N THR A 473 14.65 -5.64 13.72
CA THR A 473 15.76 -4.79 13.27
C THR A 473 17.06 -5.58 13.31
N VAL A 474 17.72 -5.69 12.16
CA VAL A 474 19.02 -6.34 11.97
C VAL A 474 20.11 -5.29 11.92
N GLY A 475 21.19 -5.56 12.65
CA GLY A 475 22.46 -4.88 12.47
C GLY A 475 23.41 -5.08 13.65
N GLY A 476 22.92 -5.15 14.90
CA GLY A 476 23.57 -5.60 16.14
C GLY A 476 25.10 -5.83 16.19
N GLY A 477 25.92 -4.91 15.64
CA GLY A 477 27.37 -5.05 15.52
C GLY A 477 27.88 -6.11 14.53
N ARG A 478 27.03 -6.65 13.63
CA ARG A 478 27.43 -7.62 12.60
C ARG A 478 27.78 -6.91 11.30
N ALA A 479 28.82 -7.40 10.61
CA ALA A 479 29.20 -6.90 9.28
C ALA A 479 28.28 -7.40 8.15
N THR A 480 27.54 -8.50 8.39
CA THR A 480 26.69 -9.14 7.38
C THR A 480 25.28 -9.35 7.90
N ALA A 481 24.29 -8.97 7.08
CA ALA A 481 22.88 -9.32 7.21
C ALA A 481 22.49 -10.15 5.98
N CYS A 482 22.27 -11.46 6.17
CA CYS A 482 21.97 -12.38 5.07
C CYS A 482 20.64 -13.10 5.30
N PHE A 483 19.77 -13.06 4.29
CA PHE A 483 18.52 -13.80 4.19
C PHE A 483 18.55 -14.64 2.90
N ASP A 484 18.30 -15.94 2.99
CA ASP A 484 18.22 -16.83 1.83
C ASP A 484 17.01 -17.75 1.96
N SER A 485 16.10 -17.74 1.00
CA SER A 485 14.88 -18.56 1.04
C SER A 485 14.01 -18.24 2.27
N VAL A 486 13.82 -16.94 2.56
CA VAL A 486 13.03 -16.43 3.69
C VAL A 486 11.72 -15.83 3.19
N GLY A 487 10.60 -16.22 3.81
CA GLY A 487 9.29 -15.61 3.58
C GLY A 487 9.00 -14.55 4.63
N PHE A 488 8.70 -13.31 4.26
CA PHE A 488 8.19 -12.27 5.14
C PHE A 488 6.68 -12.23 4.97
N SER A 489 5.92 -12.52 6.02
CA SER A 489 4.47 -12.69 5.92
C SER A 489 3.71 -11.83 6.92
N GLY A 490 2.72 -11.09 6.41
CA GLY A 490 1.86 -10.21 7.19
C GLY A 490 2.38 -8.77 7.27
N PRO A 491 1.67 -7.87 7.98
CA PRO A 491 1.97 -6.44 8.03
C PRO A 491 3.15 -6.14 8.98
N ILE A 492 4.31 -6.72 8.70
CA ILE A 492 5.52 -6.60 9.51
C ILE A 492 6.56 -5.69 8.86
N THR A 493 7.48 -5.17 9.67
CA THR A 493 8.63 -4.39 9.21
C THR A 493 9.93 -5.08 9.58
N VAL A 494 10.72 -5.45 8.57
CA VAL A 494 12.09 -5.95 8.71
C VAL A 494 13.05 -4.84 8.34
N ALA A 495 13.83 -4.33 9.29
CA ALA A 495 14.75 -3.22 9.07
C ALA A 495 16.20 -3.67 9.15
N VAL A 496 16.98 -3.48 8.08
CA VAL A 496 18.44 -3.58 8.07
C VAL A 496 19.01 -2.18 8.26
N ASP A 497 19.32 -1.87 9.52
CA ASP A 497 19.80 -0.57 9.94
C ASP A 497 21.33 -0.52 9.83
N LEU A 498 21.82 0.08 8.75
CA LEU A 498 23.25 0.14 8.43
C LEU A 498 24.06 0.83 9.54
N ARG A 499 23.44 1.72 10.33
CA ARG A 499 24.11 2.42 11.42
C ARG A 499 24.44 1.50 12.60
N SER A 500 23.70 0.40 12.73
CA SER A 500 23.83 -0.55 13.83
C SER A 500 24.74 -1.74 13.48
N MET A 501 25.18 -1.84 12.22
CA MET A 501 26.13 -2.84 11.72
C MET A 501 27.57 -2.53 12.14
N ASP A 502 28.48 -3.47 11.91
CA ASP A 502 29.90 -3.29 12.28
C ASP A 502 30.57 -2.21 11.42
N ALA A 503 30.61 -0.99 11.95
CA ALA A 503 31.25 0.13 11.29
C ALA A 503 32.76 -0.06 11.05
N PHE A 504 33.41 -1.07 11.63
CA PHE A 504 34.85 -1.28 11.49
C PHE A 504 35.22 -2.48 10.61
N ALA A 505 34.22 -3.14 10.04
CA ALA A 505 34.41 -4.14 9.00
C ALA A 505 34.97 -3.50 7.72
N ASP A 506 35.56 -4.32 6.86
CA ASP A 506 36.04 -3.89 5.54
C ASP A 506 34.87 -3.45 4.65
N ALA A 507 33.73 -4.15 4.73
CA ALA A 507 32.50 -3.89 4.01
C ALA A 507 31.27 -4.32 4.82
N LEU A 508 30.14 -3.67 4.60
CA LEU A 508 28.83 -4.13 5.10
C LEU A 508 28.14 -4.96 4.01
N ASN A 509 27.78 -6.21 4.30
CA ASN A 509 27.10 -7.08 3.34
C ASN A 509 25.64 -7.22 3.71
N VAL A 510 24.74 -6.85 2.81
CA VAL A 510 23.29 -7.09 2.96
C VAL A 510 22.85 -7.94 1.78
N THR A 511 22.51 -9.20 2.01
CA THR A 511 22.17 -10.12 0.93
C THR A 511 20.79 -10.74 1.13
N LEU A 512 19.95 -10.64 0.12
CA LEU A 512 18.65 -11.29 0.05
C LEU A 512 18.62 -12.18 -1.19
N ARG A 513 18.41 -13.48 -1.00
CA ARG A 513 18.31 -14.47 -2.08
C ARG A 513 17.04 -15.28 -1.93
N HIS A 514 16.32 -15.52 -3.02
CA HIS A 514 15.12 -16.38 -3.04
C HIS A 514 14.08 -16.00 -1.97
N CYS A 515 13.98 -14.71 -1.64
CA CYS A 515 13.10 -14.23 -0.57
C CYS A 515 11.72 -13.87 -1.12
N VAL A 516 10.69 -14.06 -0.31
CA VAL A 516 9.30 -13.74 -0.64
C VAL A 516 8.76 -12.70 0.34
N LEU A 517 8.23 -11.58 -0.12
CA LEU A 517 7.50 -10.61 0.72
C LEU A 517 6.01 -10.75 0.41
N ALA A 518 5.19 -11.02 1.42
CA ALA A 518 3.76 -11.27 1.26
C ALA A 518 2.91 -10.60 2.35
N GLY A 519 1.66 -10.28 2.01
CA GLY A 519 0.65 -9.86 2.99
C GLY A 519 0.93 -8.51 3.65
N GLY A 520 1.50 -7.55 2.92
CA GLY A 520 1.79 -6.22 3.46
C GLY A 520 3.17 -6.06 4.11
N ALA A 521 4.06 -7.05 4.00
CA ALA A 521 5.38 -7.02 4.62
C ALA A 521 6.28 -5.92 4.02
N GLN A 522 7.05 -5.26 4.88
CA GLN A 522 7.95 -4.17 4.50
C GLN A 522 9.40 -4.48 4.86
N LEU A 523 10.32 -4.31 3.92
CA LEU A 523 11.76 -4.45 4.13
C LEU A 523 12.45 -3.09 4.01
N TRP A 524 13.01 -2.60 5.11
CA TRP A 524 13.70 -1.31 5.16
C TRP A 524 15.21 -1.52 5.18
N ILE A 525 15.96 -0.87 4.29
CA ILE A 525 17.43 -0.93 4.27
C ILE A 525 17.97 0.50 4.24
N GLY A 526 18.90 0.82 5.13
CA GLY A 526 19.57 2.13 5.14
C GLY A 526 19.59 2.78 6.53
N GLY A 527 19.20 4.05 6.60
CA GLY A 527 19.05 4.79 7.85
C GLY A 527 20.18 5.75 8.21
N LEU A 528 21.10 6.03 7.27
CA LEU A 528 22.22 6.94 7.51
C LEU A 528 21.93 8.36 7.05
N SER A 529 22.47 9.35 7.76
CA SER A 529 22.61 10.70 7.22
C SER A 529 23.80 10.77 6.26
N GLU A 530 23.85 11.76 5.36
CA GLU A 530 25.03 11.98 4.49
C GLU A 530 26.33 12.12 5.29
N SER A 531 26.26 12.72 6.49
CA SER A 531 27.42 12.92 7.35
C SER A 531 27.90 11.61 8.01
N THR A 532 26.96 10.78 8.46
CA THR A 532 27.23 9.46 9.03
C THR A 532 27.70 8.47 7.96
N ALA A 533 27.20 8.58 6.73
CA ALA A 533 27.58 7.72 5.60
C ALA A 533 29.09 7.78 5.27
N ARG A 534 29.81 8.84 5.68
CA ARG A 534 31.27 8.96 5.56
C ARG A 534 32.06 8.22 6.65
N LEU A 535 31.41 7.81 7.74
CA LEU A 535 32.03 7.12 8.88
C LEU A 535 31.87 5.59 8.80
N VAL A 536 30.91 5.13 8.00
CA VAL A 536 30.55 3.72 7.84
C VAL A 536 31.29 3.10 6.64
N PRO A 537 31.65 1.80 6.63
CA PRO A 537 32.31 1.20 5.48
C PRO A 537 31.34 1.15 4.29
N HIS A 538 31.88 0.96 3.09
CA HIS A 538 31.07 0.73 1.92
C HIS A 538 30.12 -0.47 2.12
N ALA A 539 28.90 -0.34 1.60
CA ALA A 539 27.87 -1.36 1.71
C ALA A 539 27.66 -2.07 0.37
N LEU A 540 27.55 -3.40 0.42
CA LEU A 540 27.19 -4.26 -0.70
C LEU A 540 25.79 -4.84 -0.42
N VAL A 541 24.78 -4.17 -0.95
CA VAL A 541 23.38 -4.60 -0.87
C VAL A 541 23.05 -5.38 -2.14
N ASN A 542 22.73 -6.66 -2.01
CA ASN A 542 22.43 -7.54 -3.13
C ASN A 542 21.11 -8.29 -2.90
N MET A 543 20.10 -7.93 -3.68
CA MET A 543 18.76 -8.51 -3.68
C MET A 543 18.55 -9.25 -4.99
N THR A 544 18.55 -10.57 -4.96
CA THR A 544 18.41 -11.42 -6.15
C THR A 544 17.30 -12.44 -5.96
N ASN A 545 16.52 -12.68 -7.01
CA ASN A 545 15.40 -13.64 -6.96
C ASN A 545 14.42 -13.29 -5.83
N VAL A 546 14.08 -12.01 -5.69
CA VAL A 546 13.10 -11.55 -4.70
C VAL A 546 11.73 -11.48 -5.35
N THR A 547 10.75 -12.14 -4.73
CA THR A 547 9.35 -12.09 -5.16
C THR A 547 8.57 -11.28 -4.13
N SER A 548 7.82 -10.26 -4.56
CA SER A 548 6.93 -9.50 -3.68
C SER A 548 5.50 -9.61 -4.18
N MET A 549 4.58 -10.01 -3.30
CA MET A 549 3.14 -10.08 -3.53
C MET A 549 2.47 -9.26 -2.41
N GLU A 550 2.20 -7.98 -2.70
CA GLU A 550 1.74 -7.00 -1.71
C GLU A 550 2.78 -6.63 -0.65
N GLY A 551 4.07 -6.85 -0.93
CA GLY A 551 5.17 -6.40 -0.10
C GLY A 551 5.89 -5.17 -0.66
N THR A 552 6.56 -4.42 0.21
CA THR A 552 7.26 -3.20 -0.15
C THR A 552 8.72 -3.23 0.30
N ILE A 553 9.65 -2.92 -0.61
CA ILE A 553 11.06 -2.70 -0.28
C ILE A 553 11.28 -1.19 -0.14
N VAL A 554 11.91 -0.76 0.95
CA VAL A 554 12.17 0.65 1.27
C VAL A 554 13.69 0.85 1.43
N LEU A 555 14.28 1.63 0.52
CA LEU A 555 15.64 2.13 0.68
C LEU A 555 15.58 3.54 1.23
N HIS A 556 16.26 3.81 2.34
CA HIS A 556 16.15 5.11 2.99
C HIS A 556 17.47 5.70 3.47
N GLY A 557 17.60 7.03 3.36
CA GLY A 557 18.78 7.79 3.75
C GLY A 557 19.97 7.67 2.79
N ALA A 558 21.14 8.10 3.26
CA ALA A 558 22.37 8.09 2.47
C ALA A 558 23.02 6.71 2.44
N MET A 559 23.48 6.28 1.27
CA MET A 559 24.33 5.09 1.17
C MET A 559 25.77 5.46 1.53
N PRO A 560 26.52 4.57 2.21
CA PRO A 560 27.94 4.80 2.49
C PRO A 560 28.74 5.05 1.20
N LEU A 561 29.89 5.72 1.31
CA LEU A 561 30.70 6.00 0.13
C LEU A 561 31.18 4.70 -0.54
N HIS A 562 31.25 4.69 -1.86
CA HIS A 562 31.73 3.55 -2.66
C HIS A 562 30.86 2.28 -2.54
N SER A 563 29.59 2.45 -2.15
CA SER A 563 28.66 1.34 -1.99
C SER A 563 28.09 0.83 -3.33
N SER A 564 27.45 -0.33 -3.24
CA SER A 564 26.73 -0.99 -4.33
C SER A 564 25.38 -1.49 -3.84
N VAL A 565 24.32 -1.14 -4.56
CA VAL A 565 22.97 -1.67 -4.37
C VAL A 565 22.55 -2.35 -5.67
N LEU A 566 22.28 -3.65 -5.61
CA LEU A 566 21.83 -4.46 -6.73
C LEU A 566 20.46 -5.06 -6.40
N LEU A 567 19.49 -4.85 -7.29
CA LEU A 567 18.20 -5.54 -7.30
C LEU A 567 18.05 -6.23 -8.65
N ALA A 568 18.08 -7.56 -8.65
CA ALA A 568 18.13 -8.33 -9.89
C ALA A 568 17.22 -9.56 -9.89
N ASN A 569 16.77 -9.97 -11.08
CA ASN A 569 15.99 -11.19 -11.29
C ASN A 569 14.76 -11.27 -10.37
N SER A 570 14.10 -10.13 -10.14
CA SER A 570 13.09 -9.99 -9.10
C SER A 570 11.75 -9.57 -9.68
N THR A 571 10.66 -10.05 -9.08
CA THR A 571 9.28 -9.75 -9.47
C THR A 571 8.60 -9.07 -8.29
N LEU A 572 8.34 -7.77 -8.40
CA LEU A 572 7.81 -6.98 -7.30
C LEU A 572 6.42 -6.45 -7.64
N ARG A 573 5.40 -6.97 -6.95
CA ARG A 573 4.01 -6.60 -7.17
C ARG A 573 3.40 -6.00 -5.90
N ALA A 574 2.67 -4.91 -6.07
CA ALA A 574 1.87 -4.30 -5.01
C ALA A 574 0.63 -3.62 -5.59
N THR A 575 -0.43 -3.52 -4.79
CA THR A 575 -1.67 -2.82 -5.15
C THR A 575 -2.02 -1.79 -4.10
N VAL A 576 -2.82 -0.79 -4.47
CA VAL A 576 -3.27 0.27 -3.54
C VAL A 576 -4.04 -0.31 -2.35
N GLY A 577 -4.76 -1.41 -2.55
CA GLY A 577 -5.53 -2.10 -1.50
C GLY A 577 -4.69 -3.03 -0.62
N GLY A 578 -3.65 -3.66 -1.18
CA GLY A 578 -2.83 -4.65 -0.46
C GLY A 578 -1.63 -4.07 0.28
N SER A 579 -1.01 -3.00 -0.24
CA SER A 579 0.16 -2.39 0.39
C SER A 579 -0.17 -1.77 1.76
N GLN A 580 0.74 -1.96 2.71
CA GLN A 580 0.68 -1.35 4.05
C GLN A 580 1.63 -0.15 4.21
N TYR A 581 2.27 0.27 3.11
CA TYR A 581 3.16 1.42 3.15
C TYR A 581 2.37 2.72 3.34
N VAL A 582 2.79 3.54 4.31
CA VAL A 582 2.17 4.84 4.59
C VAL A 582 3.18 5.94 4.29
N PRO A 583 2.89 6.87 3.36
CA PRO A 583 3.75 8.01 3.08
C PRO A 583 4.06 8.84 4.33
N THR A 584 5.32 9.23 4.48
CA THR A 584 5.79 10.04 5.61
C THR A 584 6.02 11.51 5.23
N THR A 585 5.92 11.84 3.94
CA THR A 585 5.98 13.22 3.46
C THR A 585 4.83 14.07 4.04
N PRO A 586 5.10 15.23 4.67
CA PRO A 586 4.07 16.10 5.22
C PRO A 586 3.00 16.47 4.18
N GLY A 587 1.72 16.34 4.54
CA GLY A 587 0.59 16.59 3.64
C GLY A 587 0.09 15.38 2.86
N TYR A 588 0.87 14.30 2.77
CA TYR A 588 0.53 13.09 2.02
C TYR A 588 0.20 11.88 2.91
N ALA A 589 0.14 12.07 4.23
CA ALA A 589 -0.09 10.97 5.20
C ALA A 589 -1.45 10.25 5.03
N GLY A 590 -2.43 10.88 4.39
CA GLY A 590 -3.72 10.27 4.05
C GLY A 590 -3.78 9.60 2.68
N SER A 591 -2.74 9.79 1.85
CA SER A 591 -2.68 9.25 0.50
C SER A 591 -2.31 7.78 0.52
N ARG A 592 -3.02 6.96 -0.24
CA ARG A 592 -2.69 5.54 -0.43
C ARG A 592 -2.09 5.31 -1.81
N TYR A 593 -0.91 4.72 -1.80
CA TYR A 593 -0.20 4.23 -2.97
C TYR A 593 0.05 2.75 -2.76
N GLY A 594 0.18 1.98 -3.84
CA GLY A 594 0.56 0.57 -3.80
C GLY A 594 2.02 0.32 -4.19
N PRO A 595 3.04 0.90 -3.53
CA PRO A 595 4.40 0.82 -4.02
C PRO A 595 5.04 -0.54 -3.76
N ALA A 596 5.73 -1.04 -4.79
CA ALA A 596 6.58 -2.22 -4.69
C ALA A 596 7.99 -1.84 -4.18
N LEU A 597 8.47 -0.66 -4.57
CA LEU A 597 9.75 -0.09 -4.15
C LEU A 597 9.55 1.36 -3.67
N VAL A 598 10.21 1.73 -2.59
CA VAL A 598 10.22 3.10 -2.06
C VAL A 598 11.67 3.57 -1.92
N LEU A 599 11.95 4.76 -2.45
CA LEU A 599 13.22 5.46 -2.34
C LEU A 599 13.03 6.71 -1.49
N ASP A 600 13.43 6.63 -0.24
CA ASP A 600 13.13 7.61 0.78
C ASP A 600 14.38 8.40 1.21
N GLY A 601 14.54 9.62 0.71
CA GLY A 601 15.68 10.47 1.02
C GLY A 601 16.99 9.85 0.55
N VAL A 602 16.95 9.04 -0.51
CA VAL A 602 18.11 8.29 -0.98
C VAL A 602 19.17 9.23 -1.53
N ARG A 603 20.39 9.12 -0.97
CA ARG A 603 21.58 9.86 -1.40
C ARG A 603 22.67 8.89 -1.76
N LEU A 604 22.96 8.77 -3.06
CA LEU A 604 24.06 7.99 -3.58
C LEU A 604 25.33 8.85 -3.56
N LEU A 605 26.35 8.39 -2.82
CA LEU A 605 27.62 9.09 -2.65
C LEU A 605 28.73 8.18 -3.19
N SER A 606 29.22 8.45 -4.41
CA SER A 606 30.07 7.50 -5.15
C SER A 606 29.51 6.07 -5.15
N THR A 607 28.19 5.94 -5.19
CA THR A 607 27.48 4.68 -5.01
C THR A 607 26.83 4.28 -6.33
N ARG A 608 26.80 2.97 -6.60
CA ARG A 608 26.04 2.41 -7.72
C ARG A 608 24.74 1.79 -7.22
N PHE A 609 23.62 2.23 -7.75
CA PHE A 609 22.32 1.58 -7.64
C PHE A 609 21.99 0.97 -9.00
N VAL A 610 21.76 -0.34 -9.04
CA VAL A 610 21.49 -1.10 -10.25
C VAL A 610 20.25 -1.94 -10.03
N MET A 611 19.22 -1.68 -10.81
CA MET A 611 18.07 -2.57 -10.95
C MET A 611 18.11 -3.20 -12.34
N THR A 612 18.08 -4.53 -12.42
CA THR A 612 18.19 -5.22 -13.71
C THR A 612 17.39 -6.50 -13.78
N ARG A 613 16.94 -6.90 -14.98
CA ARG A 613 16.20 -8.15 -15.21
C ARG A 613 15.07 -8.33 -14.19
N SER A 614 14.29 -7.28 -13.97
CA SER A 614 13.28 -7.28 -12.92
C SER A 614 11.97 -6.68 -13.43
N MET A 615 10.87 -7.18 -12.88
CA MET A 615 9.53 -6.71 -13.20
C MET A 615 8.93 -6.01 -11.97
N LEU A 616 8.29 -4.87 -12.20
CA LEU A 616 7.47 -4.19 -11.19
C LEU A 616 6.05 -4.05 -11.72
N ALA A 617 5.08 -4.44 -10.92
CA ALA A 617 3.67 -4.35 -11.26
C ALA A 617 2.89 -3.61 -10.16
N CYS A 618 2.07 -2.64 -10.55
CA CYS A 618 1.31 -1.78 -9.65
C CYS A 618 -0.15 -1.64 -10.10
N GLY A 619 -1.09 -2.16 -9.31
CA GLY A 619 -2.54 -2.08 -9.59
C GLY A 619 -3.33 -1.12 -8.69
N GLY A 620 -4.32 -0.43 -9.25
CA GLY A 620 -5.26 0.47 -8.56
C GLY A 620 -5.20 1.92 -9.03
N GLY A 621 -6.31 2.64 -8.92
CA GLY A 621 -6.53 3.98 -9.52
C GLY A 621 -5.63 5.13 -9.04
N SER A 622 -4.61 4.86 -8.23
CA SER A 622 -3.58 5.82 -7.80
C SER A 622 -2.21 5.13 -7.64
N CYS A 623 -1.99 4.02 -8.34
CA CYS A 623 -0.82 3.18 -8.09
C CYS A 623 0.49 3.80 -8.62
N ALA A 624 1.53 3.82 -7.78
CA ALA A 624 2.88 4.19 -8.14
C ALA A 624 3.83 3.01 -7.85
N ALA A 625 4.41 2.39 -8.89
CA ALA A 625 5.24 1.19 -8.71
C ALA A 625 6.49 1.46 -7.86
N ILE A 626 7.10 2.63 -8.09
CA ILE A 626 8.20 3.20 -7.32
C ILE A 626 7.72 4.52 -6.71
N LEU A 627 7.83 4.66 -5.39
CA LEU A 627 7.51 5.90 -4.70
C LEU A 627 8.80 6.58 -4.24
N VAL A 628 8.91 7.89 -4.41
CA VAL A 628 10.06 8.67 -3.94
C VAL A 628 9.61 9.67 -2.87
N GLU A 629 10.28 9.67 -1.73
CA GLU A 629 10.07 10.65 -0.65
C GLU A 629 11.38 11.38 -0.34
N ARG A 630 11.31 12.61 0.20
CA ARG A 630 12.48 13.40 0.64
C ARG A 630 13.60 13.56 -0.43
N GLY A 631 13.24 13.46 -1.70
CA GLY A 631 14.11 13.59 -2.87
C GLY A 631 15.03 12.40 -3.15
N LEU A 632 15.46 12.28 -4.40
CA LEU A 632 16.42 11.29 -4.90
C LEU A 632 17.67 11.99 -5.45
N GLY A 633 18.84 11.66 -4.90
CA GLY A 633 20.09 12.35 -5.21
C GLY A 633 21.24 11.42 -5.59
N ALA A 634 21.87 11.65 -6.75
CA ALA A 634 23.12 11.03 -7.16
C ALA A 634 24.27 12.07 -7.15
N LYS A 635 25.32 11.79 -6.39
CA LYS A 635 26.46 12.71 -6.20
C LYS A 635 27.80 11.97 -6.20
N LEU A 636 28.89 12.68 -6.51
CA LEU A 636 30.27 12.18 -6.45
C LEU A 636 30.51 10.98 -7.38
N SER A 637 30.21 11.13 -8.68
CA SER A 637 30.30 10.04 -9.67
C SER A 637 29.48 8.81 -9.30
N SER A 638 28.27 9.02 -8.78
CA SER A 638 27.31 7.95 -8.51
C SER A 638 26.58 7.51 -9.77
N VAL A 639 25.99 6.32 -9.72
CA VAL A 639 25.21 5.75 -10.82
C VAL A 639 23.86 5.28 -10.27
N PHE A 640 22.77 5.76 -10.85
CA PHE A 640 21.45 5.15 -10.72
C PHE A 640 21.07 4.54 -12.06
N TYR A 641 20.92 3.22 -12.10
CA TYR A 641 20.79 2.46 -13.33
C TYR A 641 19.60 1.51 -13.25
N MET A 642 18.65 1.68 -14.17
CA MET A 642 17.59 0.71 -14.42
C MET A 642 17.77 0.16 -15.82
N ASP A 643 18.07 -1.12 -15.92
CA ASP A 643 18.36 -1.77 -17.20
C ASP A 643 17.49 -3.00 -17.35
N ASN A 644 16.91 -3.20 -18.52
CA ASN A 644 16.27 -4.48 -18.81
C ASN A 644 15.15 -4.80 -17.80
N CYS A 645 14.39 -3.76 -17.44
CA CYS A 645 13.30 -3.81 -16.47
C CYS A 645 11.96 -3.57 -17.18
N ALA A 646 10.95 -4.35 -16.79
CA ALA A 646 9.57 -4.13 -17.19
C ALA A 646 8.82 -3.47 -16.03
N VAL A 647 8.20 -2.31 -16.26
CA VAL A 647 7.40 -1.64 -15.23
C VAL A 647 5.99 -1.40 -15.74
N LEU A 648 5.03 -1.94 -15.00
CA LEU A 648 3.61 -1.90 -15.31
C LEU A 648 2.92 -1.20 -14.17
N SER A 649 2.25 -0.11 -14.48
CA SER A 649 1.46 0.62 -13.50
C SER A 649 0.21 1.16 -14.15
N GLN A 650 -0.88 1.24 -13.40
CA GLN A 650 -2.10 1.86 -13.91
C GLN A 650 -1.97 3.38 -14.06
N THR A 651 -1.21 4.05 -13.16
CA THR A 651 -1.11 5.52 -13.13
C THR A 651 0.32 6.03 -13.24
N HIS A 652 1.22 5.62 -12.32
CA HIS A 652 2.58 6.14 -12.25
C HIS A 652 3.64 5.05 -12.15
N VAL A 653 4.76 5.19 -12.87
CA VAL A 653 5.91 4.29 -12.71
C VAL A 653 6.73 4.70 -11.49
N MET A 654 7.18 5.94 -11.45
CA MET A 654 7.95 6.56 -10.38
C MET A 654 7.29 7.89 -9.98
N TYR A 655 6.69 7.93 -8.79
CA TYR A 655 5.99 9.13 -8.30
C TYR A 655 6.71 9.72 -7.09
N ALA A 656 7.14 10.97 -7.19
CA ALA A 656 7.85 11.66 -6.12
C ALA A 656 6.92 12.61 -5.35
N LEU A 657 6.77 12.38 -4.05
CA LEU A 657 5.93 13.20 -3.18
C LEU A 657 6.70 14.45 -2.76
N ALA A 658 6.39 15.60 -3.39
CA ALA A 658 7.06 16.89 -3.12
C ALA A 658 8.59 16.74 -3.01
N SER A 659 9.15 16.08 -4.02
CA SER A 659 10.50 15.53 -3.99
C SER A 659 11.20 15.73 -5.32
N ASP A 660 12.46 16.14 -5.26
CA ASP A 660 13.28 16.44 -6.43
C ASP A 660 14.14 15.26 -6.87
N LEU A 661 14.51 15.25 -8.15
CA LEU A 661 15.60 14.44 -8.68
C LEU A 661 16.83 15.32 -8.90
N ARG A 662 17.96 14.97 -8.29
CA ARG A 662 19.23 15.69 -8.48
C ARG A 662 20.38 14.77 -8.87
N VAL A 663 20.95 14.99 -10.04
CA VAL A 663 22.13 14.27 -10.56
C VAL A 663 23.29 15.25 -10.66
N SER A 664 24.34 15.05 -9.86
CA SER A 664 25.40 16.05 -9.70
C SER A 664 26.81 15.47 -9.53
N GLY A 665 27.82 16.30 -9.82
CA GLY A 665 29.22 15.97 -9.58
C GLY A 665 29.70 14.75 -10.37
N GLY A 666 29.49 14.76 -11.68
CA GLY A 666 29.89 13.68 -12.59
C GLY A 666 29.08 12.40 -12.45
N SER A 667 27.84 12.48 -11.97
CA SER A 667 26.99 11.30 -11.75
C SER A 667 26.13 10.97 -12.98
N VAL A 668 25.56 9.76 -12.99
CA VAL A 668 24.72 9.27 -14.09
C VAL A 668 23.39 8.74 -13.54
N PHE A 669 22.28 9.20 -14.12
CA PHE A 669 20.97 8.56 -13.98
C PHE A 669 20.57 8.02 -15.35
N SER A 670 20.29 6.73 -15.43
CA SER A 670 20.13 6.06 -16.73
C SER A 670 19.07 4.97 -16.69
N ILE A 671 18.15 5.03 -17.65
CA ILE A 671 17.13 4.01 -17.94
C ILE A 671 17.46 3.40 -19.30
N GLN A 672 17.65 2.08 -19.36
CA GLN A 672 18.03 1.38 -20.59
C GLN A 672 17.25 0.08 -20.81
N ASN A 673 17.06 -0.28 -22.09
CA ASN A 673 16.53 -1.58 -22.52
C ASN A 673 15.22 -1.96 -21.80
N GLY A 674 14.43 -0.97 -21.40
CA GLY A 674 13.24 -1.15 -20.56
C GLY A 674 11.95 -1.11 -21.36
N SER A 675 10.89 -1.65 -20.76
CA SER A 675 9.52 -1.47 -21.25
C SER A 675 8.63 -0.96 -20.14
N TRP A 676 8.14 0.27 -20.28
CA TRP A 676 7.37 0.96 -19.26
C TRP A 676 5.97 1.23 -19.78
N SER A 677 4.96 0.78 -19.02
CA SER A 677 3.55 0.98 -19.32
C SER A 677 2.86 1.72 -18.18
N ALA A 678 2.24 2.85 -18.50
CA ALA A 678 1.35 3.60 -17.61
C ALA A 678 0.24 4.28 -18.44
N PRO A 679 -0.73 3.49 -18.95
CA PRO A 679 -1.64 3.91 -20.01
C PRO A 679 -2.84 4.74 -19.49
N SER A 680 -2.65 5.55 -18.45
CA SER A 680 -3.71 6.40 -17.92
C SER A 680 -4.22 7.40 -18.96
N ILE A 681 -5.51 7.71 -18.93
CA ILE A 681 -6.12 8.74 -19.78
C ILE A 681 -6.28 10.07 -19.04
N GLU A 682 -5.84 10.14 -17.78
CA GLU A 682 -5.97 11.32 -16.93
C GLU A 682 -4.83 12.33 -17.15
N TYR A 683 -5.14 13.60 -16.89
CA TYR A 683 -4.14 14.66 -16.93
C TYR A 683 -3.11 14.51 -15.81
N TYR A 684 -1.83 14.77 -16.12
CA TYR A 684 -0.69 14.70 -15.19
C TYR A 684 -0.34 13.31 -14.64
N GLU A 685 -0.96 12.25 -15.15
CA GLU A 685 -0.56 10.87 -14.82
C GLU A 685 0.47 10.34 -15.81
N SER A 686 1.63 9.96 -15.28
CA SER A 686 2.87 9.85 -16.05
C SER A 686 3.83 8.81 -15.52
N ALA A 687 4.80 8.41 -16.33
CA ALA A 687 5.83 7.48 -15.88
C ALA A 687 6.63 8.05 -14.69
N CYS A 688 7.31 9.18 -14.84
CA CYS A 688 8.09 9.82 -13.78
C CYS A 688 7.49 11.18 -13.41
N VAL A 689 7.25 11.43 -12.13
CA VAL A 689 6.79 12.75 -11.64
C VAL A 689 7.70 13.21 -10.51
N PHE A 690 8.31 14.38 -10.67
CA PHE A 690 9.15 15.04 -9.68
C PHE A 690 8.71 16.49 -9.45
N GLU A 691 9.08 17.05 -8.31
CA GLU A 691 8.93 18.50 -8.09
C GLU A 691 9.93 19.23 -9.00
N ASP A 692 11.23 19.14 -8.75
CA ASP A 692 12.25 19.65 -9.66
C ASP A 692 13.22 18.57 -10.16
N VAL A 693 13.72 18.74 -11.38
CA VAL A 693 14.78 17.88 -11.95
C VAL A 693 16.02 18.73 -12.24
N VAL A 694 17.13 18.39 -11.60
CA VAL A 694 18.40 19.13 -11.72
C VAL A 694 19.54 18.20 -12.12
N VAL A 695 20.18 18.49 -13.25
CA VAL A 695 21.37 17.80 -13.75
C VAL A 695 22.53 18.80 -13.83
N ASP A 696 23.57 18.62 -13.03
CA ASP A 696 24.65 19.60 -12.87
C ASP A 696 26.04 18.97 -12.67
N GLY A 697 27.10 19.77 -12.77
CA GLY A 697 28.47 19.39 -12.46
C GLY A 697 29.01 18.32 -13.39
N GLY A 698 28.75 18.46 -14.69
CA GLY A 698 29.14 17.51 -15.72
C GLY A 698 28.50 16.14 -15.55
N SER A 699 27.21 16.10 -15.20
CA SER A 699 26.45 14.86 -14.99
C SER A 699 25.57 14.51 -16.19
N VAL A 700 25.04 13.29 -16.22
CA VAL A 700 24.22 12.79 -17.33
C VAL A 700 22.89 12.23 -16.84
N LEU A 701 21.81 12.63 -17.50
CA LEU A 701 20.49 12.00 -17.40
C LEU A 701 20.14 11.42 -18.77
N GLN A 702 19.98 10.10 -18.87
CA GLN A 702 19.73 9.44 -20.15
C GLN A 702 18.62 8.39 -20.12
N VAL A 703 17.90 8.30 -21.23
CA VAL A 703 16.91 7.26 -21.54
C VAL A 703 17.28 6.65 -22.88
N VAL A 704 17.59 5.35 -22.90
CA VAL A 704 18.19 4.68 -24.06
C VAL A 704 17.49 3.36 -24.38
N SER A 705 17.27 3.06 -25.66
CA SER A 705 16.82 1.73 -26.13
C SER A 705 15.57 1.21 -25.43
N SER A 706 14.63 2.09 -25.05
CA SER A 706 13.48 1.75 -24.21
C SER A 706 12.15 2.05 -24.90
N THR A 707 11.12 1.31 -24.52
CA THR A 707 9.76 1.45 -25.03
C THR A 707 8.85 2.01 -23.95
N PHE A 708 8.05 3.02 -24.28
CA PHE A 708 7.17 3.72 -23.35
C PHE A 708 5.75 3.74 -23.90
N ARG A 709 4.82 3.09 -23.23
CA ARG A 709 3.39 3.11 -23.53
C ARG A 709 2.65 3.84 -22.42
N LEU A 710 2.44 5.13 -22.61
CA LEU A 710 2.00 6.04 -21.56
C LEU A 710 0.76 6.82 -21.97
N GLY A 711 0.10 7.34 -20.96
CA GLY A 711 -0.92 8.37 -21.09
C GLY A 711 -0.34 9.72 -21.47
N PHE A 712 -0.07 10.51 -20.44
CA PHE A 712 0.19 11.94 -20.56
C PHE A 712 1.66 12.25 -20.84
N ALA A 713 2.58 11.82 -19.97
CA ALA A 713 4.01 12.09 -20.16
C ALA A 713 4.97 11.01 -19.63
N MET A 714 6.20 10.97 -20.16
CA MET A 714 7.30 10.16 -19.59
C MET A 714 7.90 10.81 -18.35
N LEU A 715 8.19 12.10 -18.39
CA LEU A 715 8.68 12.87 -17.24
C LEU A 715 7.85 14.13 -17.04
N ILE A 716 7.35 14.33 -15.83
CA ILE A 716 6.76 15.58 -15.35
C ILE A 716 7.68 16.20 -14.31
N ALA A 717 7.94 17.50 -14.45
CA ALA A 717 8.60 18.31 -13.43
C ALA A 717 8.03 19.73 -13.40
N ASN A 718 8.08 20.38 -12.24
CA ASN A 718 7.82 21.82 -12.14
C ASN A 718 8.90 22.62 -12.85
N THR A 719 10.18 22.27 -12.65
CA THR A 719 11.31 22.83 -13.38
C THR A 719 12.31 21.76 -13.80
N LEU A 720 13.00 22.01 -14.92
CA LEU A 720 14.07 21.19 -15.47
C LEU A 720 15.30 22.07 -15.69
N THR A 721 16.34 21.85 -14.90
CA THR A 721 17.61 22.58 -15.01
C THR A 721 18.75 21.65 -15.40
N VAL A 722 19.42 21.94 -16.51
CA VAL A 722 20.61 21.22 -16.98
C VAL A 722 21.76 22.23 -17.11
N THR A 723 22.78 22.10 -16.25
CA THR A 723 23.85 23.11 -16.13
C THR A 723 25.22 22.49 -15.85
N GLY A 724 26.27 23.31 -15.81
CA GLY A 724 27.63 22.84 -15.51
C GLY A 724 28.20 21.88 -16.56
N GLY A 725 27.87 22.05 -17.84
CA GLY A 725 28.31 21.17 -18.93
C GLY A 725 27.70 19.76 -18.85
N SER A 726 26.48 19.65 -18.32
CA SER A 726 25.75 18.39 -18.19
C SER A 726 25.01 17.99 -19.46
N TRP A 727 24.51 16.76 -19.51
CA TRP A 727 23.92 16.18 -20.72
C TRP A 727 22.60 15.46 -20.44
N LEU A 728 21.56 15.85 -21.18
CA LEU A 728 20.25 15.18 -21.21
C LEU A 728 20.12 14.42 -22.53
N VAL A 729 19.83 13.11 -22.49
CA VAL A 729 19.85 12.26 -23.69
C VAL A 729 18.60 11.39 -23.79
N HIS A 730 17.98 11.40 -24.96
CA HIS A 730 16.97 10.43 -25.37
C HIS A 730 17.45 9.78 -26.66
N ARG A 731 17.73 8.47 -26.64
CA ARG A 731 18.31 7.74 -27.78
C ARG A 731 17.61 6.40 -28.02
N ASN A 732 17.35 6.02 -29.26
CA ASN A 732 16.83 4.69 -29.63
C ASN A 732 15.52 4.32 -28.90
N ASN A 733 14.65 5.29 -28.60
CA ASN A 733 13.43 5.02 -27.83
C ASN A 733 12.19 4.98 -28.72
N GLU A 734 11.20 4.21 -28.31
CA GLU A 734 9.83 4.30 -28.84
C GLU A 734 8.93 4.94 -27.78
N PHE A 735 8.48 6.16 -28.04
CA PHE A 735 7.58 6.91 -27.17
C PHE A 735 6.15 6.87 -27.73
N ARG A 736 5.25 6.23 -27.00
CA ARG A 736 3.80 6.34 -27.19
C ARG A 736 3.22 7.13 -26.03
N THR A 737 3.13 8.45 -26.18
CA THR A 737 2.80 9.38 -25.10
C THR A 737 2.44 10.74 -25.70
N ALA A 738 1.67 11.56 -24.98
CA ALA A 738 1.42 12.93 -25.44
C ALA A 738 2.68 13.82 -25.33
N TYR A 739 3.42 13.70 -24.23
CA TYR A 739 4.67 14.42 -24.00
C TYR A 739 5.79 13.46 -23.56
N VAL A 740 7.03 13.68 -24.00
CA VAL A 740 8.17 12.99 -23.39
C VAL A 740 8.59 13.71 -22.11
N VAL A 741 8.77 15.02 -22.16
CA VAL A 741 9.16 15.86 -21.02
C VAL A 741 8.15 17.00 -20.86
N TYR A 742 7.24 16.86 -19.92
CA TYR A 742 6.29 17.91 -19.57
C TYR A 742 6.83 18.76 -18.40
N VAL A 743 7.04 20.05 -18.66
CA VAL A 743 7.42 21.01 -17.62
C VAL A 743 6.26 21.95 -17.35
N VAL A 744 5.87 22.05 -16.07
CA VAL A 744 4.67 22.78 -15.65
C VAL A 744 4.85 24.30 -15.79
N HIS A 745 5.99 24.84 -15.37
CA HIS A 745 6.26 26.27 -15.48
C HIS A 745 6.72 26.64 -16.89
N GLU A 746 6.09 27.64 -17.51
CA GLU A 746 6.44 28.10 -18.87
C GLU A 746 7.90 28.54 -19.03
N ASN A 747 8.53 29.06 -17.96
CA ASN A 747 9.96 29.42 -17.93
C ASN A 747 10.80 28.41 -17.13
N GLY A 748 10.27 27.21 -16.90
CA GLY A 748 10.85 26.20 -16.00
C GLY A 748 12.00 25.39 -16.59
N VAL A 749 12.27 25.51 -17.89
CA VAL A 749 13.35 24.79 -18.58
C VAL A 749 14.56 25.71 -18.73
N ALA A 750 15.70 25.35 -18.13
CA ALA A 750 16.92 26.13 -18.16
C ALA A 750 18.14 25.28 -18.53
N PHE A 751 18.77 25.60 -19.66
CA PHE A 751 20.06 25.04 -20.08
C PHE A 751 21.14 26.10 -19.99
N ARG A 752 22.20 25.83 -19.22
CA ARG A 752 23.29 26.77 -18.95
C ARG A 752 24.66 26.12 -19.13
N ASP A 753 25.71 26.93 -19.14
CA ASP A 753 27.11 26.49 -19.13
C ASP A 753 27.47 25.46 -20.21
N ARG A 754 26.97 25.67 -21.44
CA ARG A 754 27.16 24.78 -22.60
C ARG A 754 26.63 23.35 -22.38
N SER A 755 25.60 23.20 -21.54
CA SER A 755 24.91 21.92 -21.37
C SER A 755 24.08 21.57 -22.60
N VAL A 756 23.94 20.27 -22.86
CA VAL A 756 23.42 19.75 -24.12
C VAL A 756 22.18 18.88 -23.90
N TRP A 757 21.22 18.97 -24.83
CA TRP A 757 20.11 18.04 -24.96
C TRP A 757 20.18 17.31 -26.31
N SER A 758 20.34 15.99 -26.29
CA SER A 758 20.35 15.16 -27.50
C SER A 758 19.08 14.32 -27.62
N ILE A 759 18.43 14.38 -28.78
CA ILE A 759 17.25 13.58 -29.14
C ILE A 759 17.59 12.83 -30.42
N LEU A 760 17.82 11.53 -30.31
CA LEU A 760 18.45 10.73 -31.35
C LEU A 760 17.66 9.44 -31.62
N ASP A 761 17.50 9.07 -32.89
CA ASP A 761 17.06 7.74 -33.33
C ASP A 761 15.76 7.26 -32.62
N SER A 762 14.85 8.17 -32.30
CA SER A 762 13.65 7.88 -31.50
C SER A 762 12.37 8.05 -32.32
N ASN A 763 11.38 7.22 -32.02
CA ASN A 763 10.05 7.26 -32.65
C ASN A 763 9.01 7.82 -31.67
N PHE A 764 8.17 8.73 -32.15
CA PHE A 764 7.13 9.42 -31.38
C PHE A 764 5.75 9.12 -31.97
N THR A 765 4.88 8.48 -31.21
CA THR A 765 3.51 8.16 -31.61
C THR A 765 2.52 8.49 -30.49
N TYR A 766 1.23 8.38 -30.79
CA TYR A 766 0.16 8.72 -29.86
C TYR A 766 0.12 7.76 -28.67
N GLY A 767 -0.03 8.34 -27.48
CA GLY A 767 -0.29 7.61 -26.23
C GLY A 767 -1.77 7.45 -25.95
N SER A 768 -2.12 6.85 -24.80
CA SER A 768 -3.52 6.59 -24.42
C SER A 768 -4.33 7.87 -24.18
N TYR A 769 -3.67 8.93 -23.69
CA TYR A 769 -4.32 10.21 -23.36
C TYR A 769 -4.77 10.99 -24.60
N SER A 770 -4.04 10.92 -25.71
CA SER A 770 -4.34 11.75 -26.89
C SER A 770 -3.94 11.07 -28.19
N SER A 771 -4.89 11.02 -29.12
CA SER A 771 -4.72 10.56 -30.50
C SER A 771 -4.22 11.66 -31.45
N THR A 772 -3.93 12.86 -30.96
CA THR A 772 -3.52 14.02 -31.79
C THR A 772 -2.24 14.70 -31.30
N ILE A 773 -1.88 14.52 -30.04
CA ILE A 773 -0.70 15.10 -29.41
C ILE A 773 0.35 14.01 -29.25
N ALA A 774 1.53 14.26 -29.81
CA ALA A 774 2.75 13.48 -29.61
C ALA A 774 3.92 14.44 -29.78
N CYS A 775 4.44 14.93 -28.67
CA CYS A 775 5.42 16.02 -28.60
C CYS A 775 6.60 15.62 -27.71
N MET A 776 7.77 16.22 -27.96
CA MET A 776 8.92 16.03 -27.06
C MET A 776 8.67 16.74 -25.73
N THR A 777 8.03 17.91 -25.76
CA THR A 777 7.90 18.75 -24.58
C THR A 777 6.67 19.66 -24.59
N SER A 778 6.28 20.15 -23.40
CA SER A 778 5.21 21.16 -23.22
C SER A 778 5.61 22.52 -23.81
N ASN A 779 4.70 23.49 -23.82
CA ASN A 779 5.05 24.86 -24.22
C ASN A 779 5.96 25.50 -23.17
N TRP A 780 7.13 25.96 -23.60
CA TRP A 780 8.05 26.70 -22.74
C TRP A 780 8.83 27.75 -23.51
N SER A 781 9.29 28.77 -22.80
CA SER A 781 10.24 29.77 -23.30
C SER A 781 11.48 29.74 -22.42
N PRO A 782 12.69 29.53 -22.97
CA PRO A 782 13.91 29.61 -22.19
C PRO A 782 14.00 30.99 -21.52
N PRO A 783 14.44 31.09 -20.25
CA PRO A 783 14.82 32.36 -19.66
C PRO A 783 15.81 33.10 -20.57
N SER A 784 15.73 34.43 -20.67
CA SER A 784 16.51 35.24 -21.62
C SER A 784 18.03 35.11 -21.50
N ASP A 785 18.53 34.66 -20.35
CA ASP A 785 19.95 34.37 -20.07
C ASP A 785 20.40 32.98 -20.54
N THR A 786 19.49 32.14 -21.02
CA THR A 786 19.77 30.74 -21.38
C THR A 786 19.76 30.52 -22.89
N HIS A 787 20.71 29.73 -23.37
CA HIS A 787 20.83 29.34 -24.77
C HIS A 787 20.97 27.82 -24.83
N PRO A 788 19.85 27.08 -24.87
CA PRO A 788 19.88 25.62 -24.93
C PRO A 788 20.59 25.14 -26.20
N ILE A 789 21.51 24.18 -26.04
CA ILE A 789 22.16 23.50 -27.16
C ILE A 789 21.42 22.18 -27.36
N ILE A 790 20.63 22.09 -28.44
CA ILE A 790 19.78 20.93 -28.71
C ILE A 790 20.17 20.30 -30.04
N TYR A 791 20.38 18.98 -30.03
CA TYR A 791 20.63 18.18 -31.24
C TYR A 791 19.46 17.23 -31.51
N GLY A 792 19.03 17.18 -32.77
CA GLY A 792 18.03 16.27 -33.26
C GLY A 792 18.57 15.45 -34.43
N MET A 793 18.50 14.12 -34.37
CA MET A 793 19.01 13.25 -35.43
C MET A 793 18.14 12.01 -35.61
N CYS A 794 17.79 11.69 -36.85
CA CYS A 794 17.09 10.46 -37.23
C CYS A 794 15.83 10.11 -36.41
N ASN A 795 15.07 11.12 -35.99
CA ASN A 795 13.81 10.88 -35.26
C ASN A 795 12.64 10.77 -36.24
N GLU A 796 11.66 9.95 -35.88
CA GLU A 796 10.38 9.83 -36.58
C GLU A 796 9.23 10.24 -35.66
N ALA A 797 8.28 11.00 -36.18
CA ALA A 797 7.06 11.34 -35.48
C ALA A 797 5.86 10.92 -36.34
N ARG A 798 5.01 10.07 -35.79
CA ARG A 798 3.75 9.61 -36.42
C ARG A 798 4.00 8.99 -37.80
N GLY A 799 5.08 8.20 -37.89
CA GLY A 799 5.52 7.52 -39.12
C GLY A 799 6.19 8.41 -40.17
N SER A 800 6.56 9.65 -39.82
CA SER A 800 7.27 10.57 -40.73
C SER A 800 8.57 11.10 -40.11
N PRO A 801 9.66 11.24 -40.88
CA PRO A 801 10.91 11.83 -40.37
C PRO A 801 10.74 13.26 -39.87
N VAL A 802 11.35 13.60 -38.73
CA VAL A 802 11.27 14.93 -38.12
C VAL A 802 12.30 15.88 -38.75
N THR A 803 11.83 16.82 -39.57
CA THR A 803 12.67 17.88 -40.18
C THR A 803 12.56 19.22 -39.46
N ASN A 804 11.43 19.50 -38.80
CA ASN A 804 11.19 20.74 -38.06
C ASN A 804 10.73 20.41 -36.62
N TYR A 805 11.67 20.41 -35.68
CA TYR A 805 11.43 20.06 -34.27
C TYR A 805 10.51 21.06 -33.55
N GLY A 806 10.49 22.32 -33.97
CA GLY A 806 9.62 23.32 -33.38
C GLY A 806 8.15 23.04 -33.66
N VAL A 807 7.82 22.74 -34.92
CA VAL A 807 6.42 22.47 -35.33
C VAL A 807 5.99 21.05 -34.97
N VAL A 808 6.85 20.05 -35.19
CA VAL A 808 6.45 18.63 -35.08
C VAL A 808 6.53 18.11 -33.64
N LEU A 809 7.55 18.52 -32.89
CA LEU A 809 7.83 18.02 -31.54
C LEU A 809 7.71 19.10 -30.44
N ASN A 810 7.25 20.29 -30.81
CA ASN A 810 6.97 21.41 -29.90
C ASN A 810 8.21 21.94 -29.14
N ILE A 811 9.39 21.87 -29.74
CA ILE A 811 10.62 22.42 -29.14
C ILE A 811 10.75 23.89 -29.53
N GLY A 812 10.42 24.80 -28.61
CA GLY A 812 10.43 26.26 -28.85
C GLY A 812 11.82 26.88 -29.07
N ALA A 813 12.89 26.14 -28.79
CA ALA A 813 14.28 26.57 -28.98
C ALA A 813 14.89 26.03 -30.29
N PRO A 814 15.92 26.69 -30.86
CA PRO A 814 16.56 26.23 -32.09
C PRO A 814 17.24 24.85 -31.89
N VAL A 815 16.91 23.91 -32.76
CA VAL A 815 17.49 22.56 -32.79
C VAL A 815 18.46 22.44 -33.95
N THR A 816 19.67 21.95 -33.70
CA THR A 816 20.62 21.58 -34.74
C THR A 816 20.24 20.21 -35.28
N VAL A 817 19.62 20.19 -36.47
CA VAL A 817 19.18 18.96 -37.14
C VAL A 817 20.36 18.34 -37.88
N LEU A 818 20.66 17.08 -37.56
CA LEU A 818 21.72 16.29 -38.18
C LEU A 818 21.11 15.20 -39.08
N ASP A 819 21.82 14.88 -40.18
CA ASP A 819 21.45 13.76 -41.04
C ASP A 819 21.57 12.42 -40.30
N CYS A 820 20.73 11.45 -40.63
CA CYS A 820 20.82 10.09 -40.08
C CYS A 820 22.24 9.52 -40.29
N GLY A 821 22.87 9.05 -39.21
CA GLY A 821 24.23 8.52 -39.21
C GLY A 821 25.35 9.57 -39.13
N ALA A 822 25.02 10.86 -39.01
CA ALA A 822 26.01 11.89 -38.70
C ALA A 822 26.50 11.74 -37.25
N CYS A 823 27.81 11.86 -37.03
CA CYS A 823 28.39 11.61 -35.72
C CYS A 823 29.23 12.80 -35.30
N THR A 824 28.61 13.72 -34.56
CA THR A 824 29.30 14.86 -33.94
C THR A 824 29.51 14.59 -32.46
N VAL A 825 30.69 14.92 -31.95
CA VAL A 825 31.06 14.66 -30.54
C VAL A 825 30.00 15.18 -29.58
N ASP A 826 29.54 16.41 -29.77
CA ASP A 826 28.58 17.06 -28.87
C ASP A 826 27.18 16.44 -28.91
N ALA A 827 26.79 15.80 -30.01
CA ALA A 827 25.48 15.18 -30.13
C ALA A 827 25.46 13.74 -29.60
N VAL A 828 26.45 12.92 -29.96
CA VAL A 828 26.43 11.46 -29.71
C VAL A 828 27.32 11.02 -28.54
N CYS A 829 28.24 11.85 -28.08
CA CYS A 829 29.15 11.55 -26.97
C CYS A 829 28.96 12.54 -25.82
N PHE A 830 29.37 12.16 -24.61
CA PHE A 830 29.47 13.12 -23.53
C PHE A 830 30.74 13.98 -23.69
N ALA A 831 30.58 15.13 -24.37
CA ALA A 831 31.68 15.97 -24.84
C ALA A 831 32.76 16.27 -23.78
N THR A 832 32.36 16.54 -22.53
CA THR A 832 33.32 16.88 -21.45
C THR A 832 34.27 15.74 -21.09
N ARG A 833 33.95 14.51 -21.48
CA ARG A 833 34.74 13.29 -21.26
C ARG A 833 35.14 12.60 -22.56
N THR A 834 35.00 13.26 -23.70
CA THR A 834 35.41 12.74 -25.02
C THR A 834 36.65 13.48 -25.52
N SER A 835 37.63 12.72 -26.01
CA SER A 835 38.89 13.27 -26.55
C SER A 835 38.85 13.46 -28.08
N SER A 836 38.22 12.52 -28.78
CA SER A 836 38.04 12.54 -30.24
C SER A 836 36.93 11.56 -30.64
N ILE A 837 36.59 11.53 -31.93
CA ILE A 837 35.70 10.52 -32.52
C ILE A 837 36.46 9.73 -33.59
N SER A 838 36.31 8.40 -33.59
CA SER A 838 36.90 7.52 -34.61
C SER A 838 35.78 6.84 -35.36
N GLY A 839 35.53 7.28 -36.60
CA GLY A 839 34.28 6.97 -37.30
C GLY A 839 33.10 7.60 -36.56
N CYS A 840 32.27 6.76 -35.93
CA CYS A 840 31.16 7.16 -35.06
C CYS A 840 31.32 6.73 -33.60
N ALA A 841 32.45 6.10 -33.25
CA ALA A 841 32.73 5.68 -31.88
C ALA A 841 33.43 6.79 -31.10
N CYS A 842 32.97 7.05 -29.87
CA CYS A 842 33.56 8.05 -28.99
C CYS A 842 34.87 7.53 -28.39
N VAL A 843 35.96 8.31 -28.48
CA VAL A 843 37.23 7.98 -27.84
C VAL A 843 37.32 8.74 -26.52
N CYS A 844 37.19 8.04 -25.39
CA CYS A 844 37.07 8.67 -24.09
C CYS A 844 38.37 9.28 -23.58
N ALA A 845 38.26 10.47 -22.98
CA ALA A 845 39.30 11.07 -22.17
C ALA A 845 39.35 10.38 -20.79
N ALA A 846 40.35 10.73 -19.98
CA ALA A 846 40.46 10.19 -18.62
C ALA A 846 39.18 10.47 -17.79
N GLY A 847 38.63 9.40 -17.20
CA GLY A 847 37.38 9.44 -16.43
C GLY A 847 36.09 9.40 -17.26
N GLY A 848 36.17 9.21 -18.57
CA GLY A 848 35.04 8.82 -19.40
C GLY A 848 34.90 7.29 -19.46
N HIS A 849 33.67 6.79 -19.40
CA HIS A 849 33.36 5.35 -19.32
C HIS A 849 32.30 4.93 -20.34
N GLY A 850 32.46 3.72 -20.89
CA GLY A 850 31.54 3.14 -21.89
C GLY A 850 31.60 3.82 -23.25
N ASP A 851 30.73 3.39 -24.17
CA ASP A 851 30.73 3.79 -25.58
C ASP A 851 30.43 5.27 -25.81
N THR A 852 29.76 5.93 -24.85
CA THR A 852 29.40 7.35 -24.91
C THR A 852 30.22 8.22 -23.96
N CYS A 853 31.26 7.66 -23.32
CA CYS A 853 32.15 8.36 -22.40
C CYS A 853 31.47 9.02 -21.20
N LEU A 854 30.54 8.33 -20.56
CA LEU A 854 29.82 8.81 -19.37
C LEU A 854 30.78 9.13 -18.21
N PRO A 855 30.45 10.08 -17.33
CA PRO A 855 31.32 10.52 -16.24
C PRO A 855 31.44 9.54 -15.07
N ALA A 856 30.61 8.49 -15.05
CA ALA A 856 30.66 7.41 -14.08
C ALA A 856 30.47 6.06 -14.79
N ALA A 857 31.13 5.01 -14.28
CA ALA A 857 31.12 3.68 -14.87
C ALA A 857 29.75 3.00 -14.68
N VAL A 858 29.01 2.86 -15.77
CA VAL A 858 27.76 2.09 -15.82
C VAL A 858 28.12 0.60 -16.04
N PRO A 859 27.46 -0.37 -15.40
CA PRO A 859 27.75 -1.78 -15.63
C PRO A 859 27.47 -2.22 -17.07
N ASP A 860 28.41 -2.90 -17.71
CA ASP A 860 28.24 -3.43 -19.07
C ASP A 860 27.32 -4.65 -19.08
N GLY A 861 26.42 -4.72 -20.08
CA GLY A 861 25.85 -5.96 -20.62
C GLY A 861 25.23 -6.92 -19.60
N LEU A 862 24.25 -6.49 -18.82
CA LEU A 862 23.60 -7.30 -17.78
C LEU A 862 22.62 -8.37 -18.33
N GLY A 863 22.83 -8.87 -19.54
CA GLY A 863 22.05 -9.99 -20.11
C GLY A 863 20.62 -9.63 -20.55
N PRO A 864 19.94 -10.54 -21.25
CA PRO A 864 18.64 -10.30 -21.88
C PRO A 864 17.50 -10.17 -20.86
N LEU A 865 16.36 -9.59 -21.27
CA LEU A 865 15.11 -9.53 -20.50
C LEU A 865 14.84 -10.91 -19.89
N PRO A 866 14.43 -11.02 -18.62
CA PRO A 866 13.53 -12.09 -18.25
C PRO A 866 12.23 -11.77 -18.99
N LEU A 867 12.18 -12.19 -20.25
CA LEU A 867 10.91 -12.47 -20.87
C LEU A 867 10.24 -13.48 -19.93
N PRO A 868 8.97 -13.30 -19.55
CA PRO A 868 8.20 -14.49 -19.17
C PRO A 868 8.45 -15.50 -20.28
N ASP A 869 8.95 -16.69 -19.93
CA ASP A 869 9.46 -17.69 -20.86
C ASP A 869 8.60 -17.67 -22.13
N ALA A 870 9.16 -17.31 -23.28
CA ALA A 870 8.39 -17.23 -24.52
C ALA A 870 7.78 -18.60 -24.90
N ASP A 871 8.28 -19.66 -24.27
CA ASP A 871 7.84 -21.05 -24.33
C ASP A 871 6.90 -21.46 -23.18
N ASP A 872 6.56 -20.58 -22.22
CA ASP A 872 5.43 -20.77 -21.31
C ASP A 872 4.13 -20.56 -22.13
N THR A 873 3.90 -21.52 -23.02
CA THR A 873 2.74 -21.63 -23.89
C THR A 873 1.48 -21.99 -23.09
N GLU A 874 1.64 -22.37 -21.83
CA GLU A 874 0.54 -22.70 -20.93
C GLU A 874 -0.05 -21.43 -20.32
N VAL A 875 -1.29 -21.14 -20.71
CA VAL A 875 -2.13 -20.18 -19.98
C VAL A 875 -2.35 -20.77 -18.58
N ARG A 876 -1.62 -20.27 -17.58
CA ARG A 876 -1.77 -20.71 -16.19
C ARG A 876 -3.20 -20.42 -15.71
N CYS A 877 -3.94 -21.47 -15.37
CA CYS A 877 -5.30 -21.36 -14.89
C CYS A 877 -5.33 -20.93 -13.42
N VAL A 878 -6.23 -20.00 -13.10
CA VAL A 878 -6.64 -19.70 -11.74
C VAL A 878 -7.67 -20.74 -11.33
N HIS A 879 -7.37 -21.51 -10.29
CA HIS A 879 -8.25 -22.57 -9.78
C HIS A 879 -8.87 -22.17 -8.44
N GLY A 880 -10.21 -22.21 -8.36
CA GLY A 880 -10.92 -21.98 -7.10
C GLY A 880 -10.95 -20.52 -6.64
N GLY A 881 -11.71 -20.27 -5.57
CA GLY A 881 -11.77 -18.98 -4.87
C GLY A 881 -12.80 -18.00 -5.42
N SER A 882 -12.77 -16.77 -4.90
CA SER A 882 -13.67 -15.70 -5.31
C SER A 882 -12.91 -14.43 -5.69
N ILE A 883 -13.32 -13.77 -6.77
CA ILE A 883 -12.69 -12.54 -7.28
C ILE A 883 -13.73 -11.46 -7.56
N SER A 884 -13.37 -10.19 -7.36
CA SER A 884 -14.25 -9.03 -7.63
C SER A 884 -13.75 -8.17 -8.79
N SER A 885 -12.54 -8.42 -9.29
CA SER A 885 -11.93 -7.75 -10.43
C SER A 885 -10.96 -8.70 -11.11
N VAL A 886 -10.74 -8.52 -12.41
CA VAL A 886 -9.63 -9.13 -13.16
C VAL A 886 -8.71 -8.00 -13.56
N ASP A 887 -7.46 -8.06 -13.12
CA ASP A 887 -6.46 -7.04 -13.46
C ASP A 887 -5.96 -7.22 -14.89
N ASP A 888 -5.34 -6.16 -15.44
CA ASP A 888 -4.69 -6.24 -16.75
C ASP A 888 -3.64 -7.37 -16.76
N PRO A 889 -3.62 -8.22 -17.81
CA PRO A 889 -2.67 -9.32 -17.91
C PRO A 889 -1.23 -8.81 -18.02
N ASP A 890 -0.30 -9.54 -17.41
CA ASP A 890 1.13 -9.26 -17.55
C ASP A 890 1.57 -9.36 -19.04
N PRO A 891 2.57 -8.58 -19.49
CA PRO A 891 3.10 -8.65 -20.86
C PRO A 891 3.50 -10.08 -21.23
N GLY A 892 3.10 -10.50 -22.42
CA GLY A 892 3.37 -11.85 -22.93
C GLY A 892 2.35 -12.91 -22.52
N VAL A 893 1.42 -12.60 -21.60
CA VAL A 893 0.29 -13.49 -21.30
C VAL A 893 -0.61 -13.58 -22.54
N ARG A 894 -0.77 -14.81 -23.05
CA ARG A 894 -1.47 -15.10 -24.31
C ARG A 894 -2.94 -15.50 -24.13
N GLY A 895 -3.48 -15.27 -22.94
CA GLY A 895 -4.81 -15.72 -22.59
C GLY A 895 -5.09 -15.71 -21.09
N LEU A 896 -6.34 -15.96 -20.74
CA LEU A 896 -6.78 -16.12 -19.36
C LEU A 896 -7.47 -17.47 -19.22
N CYS A 897 -7.23 -18.12 -18.08
CA CYS A 897 -7.92 -19.36 -17.76
C CYS A 897 -8.42 -19.30 -16.31
N PHE A 898 -9.72 -19.54 -16.11
CA PHE A 898 -10.37 -19.62 -14.82
C PHE A 898 -11.10 -20.95 -14.70
N VAL A 899 -10.87 -21.66 -13.61
CA VAL A 899 -11.46 -22.98 -13.35
C VAL A 899 -12.06 -22.97 -11.94
N ASN A 900 -13.37 -23.20 -11.83
CA ASN A 900 -14.09 -23.24 -10.55
C ASN A 900 -13.96 -21.93 -9.73
N VAL A 901 -13.96 -20.78 -10.41
CA VAL A 901 -13.81 -19.44 -9.79
C VAL A 901 -15.17 -18.76 -9.65
N THR A 902 -15.42 -18.13 -8.51
CA THR A 902 -16.65 -17.35 -8.25
C THR A 902 -16.39 -15.86 -8.38
N PHE A 903 -16.99 -15.23 -9.39
CA PHE A 903 -16.94 -13.79 -9.60
C PHE A 903 -18.00 -13.13 -8.74
N THR A 904 -17.60 -12.17 -7.92
CA THR A 904 -18.46 -11.48 -6.93
C THR A 904 -18.95 -10.11 -7.42
N ALA A 905 -18.44 -9.65 -8.56
CA ALA A 905 -18.85 -8.44 -9.25
C ALA A 905 -18.86 -8.68 -10.76
N ALA A 906 -19.51 -7.78 -11.51
CA ALA A 906 -19.48 -7.81 -12.96
C ALA A 906 -18.08 -7.45 -13.46
N ILE A 907 -17.52 -8.26 -14.36
CA ILE A 907 -16.20 -8.08 -14.93
C ILE A 907 -16.30 -7.61 -16.37
N VAL A 908 -15.42 -6.68 -16.74
CA VAL A 908 -15.15 -6.31 -18.12
C VAL A 908 -13.75 -6.78 -18.47
N LEU A 909 -13.64 -7.74 -19.38
CA LEU A 909 -12.38 -8.18 -19.97
C LEU A 909 -12.16 -7.39 -21.26
N ASP A 910 -11.43 -6.28 -21.15
CA ASP A 910 -11.02 -5.51 -22.31
C ASP A 910 -9.77 -6.11 -22.94
N LEU A 911 -9.91 -6.69 -24.14
CA LEU A 911 -8.80 -7.37 -24.82
C LEU A 911 -7.78 -6.40 -25.41
N TRP A 912 -7.97 -5.08 -25.30
CA TRP A 912 -6.96 -4.08 -25.64
C TRP A 912 -5.76 -4.12 -24.68
N SER A 913 -5.95 -4.64 -23.47
CA SER A 913 -4.89 -4.76 -22.45
C SER A 913 -3.87 -5.86 -22.77
N PHE A 914 -4.18 -6.80 -23.67
CA PHE A 914 -3.28 -7.89 -24.04
C PHE A 914 -2.25 -7.46 -25.09
N ASP A 915 -0.97 -7.59 -24.78
CA ASP A 915 0.13 -7.36 -25.74
C ASP A 915 0.38 -8.60 -26.62
N ALA A 916 -0.54 -8.88 -27.54
CA ALA A 916 -0.44 -10.03 -28.46
C ALA A 916 -0.68 -9.67 -29.94
N PRO A 917 0.04 -8.69 -30.53
CA PRO A 917 -0.09 -8.40 -31.95
C PRO A 917 0.30 -9.64 -32.77
N GLN A 918 -0.63 -10.12 -33.61
CA GLN A 918 -0.52 -11.28 -34.50
C GLN A 918 -0.67 -12.69 -33.88
N GLN A 919 -1.07 -12.83 -32.61
CA GLN A 919 -1.29 -14.13 -31.98
C GLN A 919 -2.74 -14.35 -31.51
N THR A 920 -3.14 -15.61 -31.35
CA THR A 920 -4.48 -15.97 -30.86
C THR A 920 -4.55 -15.87 -29.35
N LEU A 921 -5.51 -15.11 -28.83
CA LEU A 921 -5.79 -15.01 -27.40
C LEU A 921 -6.75 -16.11 -26.96
N ASN A 922 -6.35 -16.92 -25.97
CA ASN A 922 -7.20 -18.01 -25.44
C ASN A 922 -7.85 -17.57 -24.12
N ILE A 923 -9.18 -17.52 -24.06
CA ILE A 923 -9.92 -17.20 -22.83
C ILE A 923 -10.77 -18.40 -22.47
N THR A 924 -10.49 -19.01 -21.31
CA THR A 924 -11.19 -20.21 -20.84
C THR A 924 -11.85 -19.93 -19.49
N LEU A 925 -13.16 -20.16 -19.40
CA LEU A 925 -13.96 -20.11 -18.19
C LEU A 925 -14.62 -21.48 -18.01
N LEU A 926 -14.12 -22.27 -17.08
CA LEU A 926 -14.62 -23.61 -16.80
C LEU A 926 -15.23 -23.64 -15.40
N GLN A 927 -16.50 -24.06 -15.26
CA GLN A 927 -17.17 -24.21 -13.97
C GLN A 927 -17.17 -22.92 -13.13
N CYS A 928 -17.20 -21.77 -13.79
CA CYS A 928 -17.17 -20.48 -13.10
C CYS A 928 -18.58 -20.02 -12.72
N VAL A 929 -18.66 -19.18 -11.69
CA VAL A 929 -19.91 -18.53 -11.26
C VAL A 929 -19.76 -17.04 -11.56
N LEU A 930 -20.61 -16.48 -12.40
CA LEU A 930 -20.47 -15.14 -12.96
C LEU A 930 -21.56 -14.20 -12.39
N VAL A 931 -21.19 -12.98 -12.01
CA VAL A 931 -22.12 -11.88 -11.65
C VAL A 931 -22.34 -10.92 -12.83
N GLY A 932 -21.63 -11.14 -13.95
CA GLY A 932 -21.66 -10.37 -15.18
C GLY A 932 -20.29 -10.45 -15.83
N LEU A 933 -20.25 -10.66 -17.13
CA LEU A 933 -18.99 -10.74 -17.87
C LEU A 933 -19.16 -10.12 -19.25
N SER A 934 -18.45 -9.04 -19.50
CA SER A 934 -18.35 -8.42 -20.83
C SER A 934 -16.94 -8.64 -21.39
N ILE A 935 -16.83 -9.18 -22.59
CA ILE A 935 -15.56 -9.40 -23.30
C ILE A 935 -15.50 -8.45 -24.48
N LYS A 936 -14.61 -7.46 -24.41
CA LYS A 936 -14.44 -6.45 -25.46
C LYS A 936 -13.30 -6.81 -26.39
N GLY A 937 -13.61 -7.02 -27.67
CA GLY A 937 -12.67 -7.34 -28.74
C GLY A 937 -11.74 -6.18 -29.08
N SER A 938 -10.45 -6.49 -29.24
CA SER A 938 -9.39 -5.53 -29.62
C SER A 938 -9.02 -5.56 -31.10
N GLY A 939 -9.72 -6.33 -31.92
CA GLY A 939 -9.33 -6.65 -33.29
C GLY A 939 -8.27 -7.75 -33.40
N ALA A 940 -7.88 -8.39 -32.28
CA ALA A 940 -7.04 -9.59 -32.25
C ALA A 940 -7.85 -10.87 -32.55
N ARG A 941 -7.16 -11.96 -32.91
CA ARG A 941 -7.80 -13.28 -33.05
C ARG A 941 -8.02 -13.86 -31.66
N VAL A 942 -9.21 -14.36 -31.36
CA VAL A 942 -9.56 -14.83 -30.01
C VAL A 942 -10.22 -16.20 -30.08
N HIS A 943 -9.91 -17.08 -29.13
CA HIS A 943 -10.64 -18.30 -28.82
C HIS A 943 -11.22 -18.19 -27.41
N VAL A 944 -12.53 -17.98 -27.30
CA VAL A 944 -13.25 -17.92 -26.03
C VAL A 944 -13.98 -19.24 -25.81
N ASN A 945 -13.79 -19.84 -24.63
CA ASN A 945 -14.49 -21.05 -24.21
C ASN A 945 -15.11 -20.84 -22.82
N VAL A 946 -16.44 -20.81 -22.75
CA VAL A 946 -17.22 -20.78 -21.51
C VAL A 946 -17.91 -22.13 -21.36
N THR A 947 -17.41 -23.00 -20.49
CA THR A 947 -17.90 -24.37 -20.31
C THR A 947 -18.43 -24.58 -18.89
N SER A 948 -19.58 -25.23 -18.77
CA SER A 948 -20.20 -25.65 -17.50
C SER A 948 -20.29 -24.54 -16.45
N SER A 949 -20.46 -23.29 -16.88
CA SER A 949 -20.46 -22.11 -16.02
C SER A 949 -21.88 -21.64 -15.72
N LEU A 950 -22.04 -20.95 -14.61
CA LEU A 950 -23.30 -20.41 -14.12
C LEU A 950 -23.22 -18.89 -14.12
N LEU A 951 -24.25 -18.21 -14.59
CA LEU A 951 -24.42 -16.77 -14.41
C LEU A 951 -25.49 -16.52 -13.34
N ASP A 952 -25.04 -16.06 -12.18
CA ASP A 952 -25.84 -15.79 -10.98
C ASP A 952 -26.56 -14.43 -11.09
N SER A 953 -25.90 -13.44 -11.70
CA SER A 953 -26.49 -12.16 -12.10
C SER A 953 -25.67 -11.56 -13.27
N GLY A 954 -26.01 -10.39 -13.79
CA GLY A 954 -25.29 -9.79 -14.94
C GLY A 954 -25.55 -10.45 -16.30
N ALA A 955 -24.94 -10.02 -17.38
CA ALA A 955 -25.11 -10.68 -18.69
C ALA A 955 -23.75 -11.21 -19.15
N LEU A 956 -23.76 -12.20 -20.04
CA LEU A 956 -22.57 -12.57 -20.80
C LEU A 956 -22.58 -11.77 -22.10
N GLU A 957 -21.69 -10.80 -22.21
CA GLU A 957 -21.65 -9.86 -23.32
C GLU A 957 -20.36 -9.96 -24.12
N PHE A 958 -20.46 -9.87 -25.44
CA PHE A 958 -19.35 -9.79 -26.37
C PHE A 958 -19.48 -8.51 -27.17
N GLU A 959 -18.46 -7.66 -27.15
CA GLU A 959 -18.51 -6.32 -27.74
C GLU A 959 -17.31 -6.03 -28.62
N GLY A 960 -17.49 -5.38 -29.77
CA GLY A 960 -16.40 -4.89 -30.62
C GLY A 960 -15.89 -5.87 -31.69
N HIS A 961 -14.65 -5.65 -32.14
CA HIS A 961 -14.06 -6.32 -33.31
C HIS A 961 -13.28 -7.59 -32.95
N PHE A 962 -13.60 -8.70 -33.61
CA PHE A 962 -12.89 -9.97 -33.50
C PHE A 962 -12.22 -10.32 -34.83
N CYS A 963 -10.91 -10.62 -34.83
CA CYS A 963 -10.17 -10.83 -36.07
C CYS A 963 -10.60 -12.12 -36.81
N THR A 964 -10.09 -12.28 -38.03
CA THR A 964 -10.26 -13.45 -38.88
C THR A 964 -9.94 -14.77 -38.15
N SER A 965 -10.84 -15.74 -38.26
CA SER A 965 -10.74 -17.06 -37.63
C SER A 965 -10.77 -17.05 -36.10
N SER A 966 -11.54 -16.14 -35.50
CA SER A 966 -11.84 -16.19 -34.07
C SER A 966 -12.90 -17.28 -33.77
N GLN A 967 -12.94 -17.76 -32.54
CA GLN A 967 -13.88 -18.78 -32.09
C GLN A 967 -14.46 -18.38 -30.74
N ILE A 968 -15.78 -18.45 -30.59
CA ILE A 968 -16.48 -18.21 -29.33
C ILE A 968 -17.39 -19.40 -29.08
N VAL A 969 -17.20 -20.06 -27.96
CA VAL A 969 -17.86 -21.33 -27.63
C VAL A 969 -18.42 -21.23 -26.22
N VAL A 970 -19.73 -21.44 -26.08
CA VAL A 970 -20.44 -21.50 -24.79
C VAL A 970 -21.16 -22.83 -24.70
N VAL A 971 -20.79 -23.67 -23.73
CA VAL A 971 -21.21 -25.07 -23.66
C VAL A 971 -21.68 -25.44 -22.27
N GLY A 972 -22.82 -26.16 -22.18
CA GLY A 972 -23.28 -26.79 -20.95
C GLY A 972 -23.48 -25.82 -19.79
N SER A 973 -23.72 -24.55 -20.08
CA SER A 973 -23.75 -23.44 -19.12
C SER A 973 -25.19 -23.00 -18.87
N THR A 974 -25.43 -22.43 -17.68
CA THR A 974 -26.77 -21.99 -17.25
C THR A 974 -26.78 -20.49 -16.98
N PHE A 975 -27.65 -19.78 -17.66
CA PHE A 975 -27.76 -18.32 -17.64
C PHE A 975 -29.21 -17.93 -17.40
N VAL A 976 -29.58 -17.57 -16.17
CA VAL A 976 -30.96 -17.22 -15.81
C VAL A 976 -30.98 -15.79 -15.28
N LYS A 977 -31.63 -14.86 -15.97
CA LYS A 977 -31.69 -13.46 -15.50
C LYS A 977 -32.91 -12.65 -15.94
N THR A 978 -33.14 -11.58 -15.15
CA THR A 978 -34.09 -10.47 -15.27
C THR A 978 -33.65 -9.22 -16.09
N SER A 979 -32.50 -9.20 -16.77
CA SER A 979 -32.16 -8.11 -17.72
C SER A 979 -32.71 -8.39 -19.11
N VAL A 980 -32.72 -7.37 -19.98
CA VAL A 980 -33.21 -7.46 -21.37
C VAL A 980 -32.72 -8.72 -22.09
N HIS A 981 -31.42 -9.04 -21.98
CA HIS A 981 -30.84 -10.29 -22.50
C HIS A 981 -29.99 -11.05 -21.47
N ALA A 982 -29.80 -12.35 -21.71
CA ALA A 982 -28.88 -13.20 -20.95
C ALA A 982 -27.50 -13.32 -21.62
N ILE A 983 -27.47 -13.58 -22.93
CA ILE A 983 -26.27 -13.50 -23.76
C ILE A 983 -26.45 -12.38 -24.80
N GLY A 984 -25.54 -11.41 -24.80
CA GLY A 984 -25.58 -10.24 -25.67
C GLY A 984 -24.36 -10.14 -26.58
N PHE A 985 -24.57 -9.80 -27.84
CA PHE A 985 -23.56 -9.47 -28.82
C PHE A 985 -23.80 -8.01 -29.25
N LEU A 986 -23.07 -7.10 -28.61
CA LEU A 986 -23.28 -5.65 -28.70
C LEU A 986 -22.21 -5.02 -29.60
N GLU A 987 -22.57 -4.31 -30.67
CA GLU A 987 -21.58 -3.84 -31.65
C GLU A 987 -20.60 -4.95 -32.09
N PHE A 988 -21.13 -6.16 -32.28
CA PHE A 988 -20.33 -7.37 -32.51
C PHE A 988 -19.95 -7.49 -33.99
N PHE A 989 -18.66 -7.37 -34.29
CA PHE A 989 -18.13 -7.45 -35.65
C PHE A 989 -17.22 -8.67 -35.83
N PRO A 990 -17.78 -9.83 -36.22
CA PRO A 990 -17.00 -11.03 -36.45
C PRO A 990 -16.18 -10.90 -37.73
N GLY A 991 -14.88 -11.19 -37.65
CA GLY A 991 -14.00 -11.28 -38.81
C GLY A 991 -14.35 -12.48 -39.69
N ARG A 992 -13.74 -12.54 -40.89
CA ARG A 992 -13.96 -13.66 -41.83
C ARG A 992 -13.67 -15.02 -41.19
N ASN A 993 -14.44 -16.05 -41.50
CA ASN A 993 -14.28 -17.40 -40.94
C ASN A 993 -14.35 -17.48 -39.40
N THR A 994 -15.07 -16.56 -38.75
CA THR A 994 -15.31 -16.63 -37.30
C THR A 994 -16.40 -17.66 -36.99
N THR A 995 -16.25 -18.40 -35.90
CA THR A 995 -17.28 -19.35 -35.45
C THR A 995 -17.81 -19.01 -34.07
N LEU A 996 -19.12 -18.95 -33.94
CA LEU A 996 -19.83 -18.78 -32.67
C LEU A 996 -20.68 -20.03 -32.41
N MET A 997 -20.53 -20.66 -31.26
CA MET A 997 -21.25 -21.89 -30.91
C MET A 997 -21.85 -21.78 -29.52
N LEU A 998 -23.18 -21.89 -29.43
CA LEU A 998 -23.94 -22.04 -28.20
C LEU A 998 -24.48 -23.46 -28.16
N LEU A 999 -23.91 -24.32 -27.32
CA LEU A 999 -24.22 -25.76 -27.29
C LEU A 999 -24.72 -26.21 -25.92
N ASP A 1000 -25.86 -26.90 -25.88
CA ASP A 1000 -26.38 -27.58 -24.68
C ASP A 1000 -26.53 -26.66 -23.45
N ASN A 1001 -26.88 -25.38 -23.65
CA ASN A 1001 -27.04 -24.40 -22.57
C ASN A 1001 -28.50 -24.25 -22.15
N SER A 1002 -28.72 -23.79 -20.92
CA SER A 1002 -30.02 -23.30 -20.44
C SER A 1002 -29.94 -21.79 -20.28
N ILE A 1003 -30.70 -21.04 -21.08
CA ILE A 1003 -30.62 -19.58 -21.20
C ILE A 1003 -32.03 -19.00 -21.05
N GLU A 1004 -32.24 -18.20 -20.01
CA GLU A 1004 -33.45 -17.42 -19.78
C GLU A 1004 -33.09 -15.94 -19.64
N GLY A 1005 -33.58 -15.11 -20.56
CA GLY A 1005 -33.47 -13.65 -20.47
C GLY A 1005 -34.81 -13.02 -20.12
N ASN A 1006 -34.84 -11.71 -19.84
CA ASN A 1006 -36.11 -11.03 -19.65
C ASN A 1006 -36.86 -10.91 -20.97
N SER A 1007 -36.28 -10.20 -21.93
CA SER A 1007 -36.88 -9.96 -23.25
C SER A 1007 -36.26 -10.83 -24.35
N TYR A 1008 -34.97 -11.20 -24.23
CA TYR A 1008 -34.26 -12.02 -25.22
C TYR A 1008 -33.34 -13.04 -24.56
N ALA A 1009 -33.32 -14.31 -24.98
CA ALA A 1009 -32.31 -15.24 -24.45
C ALA A 1009 -30.93 -14.94 -25.06
N VAL A 1010 -30.87 -14.80 -26.38
CA VAL A 1010 -29.68 -14.39 -27.14
C VAL A 1010 -30.00 -13.15 -27.99
N TYR A 1011 -29.18 -12.12 -27.89
CA TYR A 1011 -29.43 -10.82 -28.52
C TYR A 1011 -28.23 -10.31 -29.33
N PHE A 1012 -28.44 -10.00 -30.61
CA PHE A 1012 -27.48 -9.27 -31.45
C PHE A 1012 -28.04 -7.86 -31.74
N SER A 1013 -27.35 -6.83 -31.28
CA SER A 1013 -27.83 -5.44 -31.36
C SER A 1013 -27.71 -4.83 -32.75
N ASP A 1014 -26.72 -5.27 -33.53
CA ASP A 1014 -26.31 -4.68 -34.80
C ASP A 1014 -26.26 -5.71 -35.93
N ALA A 1015 -26.07 -5.22 -37.16
CA ALA A 1015 -26.03 -6.02 -38.38
C ALA A 1015 -25.01 -7.15 -38.30
N VAL A 1016 -25.48 -8.39 -38.34
CA VAL A 1016 -24.65 -9.60 -38.24
C VAL A 1016 -24.19 -10.03 -39.63
N VAL A 1017 -22.90 -9.83 -39.91
CA VAL A 1017 -22.27 -10.24 -41.18
C VAL A 1017 -21.46 -11.52 -40.99
N VAL A 1018 -21.92 -12.63 -41.58
CA VAL A 1018 -21.23 -13.92 -41.56
C VAL A 1018 -20.56 -14.15 -42.92
N ASP A 1019 -19.30 -13.75 -43.05
CA ASP A 1019 -18.47 -13.96 -44.25
C ASP A 1019 -17.56 -15.19 -44.05
N GLY A 1020 -18.05 -16.36 -44.43
CA GLY A 1020 -17.43 -17.65 -44.06
C GLY A 1020 -17.44 -17.92 -42.54
N GLY A 1021 -17.33 -19.18 -42.14
CA GLY A 1021 -17.55 -19.59 -40.75
C GLY A 1021 -19.05 -19.67 -40.42
N GLY A 1022 -19.44 -19.53 -39.16
CA GLY A 1022 -20.87 -19.59 -38.83
C GLY A 1022 -21.26 -19.46 -37.36
N ILE A 1023 -22.57 -19.30 -37.14
CA ILE A 1023 -23.22 -19.20 -35.84
C ILE A 1023 -24.08 -20.46 -35.64
N ILE A 1024 -23.79 -21.23 -34.60
CA ILE A 1024 -24.50 -22.47 -34.26
C ILE A 1024 -25.17 -22.30 -32.89
N VAL A 1025 -26.47 -22.55 -32.83
CA VAL A 1025 -27.25 -22.58 -31.59
C VAL A 1025 -27.92 -23.95 -31.50
N LYS A 1026 -27.27 -24.90 -30.80
CA LYS A 1026 -27.69 -26.30 -30.78
C LYS A 1026 -27.93 -26.85 -29.38
N GLY A 1027 -29.01 -27.60 -29.18
CA GLY A 1027 -29.25 -28.31 -27.91
C GLY A 1027 -29.65 -27.38 -26.75
N ASN A 1028 -29.98 -26.11 -27.03
CA ASN A 1028 -30.21 -25.13 -25.96
C ASN A 1028 -31.68 -25.12 -25.52
N THR A 1029 -31.89 -24.74 -24.26
CA THR A 1029 -33.19 -24.31 -23.74
C THR A 1029 -33.20 -22.79 -23.68
N LEU A 1030 -33.99 -22.13 -24.50
CA LEU A 1030 -33.99 -20.68 -24.68
C LEU A 1030 -35.36 -20.10 -24.30
N SER A 1031 -35.44 -19.31 -23.23
CA SER A 1031 -36.71 -18.79 -22.75
C SER A 1031 -36.67 -17.31 -22.38
N THR A 1032 -37.86 -16.71 -22.29
CA THR A 1032 -38.04 -15.30 -21.92
C THR A 1032 -39.10 -15.15 -20.83
N ILE A 1033 -38.91 -14.15 -19.96
CA ILE A 1033 -39.81 -13.83 -18.86
C ILE A 1033 -40.94 -12.90 -19.35
N GLU A 1034 -40.57 -11.77 -19.96
CA GLU A 1034 -41.47 -10.82 -20.61
C GLU A 1034 -42.04 -11.38 -21.92
N ASN A 1035 -43.24 -10.92 -22.27
CA ASN A 1035 -44.05 -11.51 -23.35
C ASN A 1035 -45.03 -10.48 -23.96
N ASP A 1036 -44.55 -9.25 -24.20
CA ASP A 1036 -45.31 -8.14 -24.77
C ASP A 1036 -45.31 -8.11 -26.32
N GLY A 1037 -44.71 -9.11 -26.98
CA GLY A 1037 -44.87 -9.43 -28.40
C GLY A 1037 -43.58 -9.42 -29.23
N VAL A 1038 -42.54 -8.70 -28.79
CA VAL A 1038 -41.26 -8.56 -29.52
C VAL A 1038 -40.19 -9.52 -28.98
N GLU A 1039 -40.41 -10.07 -27.79
CA GLU A 1039 -39.50 -10.93 -27.05
C GLU A 1039 -39.22 -12.23 -27.81
N SER A 1040 -37.97 -12.67 -27.80
CA SER A 1040 -37.59 -13.85 -28.58
C SER A 1040 -36.50 -14.69 -27.96
N SER A 1041 -36.49 -15.98 -28.31
CA SER A 1041 -35.41 -16.88 -27.91
C SER A 1041 -34.08 -16.43 -28.52
N VAL A 1042 -34.08 -16.03 -29.78
CA VAL A 1042 -32.93 -15.42 -30.46
C VAL A 1042 -33.41 -14.18 -31.20
N TYR A 1043 -32.72 -13.06 -31.01
CA TYR A 1043 -32.98 -11.81 -31.72
C TYR A 1043 -31.72 -11.38 -32.47
N ALA A 1044 -31.86 -11.04 -33.75
CA ALA A 1044 -30.78 -10.40 -34.51
C ALA A 1044 -31.31 -9.23 -35.35
N TYR A 1045 -30.61 -8.10 -35.28
CA TYR A 1045 -30.85 -6.96 -36.14
C TYR A 1045 -30.03 -7.10 -37.42
N ALA A 1046 -30.69 -7.20 -38.58
CA ALA A 1046 -30.14 -7.36 -39.94
C ALA A 1046 -29.11 -8.48 -40.09
N VAL A 1047 -29.30 -9.36 -41.08
CA VAL A 1047 -28.44 -10.55 -41.24
C VAL A 1047 -27.91 -10.61 -42.65
N ASP A 1048 -26.59 -10.75 -42.81
CA ASP A 1048 -25.96 -11.00 -44.10
C ASP A 1048 -25.02 -12.20 -44.04
N VAL A 1049 -25.45 -13.31 -44.64
CA VAL A 1049 -24.70 -14.58 -44.67
C VAL A 1049 -24.15 -14.80 -46.08
N ARG A 1050 -22.83 -14.88 -46.22
CA ARG A 1050 -22.19 -14.94 -47.53
C ARG A 1050 -20.97 -15.86 -47.57
N ASN A 1051 -20.55 -16.20 -48.78
CA ASN A 1051 -19.30 -16.95 -49.06
C ASN A 1051 -19.19 -18.28 -48.31
N GLY A 1052 -20.28 -19.06 -48.28
CA GLY A 1052 -20.33 -20.32 -47.53
C GLY A 1052 -20.50 -20.16 -46.02
N GLY A 1053 -20.76 -18.94 -45.52
CA GLY A 1053 -21.14 -18.71 -44.13
C GLY A 1053 -22.47 -19.39 -43.78
N TYR A 1054 -22.71 -19.67 -42.49
CA TYR A 1054 -23.95 -20.29 -42.05
C TYR A 1054 -24.46 -19.78 -40.69
N ILE A 1055 -25.78 -19.77 -40.53
CA ILE A 1055 -26.47 -19.60 -39.25
C ILE A 1055 -27.40 -20.81 -39.08
N ASP A 1056 -27.18 -21.60 -38.03
CA ASP A 1056 -27.90 -22.85 -37.78
C ASP A 1056 -28.43 -22.87 -36.35
N VAL A 1057 -29.75 -22.99 -36.21
CA VAL A 1057 -30.43 -23.17 -34.93
C VAL A 1057 -31.05 -24.55 -34.94
N GLU A 1058 -30.50 -25.47 -34.14
CA GLU A 1058 -30.84 -26.89 -34.22
C GLU A 1058 -31.21 -27.48 -32.85
N ASN A 1059 -32.13 -28.45 -32.81
CA ASN A 1059 -32.42 -29.26 -31.62
C ASN A 1059 -32.58 -28.45 -30.32
N SER A 1060 -33.20 -27.28 -30.42
CA SER A 1060 -33.33 -26.34 -29.30
C SER A 1060 -34.78 -26.22 -28.87
N THR A 1061 -35.00 -26.13 -27.56
CA THR A 1061 -36.32 -25.86 -26.99
C THR A 1061 -36.44 -24.37 -26.71
N MET A 1062 -37.53 -23.77 -27.18
CA MET A 1062 -37.72 -22.33 -27.21
C MET A 1062 -39.06 -21.95 -26.60
N SER A 1063 -39.08 -20.96 -25.71
CA SER A 1063 -40.29 -20.46 -25.07
C SER A 1063 -40.27 -18.94 -24.92
N ALA A 1064 -40.84 -18.25 -25.90
CA ALA A 1064 -40.87 -16.78 -25.99
C ALA A 1064 -42.04 -16.30 -26.87
N ALA A 1065 -42.15 -15.01 -27.16
CA ALA A 1065 -43.11 -14.52 -28.15
C ALA A 1065 -42.73 -14.96 -29.57
N ASN A 1066 -41.44 -14.97 -29.90
CA ASN A 1066 -40.92 -15.47 -31.16
C ASN A 1066 -39.72 -16.40 -30.94
N GLY A 1067 -39.47 -17.33 -31.86
CA GLY A 1067 -38.29 -18.20 -31.80
C GLY A 1067 -37.04 -17.42 -32.19
N LEU A 1068 -36.79 -17.33 -33.50
CA LEU A 1068 -35.77 -16.53 -34.14
C LEU A 1068 -36.41 -15.26 -34.73
N TYR A 1069 -36.10 -14.10 -34.17
CA TYR A 1069 -36.56 -12.79 -34.65
C TYR A 1069 -35.44 -12.11 -35.44
N LEU A 1070 -35.70 -11.84 -36.72
CA LEU A 1070 -34.79 -11.16 -37.63
C LEU A 1070 -35.37 -9.78 -37.98
N ASN A 1071 -34.84 -8.75 -37.33
CA ASN A 1071 -35.30 -7.37 -37.51
C ASN A 1071 -34.47 -6.63 -38.56
N GLY A 1072 -35.06 -6.22 -39.68
CA GLY A 1072 -34.34 -5.63 -40.81
C GLY A 1072 -34.04 -6.64 -41.93
N ASP A 1073 -33.31 -6.19 -42.95
CA ASP A 1073 -33.07 -6.98 -44.16
C ASP A 1073 -32.19 -8.21 -43.87
N THR A 1074 -32.58 -9.35 -44.44
CA THR A 1074 -31.87 -10.63 -44.36
C THR A 1074 -31.37 -11.03 -45.75
N THR A 1075 -30.07 -10.98 -45.98
CA THR A 1075 -29.42 -11.45 -47.21
C THR A 1075 -28.68 -12.76 -46.99
N VAL A 1076 -28.91 -13.74 -47.86
CA VAL A 1076 -28.12 -14.98 -47.92
C VAL A 1076 -27.58 -15.11 -49.34
N SER A 1077 -26.26 -15.10 -49.50
CA SER A 1077 -25.62 -15.05 -50.82
C SER A 1077 -24.43 -16.01 -50.94
N SER A 1078 -23.99 -16.28 -52.17
CA SER A 1078 -22.72 -16.98 -52.45
C SER A 1078 -22.56 -18.28 -51.65
N ALA A 1079 -23.52 -19.20 -51.80
CA ALA A 1079 -23.61 -20.48 -51.08
C ALA A 1079 -23.74 -20.39 -49.55
N GLY A 1080 -24.22 -19.25 -49.01
CA GLY A 1080 -24.56 -19.12 -47.59
C GLY A 1080 -25.78 -19.95 -47.18
N LEU A 1081 -25.91 -20.25 -45.89
CA LEU A 1081 -26.97 -21.09 -45.33
C LEU A 1081 -27.62 -20.47 -44.08
N LEU A 1082 -28.94 -20.32 -44.09
CA LEU A 1082 -29.75 -20.01 -42.90
C LEU A 1082 -30.63 -21.21 -42.58
N ARG A 1083 -30.50 -21.81 -41.39
CA ARG A 1083 -31.22 -23.04 -41.03
C ARG A 1083 -31.82 -22.96 -39.62
N VAL A 1084 -33.07 -23.42 -39.50
CA VAL A 1084 -33.74 -23.66 -38.21
C VAL A 1084 -34.33 -25.06 -38.26
N ALA A 1085 -33.80 -25.99 -37.46
CA ALA A 1085 -34.16 -27.40 -37.58
C ALA A 1085 -34.39 -28.12 -36.25
N ASP A 1086 -35.31 -29.07 -36.24
CA ASP A 1086 -35.59 -29.96 -35.10
C ASP A 1086 -35.84 -29.22 -33.78
N CYS A 1087 -36.29 -27.96 -33.84
CA CYS A 1087 -36.54 -27.15 -32.67
C CYS A 1087 -37.97 -27.35 -32.16
N THR A 1088 -38.16 -27.25 -30.85
CA THR A 1088 -39.48 -27.22 -30.21
C THR A 1088 -39.79 -25.80 -29.74
N PHE A 1089 -40.83 -25.17 -30.26
CA PHE A 1089 -41.21 -23.80 -29.90
C PHE A 1089 -42.61 -23.73 -29.28
N VAL A 1090 -42.69 -23.09 -28.11
CA VAL A 1090 -43.95 -22.84 -27.42
C VAL A 1090 -44.10 -21.34 -27.20
N SER A 1091 -45.08 -20.74 -27.87
CA SER A 1091 -45.37 -19.33 -27.63
C SER A 1091 -45.88 -19.11 -26.20
N ARG A 1092 -45.33 -18.12 -25.52
CA ARG A 1092 -45.81 -17.65 -24.21
C ARG A 1092 -46.85 -16.54 -24.29
N THR A 1093 -47.00 -15.87 -25.44
CA THR A 1093 -47.95 -14.76 -25.56
C THR A 1093 -49.38 -15.24 -25.73
N LYS A 1094 -50.33 -14.50 -25.16
CA LYS A 1094 -51.76 -14.75 -25.36
C LYS A 1094 -52.40 -13.81 -26.39
N ILE A 1095 -51.71 -12.73 -26.78
CA ILE A 1095 -52.31 -11.55 -27.43
C ILE A 1095 -51.78 -11.34 -28.85
N PHE A 1096 -50.48 -11.60 -29.10
CA PHE A 1096 -49.82 -11.29 -30.36
C PHE A 1096 -49.65 -12.51 -31.26
N GLU A 1097 -49.44 -12.26 -32.55
CA GLU A 1097 -49.17 -13.31 -33.53
C GLU A 1097 -47.72 -13.75 -33.42
N SER A 1098 -47.50 -14.90 -32.78
CA SER A 1098 -46.18 -15.47 -32.52
C SER A 1098 -45.71 -16.34 -33.68
N SER A 1099 -44.40 -16.35 -33.97
CA SER A 1099 -43.83 -17.26 -34.96
C SER A 1099 -42.50 -17.85 -34.54
N LEU A 1100 -42.20 -19.05 -35.06
CA LEU A 1100 -40.88 -19.67 -34.87
C LEU A 1100 -39.79 -18.84 -35.56
N VAL A 1101 -40.01 -18.42 -36.80
CA VAL A 1101 -39.10 -17.54 -37.53
C VAL A 1101 -39.85 -16.28 -37.94
N TYR A 1102 -39.44 -15.14 -37.40
CA TYR A 1102 -40.08 -13.85 -37.65
C TYR A 1102 -39.14 -12.95 -38.47
N PHE A 1103 -39.63 -12.42 -39.60
CA PHE A 1103 -38.90 -11.46 -40.44
C PHE A 1103 -39.58 -10.09 -40.40
N ASP A 1104 -38.80 -9.07 -40.10
CA ASP A 1104 -39.22 -7.67 -40.15
C ASP A 1104 -38.35 -6.87 -41.13
N GLY A 1105 -38.26 -7.34 -42.37
CA GLY A 1105 -37.45 -6.73 -43.44
C GLY A 1105 -37.44 -7.58 -44.71
N PHE A 1106 -36.75 -7.13 -45.77
CA PHE A 1106 -36.64 -7.89 -47.02
C PHE A 1106 -35.80 -9.15 -46.84
N VAL A 1107 -36.15 -10.24 -47.52
CA VAL A 1107 -35.37 -11.47 -47.50
C VAL A 1107 -34.85 -11.75 -48.92
N ILE A 1108 -33.53 -11.75 -49.10
CA ILE A 1108 -32.91 -11.88 -50.43
C ILE A 1108 -31.96 -13.08 -50.41
N LEU A 1109 -32.26 -14.07 -51.25
CA LEU A 1109 -31.43 -15.25 -51.46
C LEU A 1109 -30.85 -15.26 -52.87
N GLN A 1110 -29.53 -15.39 -52.99
CA GLN A 1110 -28.89 -15.42 -54.31
C GLN A 1110 -27.60 -16.24 -54.38
N GLY A 1111 -27.18 -16.60 -55.59
CA GLY A 1111 -25.87 -17.20 -55.83
C GLY A 1111 -25.65 -18.53 -55.12
N GLY A 1112 -26.64 -19.43 -55.15
CA GLY A 1112 -26.53 -20.76 -54.54
C GLY A 1112 -26.86 -20.81 -53.05
N ALA A 1113 -27.39 -19.72 -52.49
CA ALA A 1113 -27.80 -19.62 -51.10
C ALA A 1113 -28.91 -20.62 -50.73
N GLN A 1114 -28.94 -21.05 -49.46
CA GLN A 1114 -30.02 -21.88 -48.95
C GLN A 1114 -30.65 -21.32 -47.68
N TRP A 1115 -31.97 -21.45 -47.59
CA TRP A 1115 -32.70 -21.25 -46.36
C TRP A 1115 -33.60 -22.44 -46.08
N ARG A 1116 -33.47 -23.03 -44.89
CA ARG A 1116 -34.12 -24.28 -44.51
C ARG A 1116 -34.82 -24.14 -43.17
N VAL A 1117 -36.10 -24.45 -43.10
CA VAL A 1117 -36.83 -24.59 -41.82
C VAL A 1117 -37.47 -25.96 -41.80
N GLU A 1118 -36.89 -26.89 -41.04
CA GLU A 1118 -37.16 -28.31 -41.20
C GLU A 1118 -37.31 -29.07 -39.87
N GLY A 1119 -38.26 -29.99 -39.77
CA GLY A 1119 -38.38 -30.87 -38.58
C GLY A 1119 -38.86 -30.19 -37.30
N ASN A 1120 -39.28 -28.93 -37.34
CA ASN A 1120 -39.62 -28.17 -36.12
C ASN A 1120 -41.02 -28.52 -35.60
N ASN A 1121 -41.22 -28.43 -34.29
CA ASN A 1121 -42.50 -28.65 -33.63
C ASN A 1121 -42.95 -27.41 -32.86
N MET A 1122 -44.10 -26.86 -33.19
CA MET A 1122 -44.57 -25.59 -32.66
C MET A 1122 -45.94 -25.73 -32.00
N ARG A 1123 -46.16 -24.95 -30.95
CA ARG A 1123 -47.44 -24.84 -30.26
C ARG A 1123 -47.89 -23.38 -30.16
N ALA A 1124 -49.12 -23.12 -30.62
CA ALA A 1124 -49.76 -21.81 -30.59
C ALA A 1124 -48.98 -20.68 -31.29
N ALA A 1125 -48.20 -21.04 -32.31
CA ALA A 1125 -47.38 -20.12 -33.10
C ALA A 1125 -47.35 -20.54 -34.57
N SER A 1126 -47.11 -19.59 -35.46
CA SER A 1126 -46.90 -19.80 -36.89
C SER A 1126 -45.47 -20.28 -37.17
N LEU A 1127 -45.24 -20.96 -38.30
CA LEU A 1127 -43.89 -21.31 -38.75
C LEU A 1127 -43.08 -20.05 -39.07
N ILE A 1128 -43.68 -19.18 -39.88
CA ILE A 1128 -43.05 -17.96 -40.37
C ILE A 1128 -43.99 -16.79 -40.11
N GLY A 1129 -43.46 -15.70 -39.57
CA GLY A 1129 -44.14 -14.42 -39.41
C GLY A 1129 -43.46 -13.31 -40.20
N MET A 1130 -44.25 -12.51 -40.94
CA MET A 1130 -43.77 -11.38 -41.73
C MET A 1130 -44.91 -10.37 -41.94
N PRO A 1131 -45.17 -9.45 -41.00
CA PRO A 1131 -46.43 -8.69 -40.96
C PRO A 1131 -46.52 -7.56 -42.01
N ASN A 1132 -45.38 -7.02 -42.44
CA ASN A 1132 -45.32 -5.83 -43.28
C ASN A 1132 -45.44 -6.21 -44.75
N SER A 1133 -46.55 -5.82 -45.39
CA SER A 1133 -46.81 -6.07 -46.82
C SER A 1133 -45.86 -5.36 -47.78
N LEU A 1134 -44.94 -4.54 -47.25
CA LEU A 1134 -43.91 -3.84 -48.03
C LEU A 1134 -42.69 -4.72 -48.32
N TYR A 1135 -42.53 -5.84 -47.61
CA TYR A 1135 -41.37 -6.70 -47.73
C TYR A 1135 -41.65 -7.92 -48.61
N GLU A 1136 -40.65 -8.30 -49.38
CA GLU A 1136 -40.70 -9.41 -50.34
C GLU A 1136 -39.60 -10.42 -50.03
N ILE A 1137 -39.83 -11.68 -50.41
CA ILE A 1137 -38.81 -12.72 -50.42
C ILE A 1137 -38.34 -12.92 -51.85
N GLN A 1138 -37.08 -12.64 -52.15
CA GLN A 1138 -36.53 -12.71 -53.50
C GLN A 1138 -35.51 -13.83 -53.60
N LEU A 1139 -35.71 -14.74 -54.55
CA LEU A 1139 -34.79 -15.84 -54.82
C LEU A 1139 -34.26 -15.70 -56.24
N SER A 1140 -32.93 -15.69 -56.41
CA SER A 1140 -32.33 -15.61 -57.74
C SER A 1140 -31.05 -16.45 -57.87
N GLY A 1141 -30.75 -16.86 -59.11
CA GLY A 1141 -29.52 -17.59 -59.43
C GLY A 1141 -29.61 -19.11 -59.25
N SER A 1142 -28.68 -19.80 -59.91
CA SER A 1142 -28.55 -21.26 -59.90
C SER A 1142 -28.19 -21.81 -58.53
N GLY A 1143 -28.86 -22.89 -58.12
CA GLY A 1143 -28.63 -23.60 -56.85
C GLY A 1143 -29.29 -22.94 -55.64
N THR A 1144 -29.82 -21.73 -55.78
CA THR A 1144 -30.52 -21.04 -54.69
C THR A 1144 -31.81 -21.78 -54.33
N THR A 1145 -31.96 -22.21 -53.07
CA THR A 1145 -33.05 -23.08 -52.64
C THR A 1145 -33.62 -22.66 -51.29
N VAL A 1146 -34.93 -22.47 -51.20
CA VAL A 1146 -35.67 -22.39 -49.93
C VAL A 1146 -36.42 -23.70 -49.71
N ALA A 1147 -36.26 -24.32 -48.53
CA ALA A 1147 -36.91 -25.58 -48.18
C ALA A 1147 -37.66 -25.47 -46.84
N LEU A 1148 -38.97 -25.72 -46.88
CA LEU A 1148 -39.84 -25.71 -45.69
C LEU A 1148 -40.56 -27.07 -45.59
N ALA A 1149 -40.02 -27.99 -44.79
CA ALA A 1149 -40.47 -29.39 -44.79
C ALA A 1149 -40.45 -30.04 -43.40
N HIS A 1150 -41.33 -31.01 -43.15
CA HIS A 1150 -41.38 -31.80 -41.91
C HIS A 1150 -41.66 -31.00 -40.62
N ASN A 1151 -42.23 -29.81 -40.73
CA ASN A 1151 -42.61 -29.02 -39.56
C ASN A 1151 -44.03 -29.38 -39.10
N ARG A 1152 -44.26 -29.32 -37.78
CA ARG A 1152 -45.54 -29.67 -37.14
C ARG A 1152 -46.04 -28.54 -36.27
N GLN A 1153 -47.31 -28.18 -36.40
CA GLN A 1153 -48.02 -27.22 -35.55
C GLN A 1153 -49.12 -27.95 -34.77
N VAL A 1154 -48.96 -28.13 -33.46
CA VAL A 1154 -49.88 -28.97 -32.65
C VAL A 1154 -51.17 -28.24 -32.28
N ASP A 1155 -51.10 -26.92 -32.09
CA ASP A 1155 -52.24 -26.07 -31.70
C ASP A 1155 -52.47 -25.00 -32.77
N SER A 1156 -53.61 -25.07 -33.45
CA SER A 1156 -53.96 -24.27 -34.64
C SER A 1156 -54.53 -22.89 -34.31
N ARG A 1157 -54.26 -22.36 -33.11
CA ARG A 1157 -54.71 -21.01 -32.72
C ARG A 1157 -54.21 -19.92 -33.68
N MET A 1158 -53.04 -20.13 -34.28
CA MET A 1158 -52.44 -19.27 -35.30
C MET A 1158 -52.44 -19.97 -36.66
N PRO A 1159 -52.55 -19.24 -37.79
CA PRO A 1159 -52.34 -19.84 -39.10
C PRO A 1159 -50.94 -20.46 -39.19
N PHE A 1160 -50.75 -21.45 -40.07
CA PHE A 1160 -49.44 -22.09 -40.19
C PHE A 1160 -48.37 -21.10 -40.69
N PHE A 1161 -48.76 -20.13 -41.52
CA PHE A 1161 -47.96 -18.98 -41.94
C PHE A 1161 -48.70 -17.71 -41.56
N ASN A 1162 -48.02 -16.76 -40.92
CA ASN A 1162 -48.68 -15.56 -40.41
C ASN A 1162 -48.83 -14.42 -41.44
N TYR A 1163 -48.52 -14.65 -42.70
CA TYR A 1163 -48.83 -13.74 -43.81
C TYR A 1163 -48.67 -14.50 -45.13
N ILE A 1164 -49.29 -13.98 -46.19
CA ILE A 1164 -49.36 -14.66 -47.47
C ILE A 1164 -48.05 -14.45 -48.24
N LEU A 1165 -47.30 -15.52 -48.48
CA LEU A 1165 -46.04 -15.53 -49.23
C LEU A 1165 -46.20 -15.15 -50.73
N VAL A 1166 -47.33 -14.54 -51.14
CA VAL A 1166 -47.59 -14.11 -52.53
C VAL A 1166 -46.57 -13.10 -53.02
N SER A 1167 -46.01 -12.29 -52.11
CA SER A 1167 -44.94 -11.34 -52.41
C SER A 1167 -43.56 -12.01 -52.55
N THR A 1168 -43.51 -13.33 -52.72
CA THR A 1168 -42.28 -14.06 -53.05
C THR A 1168 -42.03 -13.99 -54.55
N VAL A 1169 -40.82 -13.56 -54.95
CA VAL A 1169 -40.38 -13.54 -56.34
C VAL A 1169 -39.34 -14.63 -56.54
N VAL A 1170 -39.65 -15.67 -57.32
CA VAL A 1170 -38.75 -16.78 -57.61
C VAL A 1170 -38.20 -16.66 -59.03
N MET A 1171 -37.00 -16.10 -59.17
CA MET A 1171 -36.34 -16.01 -60.47
C MET A 1171 -35.64 -17.34 -60.80
N LEU A 1172 -36.30 -18.16 -61.63
CA LEU A 1172 -35.74 -19.42 -62.14
C LEU A 1172 -34.30 -19.22 -62.67
N PRO A 1173 -33.37 -20.15 -62.40
CA PRO A 1173 -33.58 -21.52 -61.92
C PRO A 1173 -33.59 -21.69 -60.38
N ALA A 1174 -33.74 -20.61 -59.60
CA ALA A 1174 -33.92 -20.70 -58.16
C ALA A 1174 -35.17 -21.54 -57.81
N GLN A 1175 -35.16 -22.17 -56.64
CA GLN A 1175 -36.23 -23.08 -56.22
C GLN A 1175 -36.78 -22.73 -54.84
N PHE A 1176 -38.11 -22.79 -54.74
CA PHE A 1176 -38.83 -22.71 -53.49
C PHE A 1176 -39.61 -24.02 -53.31
N VAL A 1177 -39.25 -24.81 -52.29
CA VAL A 1177 -39.75 -26.16 -52.09
C VAL A 1177 -40.49 -26.27 -50.75
N PHE A 1178 -41.74 -26.70 -50.81
CA PHE A 1178 -42.54 -27.07 -49.63
C PHE A 1178 -42.70 -28.57 -49.56
N GLY A 1179 -42.41 -29.11 -48.38
CA GLY A 1179 -42.59 -30.52 -48.08
C GLY A 1179 -43.78 -30.84 -47.20
N CYS A 1180 -43.71 -32.02 -46.62
CA CYS A 1180 -44.68 -32.55 -45.67
C CYS A 1180 -44.70 -31.70 -44.39
N ASN A 1181 -45.59 -30.72 -44.28
CA ASN A 1181 -45.83 -30.01 -43.03
C ASN A 1181 -47.16 -30.44 -42.44
N LEU A 1182 -47.26 -30.53 -41.11
CA LEU A 1182 -48.43 -31.04 -40.40
C LEU A 1182 -49.06 -29.94 -39.55
N GLN A 1183 -50.37 -29.76 -39.67
CA GLN A 1183 -51.19 -29.01 -38.74
C GLN A 1183 -52.06 -30.00 -37.94
N GLY A 1184 -51.71 -30.17 -36.66
CA GLY A 1184 -52.15 -31.30 -35.84
C GLY A 1184 -51.59 -32.61 -36.41
N GLU A 1185 -52.48 -33.53 -36.79
CA GLU A 1185 -52.14 -34.81 -37.43
C GLU A 1185 -52.39 -34.81 -38.95
N LYS A 1186 -52.81 -33.66 -39.52
CA LYS A 1186 -53.15 -33.55 -40.95
C LYS A 1186 -52.06 -32.78 -41.69
N GLU A 1187 -51.82 -33.17 -42.93
CA GLU A 1187 -50.99 -32.41 -43.86
C GLU A 1187 -51.57 -30.99 -44.04
N ALA A 1188 -50.72 -29.98 -43.90
CA ALA A 1188 -51.11 -28.58 -44.00
C ALA A 1188 -51.61 -28.26 -45.42
N SER A 1189 -52.69 -27.49 -45.52
CA SER A 1189 -53.19 -26.98 -46.81
C SER A 1189 -52.52 -25.65 -47.14
N TYR A 1190 -52.20 -25.47 -48.42
CA TYR A 1190 -51.48 -24.31 -48.95
C TYR A 1190 -52.32 -23.47 -49.93
N ASP A 1191 -53.63 -23.71 -50.02
CA ASP A 1191 -54.50 -23.05 -50.98
C ASP A 1191 -54.45 -21.52 -50.86
N GLY A 1192 -53.98 -20.83 -51.91
CA GLY A 1192 -53.88 -19.37 -51.96
C GLY A 1192 -52.72 -18.76 -51.17
N VAL A 1193 -51.78 -19.57 -50.66
CA VAL A 1193 -50.65 -19.08 -49.85
C VAL A 1193 -49.43 -18.69 -50.71
N PHE A 1194 -49.27 -19.26 -51.90
CA PHE A 1194 -48.05 -19.18 -52.72
C PHE A 1194 -48.25 -18.62 -54.13
N PRO A 1195 -47.21 -18.04 -54.75
CA PRO A 1195 -47.15 -17.84 -56.20
C PRO A 1195 -47.06 -19.19 -56.94
N GLU A 1196 -47.43 -19.23 -58.24
CA GLU A 1196 -47.46 -20.46 -59.07
C GLU A 1196 -46.10 -21.18 -59.20
N GLU A 1197 -45.00 -20.48 -58.91
CA GLU A 1197 -43.61 -20.93 -59.11
C GLU A 1197 -43.08 -21.85 -57.98
N VAL A 1198 -43.91 -22.15 -56.98
CA VAL A 1198 -43.53 -22.94 -55.79
C VAL A 1198 -43.74 -24.44 -56.02
N MET A 1199 -42.74 -25.26 -55.68
CA MET A 1199 -42.82 -26.72 -55.76
C MET A 1199 -43.32 -27.32 -54.43
N VAL A 1200 -44.49 -27.94 -54.46
CA VAL A 1200 -45.08 -28.63 -53.30
C VAL A 1200 -45.00 -30.14 -53.50
N PHE A 1201 -44.47 -30.88 -52.52
CA PHE A 1201 -44.51 -32.35 -52.50
C PHE A 1201 -45.28 -32.86 -51.28
N ARG A 1202 -45.96 -34.01 -51.43
CA ARG A 1202 -46.82 -34.57 -50.37
C ARG A 1202 -46.05 -35.39 -49.35
N CYS A 1203 -46.60 -35.51 -48.15
CA CYS A 1203 -46.15 -36.48 -47.14
C CYS A 1203 -45.98 -37.90 -47.72
N GLY A 1204 -44.82 -38.50 -47.46
CA GLY A 1204 -44.44 -39.82 -47.98
C GLY A 1204 -43.75 -39.80 -49.36
N THR A 1205 -43.62 -38.64 -50.00
CA THR A 1205 -42.77 -38.47 -51.18
C THR A 1205 -41.45 -37.80 -50.81
N CYS A 1206 -40.40 -38.07 -51.57
CA CYS A 1206 -39.08 -37.47 -51.37
C CYS A 1206 -38.78 -36.46 -52.47
N ASN A 1207 -38.40 -35.25 -52.07
CA ASN A 1207 -37.84 -34.25 -52.97
C ASN A 1207 -36.34 -34.10 -52.67
N ASP A 1208 -35.51 -34.31 -53.69
CA ASP A 1208 -34.06 -34.32 -53.54
C ASP A 1208 -33.52 -32.98 -52.96
N ASN A 1209 -34.10 -31.83 -53.38
CA ASN A 1209 -33.66 -30.50 -52.92
C ASN A 1209 -34.09 -30.19 -51.49
N ALA A 1210 -35.25 -30.71 -51.07
CA ALA A 1210 -35.70 -30.58 -49.69
C ALA A 1210 -34.94 -31.50 -48.75
N ALA A 1211 -34.62 -32.73 -49.17
CA ALA A 1211 -33.92 -33.70 -48.32
C ALA A 1211 -32.43 -33.38 -48.14
N CYS A 1212 -31.76 -32.93 -49.21
CA CYS A 1212 -30.31 -32.90 -49.28
C CYS A 1212 -29.77 -31.53 -49.69
N TYR A 1213 -28.62 -31.14 -49.12
CA TYR A 1213 -27.89 -29.94 -49.52
C TYR A 1213 -27.17 -30.20 -50.85
N MET A 1214 -27.80 -29.81 -51.95
CA MET A 1214 -27.37 -30.21 -53.30
C MET A 1214 -25.92 -29.93 -53.69
N PRO A 1215 -25.30 -28.78 -53.34
CA PRO A 1215 -23.89 -28.58 -53.65
C PRO A 1215 -22.99 -29.71 -53.09
N GLY A 1216 -23.32 -30.19 -51.90
CA GLY A 1216 -22.61 -31.25 -51.17
C GLY A 1216 -23.08 -32.67 -51.41
N THR A 1217 -24.20 -32.86 -52.10
CA THR A 1217 -24.80 -34.18 -52.28
C THR A 1217 -24.22 -34.88 -53.51
N GLU A 1218 -23.79 -36.12 -53.34
CA GLU A 1218 -23.27 -36.99 -54.41
C GLU A 1218 -24.41 -37.78 -55.08
N SER A 1219 -25.28 -38.39 -54.27
CA SER A 1219 -26.51 -39.07 -54.74
C SER A 1219 -27.60 -39.08 -53.66
N VAL A 1220 -28.86 -39.15 -54.09
CA VAL A 1220 -30.05 -39.21 -53.20
C VAL A 1220 -30.75 -40.55 -53.39
N ASP A 1221 -30.93 -41.30 -52.31
CA ASP A 1221 -31.81 -42.47 -52.31
C ASP A 1221 -33.25 -42.00 -52.08
N ARG A 1222 -34.01 -41.91 -53.17
CA ARG A 1222 -35.42 -41.48 -53.15
C ARG A 1222 -36.37 -42.40 -52.39
N SER A 1223 -35.96 -43.65 -52.11
CA SER A 1223 -36.80 -44.60 -51.38
C SER A 1223 -36.75 -44.40 -49.87
N SER A 1224 -35.57 -44.09 -49.34
CA SER A 1224 -35.35 -43.78 -47.92
C SER A 1224 -35.32 -42.27 -47.63
N CYS A 1225 -35.29 -41.45 -48.69
CA CYS A 1225 -35.06 -40.01 -48.64
C CYS A 1225 -33.77 -39.63 -47.90
N SER A 1226 -32.70 -40.40 -48.16
CA SER A 1226 -31.38 -40.20 -47.54
C SER A 1226 -30.36 -39.69 -48.55
N CYS A 1227 -29.37 -38.95 -48.04
CA CYS A 1227 -28.34 -38.29 -48.82
C CYS A 1227 -27.00 -39.00 -48.66
N SER A 1228 -26.27 -39.16 -49.76
CA SER A 1228 -24.84 -39.48 -49.73
C SER A 1228 -24.04 -38.21 -50.02
N CYS A 1229 -23.03 -37.94 -49.19
CA CYS A 1229 -22.33 -36.67 -49.19
C CYS A 1229 -20.98 -36.79 -49.90
N LYS A 1230 -20.61 -35.75 -50.66
CA LYS A 1230 -19.28 -35.60 -51.23
C LYS A 1230 -18.25 -35.40 -50.11
N ASP A 1231 -16.99 -35.68 -50.41
CA ASP A 1231 -15.88 -35.38 -49.51
C ASP A 1231 -15.89 -33.91 -49.04
N GLY A 1232 -15.79 -33.70 -47.73
CA GLY A 1232 -15.84 -32.37 -47.09
C GLY A 1232 -17.24 -31.88 -46.70
N TRP A 1233 -18.27 -32.70 -46.89
CA TRP A 1233 -19.66 -32.41 -46.48
C TRP A 1233 -20.13 -33.41 -45.42
N HIS A 1234 -20.96 -32.96 -44.49
CA HIS A 1234 -21.17 -33.66 -43.23
C HIS A 1234 -22.66 -33.83 -42.88
N GLY A 1235 -22.98 -34.90 -42.13
CA GLY A 1235 -24.31 -35.18 -41.62
C GLY A 1235 -25.30 -35.78 -42.63
N ALA A 1236 -26.51 -36.11 -42.17
CA ALA A 1236 -27.54 -36.78 -42.98
C ALA A 1236 -28.05 -35.94 -44.17
N SER A 1237 -27.92 -34.62 -44.08
CA SER A 1237 -28.34 -33.66 -45.12
C SER A 1237 -27.16 -33.09 -45.94
N CYS A 1238 -25.93 -33.57 -45.72
CA CYS A 1238 -24.72 -33.13 -46.42
C CYS A 1238 -24.42 -31.63 -46.29
N LEU A 1239 -24.43 -31.10 -45.06
CA LEU A 1239 -24.18 -29.69 -44.74
C LEU A 1239 -22.70 -29.31 -44.92
N PRO A 1240 -22.39 -28.02 -45.18
CA PRO A 1240 -21.00 -27.54 -45.39
C PRO A 1240 -20.13 -27.53 -44.12
N PHE A 1241 -20.70 -27.90 -42.98
CA PHE A 1241 -20.03 -27.86 -41.68
C PHE A 1241 -20.32 -29.14 -40.90
N GLU A 1242 -19.36 -29.54 -40.08
CA GLU A 1242 -19.53 -30.64 -39.14
C GLU A 1242 -20.32 -30.14 -37.92
N VAL A 1243 -21.46 -30.77 -37.64
CA VAL A 1243 -22.28 -30.43 -36.48
C VAL A 1243 -21.58 -30.99 -35.23
N PRO A 1244 -21.16 -30.16 -34.26
CA PRO A 1244 -20.41 -30.65 -33.10
C PRO A 1244 -21.22 -31.68 -32.29
N HIS A 1245 -20.56 -32.77 -31.88
CA HIS A 1245 -21.04 -33.69 -30.85
C HIS A 1245 -20.35 -33.31 -29.53
N THR A 1246 -21.03 -32.57 -28.65
CA THR A 1246 -20.48 -32.21 -27.35
C THR A 1246 -20.74 -33.34 -26.34
N VAL A 1247 -19.66 -33.85 -25.75
CA VAL A 1247 -19.68 -34.66 -24.53
C VAL A 1247 -19.49 -33.67 -23.39
N VAL A 1248 -20.58 -33.23 -22.76
CA VAL A 1248 -20.47 -32.41 -21.54
C VAL A 1248 -19.82 -33.29 -20.46
N PRO A 1249 -18.64 -32.93 -19.93
CA PRO A 1249 -18.10 -33.63 -18.76
C PRO A 1249 -19.12 -33.52 -17.63
N PRO A 1250 -19.35 -34.57 -16.83
CA PRO A 1250 -20.21 -34.45 -15.66
C PRO A 1250 -19.70 -33.29 -14.80
N LEU A 1251 -20.60 -32.37 -14.44
CA LEU A 1251 -20.33 -31.33 -13.44
C LEU A 1251 -19.78 -32.05 -12.19
N PRO A 1252 -18.54 -31.75 -11.75
CA PRO A 1252 -18.12 -32.11 -10.41
C PRO A 1252 -19.10 -31.46 -9.45
N GLU A 1253 -19.57 -32.21 -8.45
CA GLU A 1253 -20.38 -31.65 -7.37
C GLU A 1253 -19.69 -30.38 -6.85
N ARG A 1254 -20.44 -29.27 -6.84
CA ARG A 1254 -19.99 -27.99 -6.31
C ARG A 1254 -19.54 -28.24 -4.87
N ALA A 1255 -18.31 -27.84 -4.53
CA ALA A 1255 -17.77 -28.09 -3.21
C ALA A 1255 -18.66 -27.41 -2.17
N VAL A 1256 -19.27 -28.23 -1.30
CA VAL A 1256 -20.14 -27.76 -0.24
C VAL A 1256 -19.30 -27.00 0.76
N ASP A 1257 -19.66 -25.76 1.06
CA ASP A 1257 -19.02 -25.02 2.13
C ASP A 1257 -19.45 -25.65 3.47
N GLY A 1258 -18.50 -26.34 4.12
CA GLY A 1258 -18.70 -27.03 5.38
C GLY A 1258 -18.72 -26.12 6.60
N ASP A 1259 -18.61 -24.79 6.42
CA ASP A 1259 -18.69 -23.83 7.51
C ASP A 1259 -20.09 -23.79 8.13
N THR A 1260 -20.18 -24.30 9.35
CA THR A 1260 -21.38 -24.36 10.19
C THR A 1260 -21.46 -23.22 11.20
N SER A 1261 -20.59 -22.21 11.10
CA SER A 1261 -20.59 -21.07 12.01
C SER A 1261 -21.86 -20.23 11.89
N CYS A 1262 -22.24 -19.60 13.00
CA CYS A 1262 -23.37 -18.68 13.06
C CYS A 1262 -22.89 -17.23 12.94
N VAL A 1263 -23.68 -16.38 12.28
CA VAL A 1263 -23.54 -14.93 12.40
C VAL A 1263 -24.18 -14.50 13.71
N VAL A 1264 -23.39 -13.88 14.60
CA VAL A 1264 -23.84 -13.57 15.97
C VAL A 1264 -23.73 -12.07 16.27
N ASN A 1265 -24.80 -11.46 16.79
CA ASN A 1265 -24.82 -10.09 17.35
C ASN A 1265 -24.32 -8.96 16.42
N GLN A 1266 -24.53 -9.08 15.11
CA GLN A 1266 -24.20 -8.03 14.14
C GLN A 1266 -25.42 -7.22 13.71
N THR A 1267 -25.19 -6.02 13.17
CA THR A 1267 -26.22 -5.23 12.48
C THR A 1267 -25.92 -5.21 10.99
N LEU A 1268 -26.88 -5.61 10.16
CA LEU A 1268 -26.73 -5.80 8.71
C LEU A 1268 -27.74 -4.94 7.95
N THR A 1269 -27.26 -4.18 6.97
CA THR A 1269 -28.08 -3.34 6.08
C THR A 1269 -28.18 -3.89 4.65
N SER A 1270 -27.26 -4.78 4.27
CA SER A 1270 -27.34 -5.66 3.10
C SER A 1270 -26.53 -6.93 3.39
N LEU A 1271 -26.84 -8.02 2.68
CA LEU A 1271 -26.12 -9.29 2.84
C LEU A 1271 -26.13 -10.06 1.52
N THR A 1272 -24.98 -10.59 1.12
CA THR A 1272 -24.86 -11.60 0.07
C THR A 1272 -24.70 -12.95 0.73
N LEU A 1273 -25.60 -13.90 0.43
CA LEU A 1273 -25.60 -15.22 1.04
C LEU A 1273 -24.87 -16.22 0.15
N ASN A 1274 -23.98 -17.04 0.75
CA ASN A 1274 -23.49 -18.23 0.08
C ASN A 1274 -24.56 -19.33 0.15
N MET A 1275 -25.34 -19.51 -0.93
CA MET A 1275 -26.41 -20.52 -1.02
C MET A 1275 -25.88 -21.96 -1.02
N TRP A 1276 -24.58 -22.19 -1.23
CA TRP A 1276 -23.97 -23.51 -1.25
C TRP A 1276 -23.46 -23.98 0.13
N LYS A 1277 -24.23 -23.66 1.16
CA LYS A 1277 -24.06 -24.14 2.54
C LYS A 1277 -25.21 -25.06 2.92
N THR A 1278 -24.93 -26.06 3.75
CA THR A 1278 -25.96 -26.90 4.36
C THR A 1278 -26.51 -26.32 5.65
N HIS A 1279 -25.77 -25.41 6.29
CA HIS A 1279 -26.15 -24.79 7.56
C HIS A 1279 -26.13 -23.27 7.46
N HIS A 1280 -27.29 -22.65 7.67
CA HIS A 1280 -27.45 -21.21 7.76
C HIS A 1280 -27.93 -20.84 9.15
N CYS A 1281 -27.09 -20.15 9.91
CA CYS A 1281 -27.37 -19.84 11.32
C CYS A 1281 -27.17 -18.35 11.63
N TYR A 1282 -28.22 -17.72 12.18
CA TYR A 1282 -28.23 -16.31 12.59
C TYR A 1282 -28.75 -16.20 14.03
N VAL A 1283 -27.94 -15.61 14.91
CA VAL A 1283 -28.23 -15.51 16.35
C VAL A 1283 -28.09 -14.06 16.81
N GLY A 1284 -29.16 -13.42 17.26
CA GLY A 1284 -29.09 -12.05 17.81
C GLY A 1284 -28.78 -10.96 16.77
N VAL A 1285 -28.98 -11.23 15.48
CA VAL A 1285 -28.64 -10.31 14.38
C VAL A 1285 -29.74 -9.28 14.17
N THR A 1286 -29.36 -8.03 13.89
CA THR A 1286 -30.30 -6.94 13.58
C THR A 1286 -30.24 -6.60 12.09
N PHE A 1287 -31.34 -6.79 11.37
CA PHE A 1287 -31.50 -6.45 9.95
C PHE A 1287 -32.26 -5.12 9.83
N SER A 1288 -31.63 -4.14 9.19
CA SER A 1288 -32.12 -2.75 9.14
C SER A 1288 -32.21 -2.24 7.72
N GLY A 1289 -33.40 -1.77 7.33
CA GLY A 1289 -33.63 -1.05 6.09
C GLY A 1289 -34.16 -1.93 4.95
N VAL A 1290 -34.68 -1.28 3.91
CA VAL A 1290 -35.31 -1.94 2.75
C VAL A 1290 -34.33 -2.79 1.94
N GLY A 1291 -33.03 -2.51 2.01
CA GLY A 1291 -31.97 -3.32 1.39
C GLY A 1291 -31.58 -4.58 2.17
N ALA A 1292 -32.03 -4.71 3.43
CA ALA A 1292 -31.73 -5.87 4.27
C ALA A 1292 -32.75 -6.98 4.03
N VAL A 1293 -32.67 -7.58 2.83
CA VAL A 1293 -33.52 -8.70 2.41
C VAL A 1293 -32.73 -10.00 2.55
N LEU A 1294 -33.17 -10.88 3.46
CA LEU A 1294 -32.57 -12.18 3.69
C LEU A 1294 -33.33 -13.24 2.87
N THR A 1295 -32.87 -13.50 1.64
CA THR A 1295 -33.53 -14.43 0.70
C THR A 1295 -32.85 -15.79 0.64
N PHE A 1296 -33.61 -16.86 0.88
CA PHE A 1296 -33.19 -18.24 0.68
C PHE A 1296 -33.91 -18.81 -0.56
N SER A 1297 -33.17 -18.96 -1.66
CA SER A 1297 -33.65 -19.60 -2.89
C SER A 1297 -33.31 -21.09 -2.87
N PHE A 1298 -34.31 -21.95 -2.77
CA PHE A 1298 -34.07 -23.40 -2.61
C PHE A 1298 -33.51 -24.04 -3.89
N ASP A 1299 -33.89 -23.57 -5.08
CA ASP A 1299 -33.32 -24.07 -6.34
C ASP A 1299 -31.80 -23.81 -6.44
N SER A 1300 -31.28 -22.84 -5.69
CA SER A 1300 -29.85 -22.51 -5.64
C SER A 1300 -29.08 -23.23 -4.51
N MET A 1301 -29.78 -24.04 -3.71
CA MET A 1301 -29.23 -24.76 -2.57
C MET A 1301 -28.94 -26.23 -2.89
N PRO A 1302 -28.08 -26.88 -2.11
CA PRO A 1302 -27.75 -28.29 -2.34
C PRO A 1302 -28.77 -29.22 -1.71
N LEU A 1303 -29.98 -29.26 -2.26
CA LEU A 1303 -31.12 -29.99 -1.70
C LEU A 1303 -31.01 -31.53 -1.76
N HIS A 1304 -29.95 -32.07 -2.36
CA HIS A 1304 -29.56 -33.47 -2.20
C HIS A 1304 -28.94 -33.74 -0.81
N LEU A 1305 -28.56 -32.69 -0.09
CA LEU A 1305 -28.11 -32.70 1.30
C LEU A 1305 -29.16 -32.06 2.22
N PRO A 1306 -29.21 -32.45 3.51
CA PRO A 1306 -30.12 -31.85 4.47
C PRO A 1306 -29.74 -30.40 4.74
N ILE A 1307 -30.66 -29.48 4.41
CA ILE A 1307 -30.49 -28.04 4.66
C ILE A 1307 -31.14 -27.66 5.99
N ASN A 1308 -30.40 -26.92 6.82
CA ASN A 1308 -30.89 -26.41 8.09
C ASN A 1308 -30.70 -24.90 8.18
N ILE A 1309 -31.82 -24.17 8.30
CA ILE A 1309 -31.88 -22.72 8.42
C ILE A 1309 -32.41 -22.36 9.80
N THR A 1310 -31.57 -21.75 10.63
CA THR A 1310 -31.91 -21.34 11.99
C THR A 1310 -31.72 -19.83 12.17
N ILE A 1311 -32.81 -19.15 12.56
CA ILE A 1311 -32.84 -17.72 12.86
C ILE A 1311 -33.43 -17.57 14.27
N THR A 1312 -32.63 -17.11 15.22
CA THR A 1312 -33.06 -17.00 16.61
C THR A 1312 -32.59 -15.72 17.28
N GLY A 1313 -33.46 -15.05 18.03
CA GLY A 1313 -33.13 -13.80 18.73
C GLY A 1313 -32.91 -12.60 17.79
N CYS A 1314 -33.25 -12.72 16.51
CA CYS A 1314 -32.97 -11.68 15.51
C CYS A 1314 -34.04 -10.57 15.51
N THR A 1315 -33.64 -9.38 15.08
CA THR A 1315 -34.53 -8.23 14.92
C THR A 1315 -34.56 -7.79 13.45
N PHE A 1316 -35.74 -7.64 12.85
CA PHE A 1316 -35.93 -7.10 11.51
C PHE A 1316 -36.70 -5.77 11.62
N HIS A 1317 -36.16 -4.70 11.07
CA HIS A 1317 -36.79 -3.39 11.11
C HIS A 1317 -36.56 -2.54 9.87
N GLU A 1318 -37.32 -1.43 9.76
CA GLU A 1318 -37.19 -0.44 8.68
C GLU A 1318 -37.41 -1.02 7.26
N GLY A 1319 -38.32 -1.99 7.14
CA GLY A 1319 -38.63 -2.62 5.85
C GLY A 1319 -37.76 -3.82 5.50
N ALA A 1320 -36.91 -4.31 6.42
CA ALA A 1320 -36.17 -5.56 6.23
C ALA A 1320 -37.12 -6.75 6.03
N VAL A 1321 -36.71 -7.73 5.23
CA VAL A 1321 -37.56 -8.87 4.81
C VAL A 1321 -36.82 -10.20 4.99
N LEU A 1322 -37.54 -11.21 5.46
CA LEU A 1322 -37.07 -12.60 5.48
C LEU A 1322 -37.86 -13.40 4.44
N TRP A 1323 -37.19 -13.95 3.43
CA TRP A 1323 -37.84 -14.54 2.26
C TRP A 1323 -37.34 -15.95 1.96
N PHE A 1324 -38.25 -16.91 1.84
CA PHE A 1324 -38.00 -18.28 1.41
C PHE A 1324 -38.72 -18.54 0.08
N VAL A 1325 -37.98 -18.94 -0.95
CA VAL A 1325 -38.51 -19.12 -2.31
C VAL A 1325 -38.19 -20.52 -2.81
N GLY A 1326 -39.23 -21.25 -3.20
CA GLY A 1326 -39.13 -22.54 -3.87
C GLY A 1326 -39.34 -22.46 -5.38
N GLY A 1327 -39.51 -23.62 -6.02
CA GLY A 1327 -39.57 -23.74 -7.47
C GLY A 1327 -39.88 -25.17 -7.91
N ALA A 1328 -39.96 -25.38 -9.23
CA ALA A 1328 -40.31 -26.69 -9.78
C ALA A 1328 -39.23 -27.75 -9.52
N GLU A 1329 -37.95 -27.36 -9.53
CA GLU A 1329 -36.83 -28.26 -9.22
C GLU A 1329 -36.72 -28.55 -7.72
N ALA A 1330 -36.86 -27.53 -6.88
CA ALA A 1330 -36.93 -27.68 -5.43
C ALA A 1330 -38.06 -28.61 -4.99
N ALA A 1331 -39.22 -28.60 -5.66
CA ALA A 1331 -40.39 -29.41 -5.32
C ALA A 1331 -40.17 -30.93 -5.43
N GLU A 1332 -39.18 -31.39 -6.20
CA GLU A 1332 -38.78 -32.80 -6.32
C GLU A 1332 -37.69 -33.20 -5.31
N SER A 1333 -37.13 -32.22 -4.58
CA SER A 1333 -35.97 -32.41 -3.73
C SER A 1333 -36.30 -32.73 -2.26
N SER A 1334 -35.28 -33.19 -1.53
CA SER A 1334 -35.40 -33.57 -0.12
C SER A 1334 -35.55 -32.35 0.81
N GLY A 1335 -36.21 -32.58 1.95
CA GLY A 1335 -36.76 -31.51 2.80
C GLY A 1335 -35.77 -30.60 3.48
N VAL A 1336 -36.22 -29.38 3.73
CA VAL A 1336 -35.49 -28.32 4.43
C VAL A 1336 -36.05 -28.15 5.84
N LEU A 1337 -35.17 -28.04 6.83
CA LEU A 1337 -35.52 -27.67 8.20
C LEU A 1337 -35.39 -26.16 8.39
N ILE A 1338 -36.47 -25.50 8.78
CA ILE A 1338 -36.49 -24.05 9.02
C ILE A 1338 -36.99 -23.77 10.43
N ARG A 1339 -36.18 -23.06 11.22
CA ARG A 1339 -36.51 -22.63 12.58
C ARG A 1339 -36.32 -21.13 12.73
N VAL A 1340 -37.42 -20.40 12.84
CA VAL A 1340 -37.44 -18.97 13.16
C VAL A 1340 -38.02 -18.82 14.56
N SER A 1341 -37.25 -18.28 15.50
CA SER A 1341 -37.64 -18.18 16.92
C SER A 1341 -37.19 -16.86 17.56
N GLN A 1342 -37.87 -16.43 18.61
CA GLN A 1342 -37.51 -15.23 19.42
C GLN A 1342 -37.23 -14.00 18.53
N THR A 1343 -38.05 -13.79 17.51
CA THR A 1343 -37.78 -12.79 16.46
C THR A 1343 -38.59 -11.53 16.70
N VAL A 1344 -37.96 -10.37 16.62
CA VAL A 1344 -38.65 -9.07 16.72
C VAL A 1344 -38.81 -8.50 15.31
N MET A 1345 -40.03 -8.10 14.94
CA MET A 1345 -40.33 -7.54 13.62
C MET A 1345 -40.96 -6.15 13.72
N ARG A 1346 -40.36 -5.15 13.08
CA ARG A 1346 -40.83 -3.74 13.11
C ARG A 1346 -41.00 -3.21 11.70
N SER A 1347 -42.23 -3.25 11.18
CA SER A 1347 -42.50 -2.97 9.76
C SER A 1347 -41.66 -3.84 8.82
N SER A 1348 -41.75 -5.16 9.03
CA SER A 1348 -40.98 -6.21 8.35
C SER A 1348 -41.84 -7.45 8.16
N VAL A 1349 -41.50 -8.36 7.24
CA VAL A 1349 -42.36 -9.51 6.90
C VAL A 1349 -41.54 -10.79 6.67
N VAL A 1350 -42.13 -11.93 7.04
CA VAL A 1350 -41.67 -13.28 6.63
C VAL A 1350 -42.48 -13.74 5.41
N VAL A 1351 -41.81 -14.15 4.33
CA VAL A 1351 -42.49 -14.60 3.10
C VAL A 1351 -42.06 -16.01 2.75
N PHE A 1352 -43.04 -16.86 2.42
CA PHE A 1352 -42.82 -18.12 1.71
C PHE A 1352 -43.49 -18.02 0.34
N ALA A 1353 -42.77 -18.40 -0.71
CA ALA A 1353 -43.28 -18.33 -2.08
C ALA A 1353 -43.01 -19.63 -2.85
N LEU A 1354 -43.95 -19.98 -3.74
CA LEU A 1354 -43.86 -21.11 -4.68
C LEU A 1354 -43.78 -22.49 -4.00
N ALA A 1355 -43.47 -23.53 -4.80
CA ALA A 1355 -43.44 -24.91 -4.35
C ALA A 1355 -42.19 -25.21 -3.52
N LEU A 1356 -42.40 -25.58 -2.25
CA LEU A 1356 -41.32 -25.91 -1.33
C LEU A 1356 -40.85 -27.37 -1.54
N PRO A 1357 -39.62 -27.71 -1.15
CA PRO A 1357 -39.15 -29.08 -1.13
C PRO A 1357 -40.06 -30.03 -0.33
N GLN A 1358 -40.07 -31.31 -0.72
CA GLN A 1358 -40.87 -32.31 -0.01
C GLN A 1358 -40.31 -32.56 1.37
N HIS A 1359 -41.14 -32.91 2.36
CA HIS A 1359 -40.69 -33.19 3.73
C HIS A 1359 -40.05 -32.00 4.47
N CYS A 1360 -40.41 -30.77 4.13
CA CYS A 1360 -40.04 -29.60 4.91
C CYS A 1360 -40.65 -29.63 6.33
N ASP A 1361 -39.85 -29.27 7.33
CA ASP A 1361 -40.29 -29.04 8.71
C ASP A 1361 -39.98 -27.58 9.08
N ILE A 1362 -41.01 -26.75 9.11
CA ILE A 1362 -40.90 -25.31 9.24
C ILE A 1362 -41.61 -24.89 10.52
N ALA A 1363 -40.91 -24.16 11.38
CA ALA A 1363 -41.50 -23.55 12.57
C ALA A 1363 -41.10 -22.07 12.69
N VAL A 1364 -42.10 -21.20 12.72
CA VAL A 1364 -41.99 -19.78 13.00
C VAL A 1364 -42.67 -19.51 14.34
N THR A 1365 -41.88 -19.31 15.39
CA THR A 1365 -42.37 -19.26 16.77
C THR A 1365 -41.84 -18.04 17.54
N ASP A 1366 -42.52 -17.63 18.60
CA ASP A 1366 -42.07 -16.57 19.51
C ASP A 1366 -41.72 -15.26 18.77
N VAL A 1367 -42.64 -14.77 17.94
CA VAL A 1367 -42.45 -13.55 17.14
C VAL A 1367 -43.16 -12.38 17.82
N ASP A 1368 -42.43 -11.32 18.13
CA ASP A 1368 -42.99 -10.03 18.59
C ASP A 1368 -42.99 -9.04 17.43
N ALA A 1369 -44.17 -8.73 16.87
CA ALA A 1369 -44.31 -7.93 15.67
C ALA A 1369 -45.08 -6.63 15.92
N VAL A 1370 -44.55 -5.50 15.45
CA VAL A 1370 -45.29 -4.24 15.39
C VAL A 1370 -45.24 -3.66 13.99
N GLN A 1371 -46.39 -3.52 13.36
CA GLN A 1371 -46.53 -3.00 12.00
C GLN A 1371 -47.01 -1.54 12.03
N SER A 1372 -46.18 -0.63 11.54
CA SER A 1372 -46.50 0.81 11.43
C SER A 1372 -46.58 1.34 9.99
N SER A 1373 -45.90 0.67 9.06
CA SER A 1373 -45.87 1.02 7.65
C SER A 1373 -45.91 -0.24 6.79
N ALA A 1374 -46.51 -0.14 5.60
CA ALA A 1374 -46.55 -1.25 4.65
C ALA A 1374 -45.12 -1.57 4.19
N VAL A 1375 -44.81 -2.86 4.09
CA VAL A 1375 -43.53 -3.35 3.57
C VAL A 1375 -43.64 -3.48 2.06
N HIS A 1376 -42.61 -3.03 1.35
CA HIS A 1376 -42.51 -3.17 -0.09
C HIS A 1376 -41.87 -4.51 -0.42
N LEU A 1377 -42.64 -5.43 -0.97
CA LEU A 1377 -42.12 -6.63 -1.60
C LEU A 1377 -41.94 -6.30 -3.10
N LEU A 1378 -40.74 -6.59 -3.63
CA LEU A 1378 -40.54 -6.66 -5.07
C LEU A 1378 -41.55 -7.70 -5.61
N ASP A 1379 -42.23 -7.38 -6.70
CA ASP A 1379 -43.14 -8.29 -7.43
C ASP A 1379 -44.57 -8.52 -6.89
N THR A 1380 -44.99 -7.91 -5.77
CA THR A 1380 -46.42 -7.91 -5.38
C THR A 1380 -47.04 -6.51 -5.41
N VAL A 1381 -48.01 -6.31 -6.32
CA VAL A 1381 -48.73 -5.03 -6.49
C VAL A 1381 -49.56 -4.64 -5.26
N ASN A 1382 -49.87 -5.60 -4.37
CA ASN A 1382 -50.66 -5.38 -3.17
C ASN A 1382 -49.76 -5.04 -1.96
N LYS A 1383 -49.55 -3.74 -1.72
CA LYS A 1383 -48.96 -3.21 -0.47
C LYS A 1383 -49.88 -3.49 0.72
N ARG A 1384 -49.73 -4.62 1.42
CA ARG A 1384 -50.52 -4.94 2.62
C ARG A 1384 -49.63 -5.20 3.83
N LEU A 1385 -50.12 -4.79 4.99
CA LEU A 1385 -49.46 -4.99 6.28
C LEU A 1385 -49.68 -6.44 6.72
N SER A 1386 -48.70 -7.31 6.50
CA SER A 1386 -48.70 -8.68 7.04
C SER A 1386 -47.48 -8.97 7.91
N VAL A 1387 -47.65 -9.84 8.90
CA VAL A 1387 -46.51 -10.39 9.67
C VAL A 1387 -45.86 -11.52 8.87
N MET A 1388 -46.70 -12.32 8.21
CA MET A 1388 -46.27 -13.44 7.39
C MET A 1388 -47.14 -13.57 6.13
N THR A 1389 -46.49 -13.84 5.00
CA THR A 1389 -47.13 -14.00 3.69
C THR A 1389 -46.81 -15.37 3.06
N LEU A 1390 -47.81 -16.01 2.46
CA LEU A 1390 -47.72 -17.26 1.70
C LEU A 1390 -48.15 -17.01 0.24
N ASP A 1391 -47.22 -16.91 -0.69
CA ASP A 1391 -47.50 -16.58 -2.09
C ASP A 1391 -47.39 -17.80 -3.02
N ASN A 1392 -48.53 -18.28 -3.54
CA ASN A 1392 -48.63 -19.48 -4.39
C ASN A 1392 -47.89 -20.70 -3.81
N VAL A 1393 -48.00 -20.90 -2.50
CA VAL A 1393 -47.24 -21.92 -1.78
C VAL A 1393 -47.84 -23.31 -2.00
N GLU A 1394 -46.99 -24.26 -2.37
CA GLU A 1394 -47.30 -25.69 -2.39
C GLU A 1394 -46.42 -26.42 -1.38
N LEU A 1395 -47.06 -27.05 -0.39
CA LEU A 1395 -46.42 -27.91 0.60
C LEU A 1395 -46.73 -29.36 0.27
N THR A 1396 -45.70 -30.19 0.11
CA THR A 1396 -45.84 -31.62 -0.18
C THR A 1396 -45.18 -32.43 0.93
N ALA A 1397 -45.95 -33.31 1.59
CA ALA A 1397 -45.54 -34.07 2.78
C ALA A 1397 -44.79 -33.24 3.86
N SER A 1398 -45.17 -31.96 4.02
CA SER A 1398 -44.43 -30.95 4.80
C SER A 1398 -45.28 -30.36 5.93
N SER A 1399 -44.64 -29.85 6.97
CA SER A 1399 -45.32 -29.19 8.08
C SER A 1399 -44.83 -27.75 8.27
N LEU A 1400 -45.78 -26.83 8.45
CA LEU A 1400 -45.55 -25.41 8.73
C LEU A 1400 -46.28 -25.03 10.01
N LEU A 1401 -45.54 -24.75 11.08
CA LEU A 1401 -46.04 -24.29 12.37
C LEU A 1401 -45.77 -22.79 12.54
N VAL A 1402 -46.82 -22.02 12.79
CA VAL A 1402 -46.77 -20.64 13.25
C VAL A 1402 -47.28 -20.61 14.69
N GLY A 1403 -46.45 -20.20 15.66
CA GLY A 1403 -46.77 -20.33 17.07
C GLY A 1403 -46.35 -19.14 17.93
N ASN A 1404 -47.13 -18.78 18.95
CA ASN A 1404 -46.73 -17.76 19.94
C ASN A 1404 -46.31 -16.41 19.31
N VAL A 1405 -47.05 -15.98 18.28
CA VAL A 1405 -46.85 -14.68 17.63
C VAL A 1405 -47.66 -13.62 18.37
N ASN A 1406 -47.01 -12.63 18.96
CA ASN A 1406 -47.66 -11.44 19.50
C ASN A 1406 -47.44 -10.29 18.52
N ALA A 1407 -48.49 -9.92 17.79
CA ALA A 1407 -48.43 -8.87 16.80
C ALA A 1407 -49.39 -7.73 17.16
N HIS A 1408 -48.95 -6.49 17.00
CA HIS A 1408 -49.79 -5.30 17.12
C HIS A 1408 -49.69 -4.44 15.85
N ALA A 1409 -50.83 -4.18 15.20
CA ALA A 1409 -50.91 -3.23 14.09
C ALA A 1409 -51.31 -1.84 14.63
N SER A 1410 -50.56 -0.80 14.24
CA SER A 1410 -50.89 0.59 14.61
C SER A 1410 -51.86 1.27 13.64
N LYS A 1411 -52.11 0.66 12.47
CA LYS A 1411 -53.05 1.12 11.44
C LYS A 1411 -54.05 0.01 11.11
N TYR A 1412 -55.31 0.40 10.92
CA TYR A 1412 -56.39 -0.49 10.51
C TYR A 1412 -56.09 -1.14 9.14
N GLY A 1413 -56.48 -2.41 8.96
CA GLY A 1413 -56.45 -3.11 7.67
C GLY A 1413 -55.28 -4.08 7.44
N GLY A 1414 -54.48 -4.38 8.46
CA GLY A 1414 -53.44 -5.42 8.37
C GLY A 1414 -54.00 -6.85 8.47
N PHE A 1415 -53.24 -7.81 7.94
CA PHE A 1415 -53.49 -9.25 8.02
C PHE A 1415 -52.42 -9.90 8.89
N GLY A 1416 -52.79 -10.81 9.80
CA GLY A 1416 -51.78 -11.51 10.61
C GLY A 1416 -50.93 -12.42 9.73
N LEU A 1417 -51.53 -13.54 9.34
CA LEU A 1417 -51.06 -14.45 8.30
C LEU A 1417 -51.85 -14.17 7.02
N TYR A 1418 -51.17 -13.95 5.90
CA TYR A 1418 -51.80 -13.66 4.60
C TYR A 1418 -51.35 -14.69 3.57
N SER A 1419 -52.26 -15.23 2.77
CA SER A 1419 -51.93 -16.04 1.61
C SER A 1419 -52.41 -15.34 0.34
N THR A 1420 -51.54 -15.28 -0.67
CA THR A 1420 -51.85 -14.79 -2.00
C THR A 1420 -51.78 -15.92 -3.00
N GLY A 1421 -52.78 -15.99 -3.88
CA GLY A 1421 -52.84 -17.03 -4.90
C GLY A 1421 -53.24 -18.39 -4.32
N THR A 1422 -52.63 -19.47 -4.81
CA THR A 1422 -53.03 -20.83 -4.45
C THR A 1422 -52.18 -21.38 -3.31
N LEU A 1423 -52.79 -21.69 -2.16
CA LEU A 1423 -52.16 -22.48 -1.10
C LEU A 1423 -52.56 -23.95 -1.25
N LYS A 1424 -51.60 -24.82 -1.58
CA LYS A 1424 -51.82 -26.27 -1.68
C LYS A 1424 -51.12 -27.02 -0.55
N LEU A 1425 -51.86 -27.92 0.09
CA LEU A 1425 -51.35 -28.88 1.06
C LEU A 1425 -51.53 -30.28 0.47
N VAL A 1426 -50.42 -30.93 0.11
CA VAL A 1426 -50.37 -32.22 -0.59
C VAL A 1426 -49.73 -33.27 0.33
N ASP A 1427 -50.15 -34.53 0.20
CA ASP A 1427 -49.56 -35.69 0.87
C ASP A 1427 -49.43 -35.59 2.40
N GLY A 1428 -50.51 -35.19 3.06
CA GLY A 1428 -50.55 -35.11 4.53
C GLY A 1428 -49.85 -33.87 5.09
N SER A 1429 -49.54 -32.88 4.23
CA SER A 1429 -49.01 -31.60 4.68
C SER A 1429 -49.94 -30.88 5.65
N SER A 1430 -49.35 -30.13 6.58
CA SER A 1430 -50.10 -29.44 7.62
C SER A 1430 -49.61 -28.00 7.83
N LEU A 1431 -50.56 -27.10 8.02
CA LEU A 1431 -50.33 -25.72 8.44
C LEU A 1431 -51.00 -25.53 9.81
N TYR A 1432 -50.19 -25.31 10.85
CA TYR A 1432 -50.65 -25.07 12.21
C TYR A 1432 -50.43 -23.61 12.60
N VAL A 1433 -51.46 -22.94 13.13
CA VAL A 1433 -51.34 -21.61 13.73
C VAL A 1433 -51.88 -21.70 15.17
N ARG A 1434 -51.04 -21.44 16.19
CA ARG A 1434 -51.43 -21.61 17.60
C ARG A 1434 -50.86 -20.56 18.54
N TYR A 1435 -51.59 -20.22 19.60
CA TYR A 1435 -51.16 -19.27 20.65
C TYR A 1435 -50.75 -17.88 20.11
N CYS A 1436 -51.29 -17.45 18.97
CA CYS A 1436 -50.99 -16.14 18.40
C CYS A 1436 -52.02 -15.09 18.84
N SER A 1437 -51.56 -13.88 19.11
CA SER A 1437 -52.36 -12.70 19.41
C SER A 1437 -52.07 -11.62 18.36
N PHE A 1438 -53.10 -11.14 17.66
CA PHE A 1438 -52.96 -10.13 16.60
C PHE A 1438 -53.85 -8.93 16.91
N ASP A 1439 -53.37 -8.01 17.74
CA ASP A 1439 -54.11 -6.82 18.15
C ASP A 1439 -54.09 -5.74 17.05
N GLY A 1440 -55.25 -5.14 16.76
CA GLY A 1440 -55.44 -4.15 15.70
C GLY A 1440 -55.44 -4.68 14.25
N TYR A 1441 -55.22 -5.97 14.02
CA TYR A 1441 -55.31 -6.59 12.69
C TYR A 1441 -56.77 -6.86 12.30
N MET A 1442 -57.09 -6.74 11.00
CA MET A 1442 -58.45 -6.95 10.49
C MET A 1442 -58.80 -8.45 10.44
N HIS A 1443 -57.85 -9.29 10.03
CA HIS A 1443 -58.00 -10.73 9.96
C HIS A 1443 -56.77 -11.43 10.53
N LEU A 1444 -57.01 -12.48 11.31
CA LEU A 1444 -55.96 -13.31 11.89
C LEU A 1444 -55.26 -14.17 10.82
N PHE A 1445 -56.06 -14.74 9.91
CA PHE A 1445 -55.61 -15.44 8.72
C PHE A 1445 -56.54 -15.08 7.55
N HIS A 1446 -55.98 -14.75 6.38
CA HIS A 1446 -56.72 -14.48 5.15
C HIS A 1446 -56.06 -15.20 3.99
N VAL A 1447 -56.86 -15.98 3.26
CA VAL A 1447 -56.53 -16.64 1.99
C VAL A 1447 -57.36 -16.00 0.89
#